data_AF-A0A955MU49-F1
#
_entry.id   AF-A0A955MU49-F1
#
_cell.length_a   1.000
_cell.length_b   1.000
_cell.length_c   1.000
_cell.angle_alpha   90.00
_cell.angle_beta   90.00
_cell.angle_gamma   90.00
#
_symmetry.space_group_name_H-M   'P 1'
#
loop_
_entity.id
_entity.type
_entity.pdbx_description
1 polymer ?
#
loop_
_entity_poly.entity_id
_entity_poly.type
_entity_poly.pdbx_seq_one_letter_code
_entity_poly.pdbx_strand_id
1 'polypeptide(L)'
;MIKTEMCRWRGLPIVFLAFTFILILITPRSWAVESETLKALIDNLEDLNASPESIIDLQRRIQNQSKENGLTVSNDEVSEIEDHLREIEQRQAELAERIQTLKSAHELLPALDANRDLNAPAPPDESSSSLESPIDFGSDIKPILSNKCFTCHGPDENQRKAGLRLDHREGVLGPLKSGGFAVVAGKPDQSELFHRVSTSDEADKMPPANSGESLTPEEIERIRMWIEQGADWEEHWSFVPPVRPDLPQVSNAEWVRNEVDAFVLARLEKEGLSPSKEADRRRLIRRVSLDLTGLPPTLAEQEKYLKDSSPDWYEKMVEDYLGSKHFGERMAIQWLDLARYADSDGYHIDYEKSFWQYRDWVIDAFNNNKPFDEFTTEQLAGDLLPNPTLDQMVATAFNRNGMTSTEGGADPKEYLTKYVIDRVVTTSTVWLGLTVGCAECHEHKYDPITHEEFYQLYDFFNQLPEQGLDKDPCPPFIKVPSKDQQSRLEDLNHRLASLDTQLDKRLSENDPQLAAGFKSWAEQAERVYDRDWEVVQNLQVESEKGTAFEKIGDGAILAKSNGAATDTYTIRFNASKPIAGFRLEALPHPDLPAKGSGLASNGNFMLSRVEVSETHIAFETKEHTVGVSKVYADFEQDQFPAQDILDDNPVSGWAVLPQVERYHRIVFNPESTIGGDDEVQVTLRLKFHHIAPQHLLGHFRLSVTGEKDPRYSPWFALGPFPSASKEEAFAKDFGPESEIDLTKTYLEGDLRWTERGDLTDGAVHDLEGTGIAATYLYRTVYTPKERKVLWRFGSNDGIQVWLNGERIVSNDIGRQVSENQEKALVELKPGDNRLLMKINNRGGAYGFYFRPDLHLEGTEDEIARAFRVAQDHRTEEDSDKIHRLYRLAVDPVASDLNTQIGELKTNKSQLESSIPTIRVMEDMKEKRPTYVLIRGNYRNPGEEVTAGVPAFLPDLPKDQPVNRLALAKWLVSDEQPLTARVTVNRIWSLFFGLGLVKTSEDFGTQGERPSHPKLLDWLAVDFRESGWKVKDLIRKIVLSSTYRQDSIVSRALLQRDPLNRLLARGPRRRLSAEFVRDNALAIAGLLDRDRSVGGPSVRPYQPVGLWKEKAIFGGDTAIYTPDTGPNLYRRGLYTFWKRSVPYPSFSAFDAPSREVCTAQREVTNTPLQAFVTLNAKTYVEAARNFAQRILLGGGDEFGERVDYAYQVALARPPTDEEKQILSRVLEKSMDLYRENPEAADKLLTVGESPRDEDLPRVEHAAWTSVAN
;
A
#
# COMPACT_ATOMS: atom_id res chain seq x y z
N MET A 1 -14.69 2.11 -60.46
CA MET A 1 -13.75 3.21 -60.74
C MET A 1 -13.85 4.32 -59.71
N ILE A 2 -14.97 5.05 -59.57
CA ILE A 2 -15.10 6.16 -58.60
C ILE A 2 -14.83 5.72 -57.14
N LYS A 3 -15.42 4.60 -56.70
CA LYS A 3 -15.12 4.01 -55.36
C LYS A 3 -13.64 3.59 -55.19
N THR A 4 -12.95 3.26 -56.28
CA THR A 4 -11.54 2.83 -56.28
C THR A 4 -10.59 4.04 -56.23
N GLU A 5 -10.90 5.11 -56.96
CA GLU A 5 -10.22 6.42 -56.87
C GLU A 5 -10.46 7.08 -55.50
N MET A 6 -11.68 7.01 -54.95
CA MET A 6 -11.96 7.46 -53.58
C MET A 6 -11.17 6.68 -52.52
N CYS A 7 -10.87 5.39 -52.73
CA CYS A 7 -10.02 4.64 -51.79
C CYS A 7 -8.56 5.11 -51.86
N ARG A 8 -8.06 5.54 -53.03
CA ARG A 8 -6.75 6.19 -53.16
C ARG A 8 -6.71 7.52 -52.40
N TRP A 9 -7.74 8.35 -52.53
CA TRP A 9 -7.84 9.64 -51.83
C TRP A 9 -8.17 9.54 -50.34
N ARG A 10 -8.89 8.50 -49.90
CA ARG A 10 -9.18 8.25 -48.46
C ARG A 10 -8.04 7.56 -47.71
N GLY A 11 -7.18 6.81 -48.40
CA GLY A 11 -6.06 6.06 -47.80
C GLY A 11 -4.77 6.86 -47.58
N LEU A 12 -4.52 7.89 -48.39
CA LEU A 12 -3.29 8.69 -48.31
C LEU A 12 -3.23 9.75 -47.18
N PRO A 13 -4.32 10.43 -46.79
CA PRO A 13 -4.23 11.53 -45.83
C PRO A 13 -3.89 11.07 -44.42
N ILE A 14 -4.33 9.88 -43.99
CA ILE A 14 -4.17 9.44 -42.59
C ILE A 14 -2.71 9.04 -42.31
N VAL A 15 -2.02 8.44 -43.27
CA VAL A 15 -0.61 8.04 -43.11
C VAL A 15 0.33 9.23 -43.25
N PHE A 16 0.04 10.17 -44.17
CA PHE A 16 0.90 11.34 -44.41
C PHE A 16 0.63 12.53 -43.47
N LEU A 17 -0.62 12.79 -43.05
CA LEU A 17 -0.88 13.75 -41.96
C LEU A 17 -0.31 13.22 -40.66
N ALA A 18 -0.40 11.92 -40.37
CA ALA A 18 0.31 11.35 -39.23
C ALA A 18 1.81 11.64 -39.33
N PHE A 19 2.47 11.35 -40.46
CA PHE A 19 3.91 11.60 -40.62
C PHE A 19 4.32 13.08 -40.57
N THR A 20 3.53 13.97 -41.16
CA THR A 20 3.82 15.42 -41.20
C THR A 20 3.53 16.09 -39.85
N PHE A 21 2.47 15.68 -39.16
CA PHE A 21 2.15 16.13 -37.80
C PHE A 21 3.14 15.55 -36.78
N ILE A 22 3.62 14.32 -36.99
CA ILE A 22 4.70 13.67 -36.22
C ILE A 22 6.03 14.42 -36.45
N LEU A 23 6.41 14.78 -37.68
CA LEU A 23 7.66 15.54 -37.91
C LEU A 23 7.61 16.97 -37.35
N ILE A 24 6.45 17.64 -37.41
CA ILE A 24 6.25 19.00 -36.87
C ILE A 24 6.10 19.00 -35.34
N LEU A 25 5.54 17.95 -34.74
CA LEU A 25 5.36 17.85 -33.27
C LEU A 25 6.52 17.17 -32.54
N ILE A 26 7.30 16.31 -33.21
CA ILE A 26 8.37 15.52 -32.58
C ILE A 26 9.75 16.21 -32.66
N THR A 27 9.85 17.38 -33.29
CA THR A 27 11.09 18.19 -33.27
C THR A 27 10.97 19.51 -32.48
N PRO A 28 10.90 19.49 -31.14
CA PRO A 28 11.07 20.72 -30.35
C PRO A 28 12.51 21.25 -30.31
N ARG A 29 13.48 20.63 -31.00
CA ARG A 29 14.91 20.97 -30.91
C ARG A 29 15.70 20.67 -32.19
N SER A 30 15.35 21.32 -33.30
CA SER A 30 16.28 21.64 -34.39
C SER A 30 15.52 22.39 -35.48
N TRP A 31 15.69 23.71 -35.59
CA TRP A 31 15.32 24.42 -36.82
C TRP A 31 16.41 24.17 -37.88
N ALA A 32 16.45 22.92 -38.34
CA ALA A 32 17.20 22.48 -39.50
C ALA A 32 16.31 21.45 -40.22
N VAL A 33 15.20 21.90 -40.78
CA VAL A 33 14.70 21.22 -41.99
C VAL A 33 15.66 21.68 -43.07
N GLU A 34 16.60 20.83 -43.47
CA GLU A 34 17.49 21.16 -44.57
C GLU A 34 16.64 21.55 -45.79
N SER A 35 17.04 22.61 -46.48
CA SER A 35 16.34 23.14 -47.66
C SER A 35 15.99 22.03 -48.67
N GLU A 36 16.85 21.01 -48.77
CA GLU A 36 16.64 19.82 -49.61
C GLU A 36 15.48 18.93 -49.16
N THR A 37 15.23 18.78 -47.85
CA THR A 37 14.11 17.97 -47.33
C THR A 37 12.76 18.62 -47.60
N LEU A 38 12.68 19.95 -47.45
CA LEU A 38 11.47 20.72 -47.75
C LEU A 38 11.20 20.73 -49.27
N LYS A 39 12.26 20.82 -50.09
CA LYS A 39 12.17 20.73 -51.55
C LYS A 39 11.68 19.34 -52.00
N ALA A 40 12.22 18.26 -51.46
CA ALA A 40 11.76 16.91 -51.76
C ALA A 40 10.29 16.68 -51.37
N LEU A 41 9.81 17.31 -50.28
CA LEU A 41 8.39 17.28 -49.92
C LEU A 41 7.52 18.05 -50.93
N ILE A 42 7.96 19.25 -51.36
CA ILE A 42 7.27 20.04 -52.39
C ILE A 42 7.19 19.26 -53.70
N ASP A 43 8.31 18.68 -54.17
CA ASP A 43 8.37 17.92 -55.42
C ASP A 43 7.42 16.70 -55.37
N ASN A 44 7.36 15.96 -54.25
CA ASN A 44 6.43 14.85 -54.07
C ASN A 44 4.95 15.30 -54.05
N LEU A 45 4.66 16.44 -53.44
CA LEU A 45 3.30 17.01 -53.39
C LEU A 45 2.86 17.55 -54.76
N GLU A 46 3.81 18.08 -55.55
CA GLU A 46 3.57 18.50 -56.94
C GLU A 46 3.30 17.30 -57.85
N ASP A 47 4.06 16.21 -57.73
CA ASP A 47 3.81 14.96 -58.44
C ASP A 47 2.43 14.35 -58.08
N LEU A 48 2.01 14.49 -56.81
CA LEU A 48 0.67 14.11 -56.33
C LEU A 48 -0.44 15.01 -56.88
N ASN A 49 -0.16 16.31 -57.08
CA ASN A 49 -1.08 17.25 -57.72
C ASN A 49 -1.11 17.09 -59.25
N ALA A 50 -0.08 16.46 -59.83
CA ALA A 50 0.12 16.29 -61.27
C ALA A 50 -0.43 14.96 -61.82
N SER A 51 -1.66 14.55 -61.46
CA SER A 51 -2.50 13.58 -62.22
C SER A 51 -3.86 13.41 -61.52
N PRO A 52 -5.03 13.22 -62.20
CA PRO A 52 -5.20 12.60 -63.52
C PRO A 52 -6.23 13.27 -64.46
N GLU A 53 -6.39 12.67 -65.65
CA GLU A 53 -7.46 12.83 -66.67
C GLU A 53 -8.58 13.83 -66.32
N SER A 54 -8.79 14.84 -67.19
CA SER A 54 -9.83 15.84 -66.99
C SER A 54 -11.19 15.20 -66.67
N ILE A 55 -11.91 15.76 -65.71
CA ILE A 55 -13.27 15.37 -65.29
C ILE A 55 -14.21 15.19 -66.50
N ILE A 56 -13.94 15.94 -67.58
CA ILE A 56 -14.63 15.89 -68.87
C ILE A 56 -14.45 14.53 -69.58
N ASP A 57 -13.27 13.92 -69.54
CA ASP A 57 -13.01 12.62 -70.17
C ASP A 57 -13.62 11.45 -69.38
N LEU A 58 -13.65 11.57 -68.04
CA LEU A 58 -14.34 10.59 -67.19
C LEU A 58 -15.87 10.66 -67.37
N GLN A 59 -16.44 11.88 -67.43
CA GLN A 59 -17.85 12.12 -67.78
C GLN A 59 -18.19 11.56 -69.16
N ARG A 60 -17.32 11.79 -70.16
CA ARG A 60 -17.54 11.33 -71.54
C ARG A 60 -17.50 9.80 -71.64
N ARG A 61 -16.62 9.11 -70.90
CA ARG A 61 -16.63 7.63 -70.83
C ARG A 61 -17.87 7.09 -70.13
N ILE A 62 -18.28 7.66 -69.00
CA ILE A 62 -19.46 7.20 -68.26
C ILE A 62 -20.74 7.39 -69.09
N GLN A 63 -20.88 8.52 -69.79
CA GLN A 63 -22.02 8.77 -70.69
C GLN A 63 -22.01 7.83 -71.92
N ASN A 64 -20.84 7.56 -72.51
CA ASN A 64 -20.73 6.64 -73.64
C ASN A 64 -21.02 5.19 -73.22
N GLN A 65 -20.54 4.76 -72.05
CA GLN A 65 -20.73 3.40 -71.53
C GLN A 65 -22.15 3.15 -71.01
N SER A 66 -22.85 4.19 -70.52
CA SER A 66 -24.30 4.12 -70.20
C SER A 66 -25.16 4.01 -71.47
N LYS A 67 -24.79 4.72 -72.55
CA LYS A 67 -25.46 4.62 -73.86
C LYS A 67 -25.26 3.26 -74.53
N GLU A 68 -24.06 2.69 -74.46
CA GLU A 68 -23.78 1.37 -75.06
C GLU A 68 -24.49 0.21 -74.33
N ASN A 69 -24.73 0.34 -73.02
CA ASN A 69 -25.35 -0.71 -72.21
C ASN A 69 -26.87 -0.55 -72.02
N GLY A 70 -27.51 0.44 -72.66
CA GLY A 70 -28.97 0.63 -72.61
C GLY A 70 -29.53 0.99 -71.23
N LEU A 71 -28.69 1.50 -70.33
CA LEU A 71 -29.05 1.85 -68.96
C LEU A 71 -29.37 3.34 -68.84
N THR A 72 -30.57 3.68 -68.39
CA THR A 72 -30.94 5.05 -67.98
C THR A 72 -30.43 5.31 -66.57
N VAL A 73 -29.40 6.15 -66.44
CA VAL A 73 -28.91 6.66 -65.15
C VAL A 73 -29.94 7.63 -64.60
N SER A 74 -30.31 7.49 -63.32
CA SER A 74 -31.26 8.40 -62.67
C SER A 74 -30.62 9.77 -62.41
N ASN A 75 -31.41 10.85 -62.38
CA ASN A 75 -30.90 12.19 -62.09
C ASN A 75 -30.25 12.29 -60.70
N ASP A 76 -30.70 11.45 -59.75
CA ASP A 76 -30.15 11.42 -58.39
C ASP A 76 -28.73 10.84 -58.35
N GLU A 77 -28.45 9.80 -59.15
CA GLU A 77 -27.10 9.23 -59.29
C GLU A 77 -26.13 10.18 -60.00
N VAL A 78 -26.64 11.00 -60.94
CA VAL A 78 -25.83 12.06 -61.57
C VAL A 78 -25.51 13.16 -60.56
N SER A 79 -26.48 13.58 -59.74
CA SER A 79 -26.27 14.56 -58.66
C SER A 79 -25.25 14.07 -57.63
N GLU A 80 -25.32 12.81 -57.23
CA GLU A 80 -24.39 12.24 -56.24
C GLU A 80 -22.96 12.15 -56.79
N ILE A 81 -22.80 11.92 -58.11
CA ILE A 81 -21.49 11.97 -58.78
C ILE A 81 -20.98 13.42 -58.86
N GLU A 82 -21.85 14.40 -59.16
CA GLU A 82 -21.51 15.82 -59.21
C GLU A 82 -21.08 16.38 -57.85
N ASP A 83 -21.71 15.95 -56.75
CA ASP A 83 -21.33 16.36 -55.39
C ASP A 83 -19.97 15.79 -54.98
N HIS A 84 -19.70 14.51 -55.30
CA HIS A 84 -18.38 13.91 -55.05
C HIS A 84 -17.26 14.54 -55.89
N LEU A 85 -17.56 14.94 -57.13
CA LEU A 85 -16.59 15.63 -57.98
C LEU A 85 -16.26 17.03 -57.43
N ARG A 86 -17.26 17.77 -56.90
CA ARG A 86 -17.03 19.04 -56.21
C ARG A 86 -16.16 18.90 -54.97
N GLU A 87 -16.34 17.83 -54.19
CA GLU A 87 -15.50 17.57 -53.01
C GLU A 87 -14.03 17.31 -53.40
N ILE A 88 -13.81 16.61 -54.53
CA ILE A 88 -12.45 16.37 -55.05
C ILE A 88 -11.81 17.66 -55.54
N GLU A 89 -12.53 18.51 -56.30
CA GLU A 89 -12.03 19.82 -56.74
C GLU A 89 -11.69 20.73 -55.56
N GLN A 90 -12.52 20.76 -54.52
CA GLN A 90 -12.26 21.54 -53.31
C GLN A 90 -10.99 21.08 -52.59
N ARG A 91 -10.78 19.77 -52.45
CA ARG A 91 -9.56 19.22 -51.82
C ARG A 91 -8.30 19.47 -52.67
N GLN A 92 -8.42 19.48 -54.00
CA GLN A 92 -7.30 19.85 -54.87
C GLN A 92 -6.95 21.34 -54.74
N ALA A 93 -7.94 22.23 -54.61
CA ALA A 93 -7.71 23.64 -54.36
C ALA A 93 -7.00 23.88 -53.01
N GLU A 94 -7.42 23.20 -51.95
CA GLU A 94 -6.77 23.26 -50.63
C GLU A 94 -5.33 22.74 -50.66
N LEU A 95 -5.07 21.68 -51.44
CA LEU A 95 -3.72 21.13 -51.62
C LEU A 95 -2.81 22.10 -52.38
N ALA A 96 -3.32 22.74 -53.44
CA ALA A 96 -2.58 23.75 -54.21
C ALA A 96 -2.22 24.99 -53.36
N GLU A 97 -3.13 25.46 -52.51
CA GLU A 97 -2.87 26.56 -51.57
C GLU A 97 -1.81 26.17 -50.53
N ARG A 98 -1.83 24.92 -50.05
CA ARG A 98 -0.79 24.38 -49.16
C ARG A 98 0.58 24.33 -49.83
N ILE A 99 0.65 23.85 -51.07
CA ILE A 99 1.89 23.81 -51.86
C ILE A 99 2.44 25.24 -52.04
N GLN A 100 1.58 26.22 -52.35
CA GLN A 100 1.99 27.61 -52.47
C GLN A 100 2.53 28.20 -51.16
N THR A 101 1.91 27.84 -50.04
CA THR A 101 2.37 28.26 -48.70
C THR A 101 3.76 27.66 -48.38
N LEU A 102 3.98 26.38 -48.70
CA LEU A 102 5.27 25.71 -48.49
C LEU A 102 6.37 26.26 -49.40
N LYS A 103 6.04 26.59 -50.66
CA LYS A 103 6.97 27.29 -51.57
C LYS A 103 7.37 28.67 -51.05
N SER A 104 6.39 29.43 -50.56
CA SER A 104 6.64 30.76 -49.97
C SER A 104 7.53 30.64 -48.72
N ALA A 105 7.34 29.61 -47.89
CA ALA A 105 8.22 29.34 -46.76
C ALA A 105 9.64 28.92 -47.21
N HIS A 106 9.76 28.12 -48.27
CA HIS A 106 11.04 27.71 -48.85
C HIS A 106 11.83 28.90 -49.42
N GLU A 107 11.15 29.84 -50.08
CA GLU A 107 11.77 31.07 -50.62
C GLU A 107 12.22 32.06 -49.54
N LEU A 108 11.66 31.98 -48.33
CA LEU A 108 12.04 32.80 -47.18
C LEU A 108 13.21 32.23 -46.38
N LEU A 109 13.53 30.94 -46.53
CA LEU A 109 14.64 30.28 -45.82
C LEU A 109 16.01 30.94 -46.09
N PRO A 110 16.39 31.31 -47.34
CA PRO A 110 17.65 31.98 -47.59
C PRO A 110 17.76 33.37 -46.93
N ALA A 111 16.64 34.09 -46.76
CA ALA A 111 16.61 35.38 -46.08
C ALA A 111 16.66 35.24 -44.53
N LEU A 112 16.24 34.09 -44.01
CA LEU A 112 16.39 33.70 -42.61
C LEU A 112 17.80 33.20 -42.30
N ASP A 113 18.45 32.49 -43.23
CA ASP A 113 19.87 32.11 -43.12
C ASP A 113 20.81 33.32 -43.26
N ALA A 114 20.49 34.30 -44.11
CA ALA A 114 21.25 35.56 -44.17
C ALA A 114 21.12 36.44 -42.90
N ASN A 115 20.04 36.27 -42.12
CA ASN A 115 19.86 36.91 -40.80
C ASN A 115 20.49 36.12 -39.65
N ARG A 116 20.99 34.92 -39.93
CA ARG A 116 21.70 34.04 -38.99
C ARG A 116 23.12 34.54 -38.76
N ASP A 117 23.76 35.10 -39.80
CA ASP A 117 25.10 35.71 -39.71
C ASP A 117 25.12 37.11 -39.08
N LEU A 118 23.97 37.79 -38.99
CA LEU A 118 23.85 39.08 -38.29
C LEU A 118 23.52 38.94 -36.79
N ASN A 119 23.23 37.73 -36.31
CA ASN A 119 22.89 37.42 -34.91
C ASN A 119 23.75 36.29 -34.31
N ALA A 120 24.87 35.94 -34.95
CA ALA A 120 25.93 35.26 -34.23
C ALA A 120 26.39 36.20 -33.09
N PRO A 121 26.60 35.70 -31.85
CA PRO A 121 27.32 36.49 -30.86
C PRO A 121 28.60 36.96 -31.53
N ALA A 122 28.94 38.25 -31.40
CA ALA A 122 30.28 38.69 -31.75
C ALA A 122 31.26 37.68 -31.13
N PRO A 123 32.25 37.16 -31.87
CA PRO A 123 33.31 36.41 -31.25
C PRO A 123 33.81 37.27 -30.08
N PRO A 124 34.01 36.69 -28.88
CA PRO A 124 34.63 37.44 -27.80
C PRO A 124 35.87 38.10 -28.40
N ASP A 125 35.98 39.41 -28.20
CA ASP A 125 37.05 40.24 -28.74
C ASP A 125 38.35 39.44 -28.71
N GLU A 126 38.84 39.02 -29.89
CA GLU A 126 40.14 38.37 -30.09
C GLU A 126 41.24 39.42 -29.91
N SER A 127 41.18 40.13 -28.78
CA SER A 127 42.24 40.94 -28.21
C SER A 127 42.73 40.23 -26.93
N SER A 128 43.45 39.12 -27.16
CA SER A 128 44.58 38.70 -26.33
C SER A 128 44.44 38.68 -24.79
N SER A 129 43.38 38.10 -24.20
CA SER A 129 43.34 37.92 -22.73
C SER A 129 42.88 36.56 -22.19
N SER A 130 42.37 35.63 -23.01
CA SER A 130 41.90 34.32 -22.53
C SER A 130 42.98 33.22 -22.47
N LEU A 131 44.17 33.45 -23.03
CA LEU A 131 45.27 32.48 -23.07
C LEU A 131 46.22 32.55 -21.85
N GLU A 132 45.99 33.48 -20.91
CA GLU A 132 46.84 33.65 -19.70
C GLU A 132 46.21 33.12 -18.40
N SER A 133 44.99 32.56 -18.43
CA SER A 133 44.38 31.99 -17.21
C SER A 133 44.96 30.60 -16.90
N PRO A 134 45.28 30.31 -15.62
CA PRO A 134 45.69 28.96 -15.20
C PRO A 134 44.62 27.93 -15.59
N ILE A 135 45.06 26.78 -16.11
CA ILE A 135 44.19 25.65 -16.41
C ILE A 135 43.84 24.93 -15.11
N ASP A 136 42.56 24.80 -14.83
CA ASP A 136 42.04 24.10 -13.66
C ASP A 136 41.67 22.68 -14.08
N PHE A 137 42.38 21.68 -13.54
CA PHE A 137 42.23 20.29 -13.98
C PHE A 137 40.79 19.80 -13.86
N GLY A 138 40.13 20.16 -12.76
CA GLY A 138 38.73 19.86 -12.56
C GLY A 138 37.90 20.41 -13.72
N SER A 139 37.85 21.73 -13.87
CA SER A 139 36.94 22.45 -14.77
C SER A 139 37.22 22.26 -16.24
N ASP A 140 38.49 22.22 -16.64
CA ASP A 140 38.91 22.25 -18.03
C ASP A 140 39.32 20.87 -18.59
N ILE A 141 39.93 20.00 -17.78
CA ILE A 141 40.60 18.78 -18.30
C ILE A 141 39.82 17.50 -18.01
N LYS A 142 39.37 17.31 -16.76
CA LYS A 142 38.67 16.08 -16.34
C LYS A 142 37.44 15.77 -17.22
N PRO A 143 36.58 16.73 -17.62
CA PRO A 143 35.44 16.46 -18.51
C PRO A 143 35.86 15.93 -19.89
N ILE A 144 36.99 16.41 -20.42
CA ILE A 144 37.53 15.93 -21.69
C ILE A 144 37.93 14.46 -21.53
N LEU A 145 38.70 14.15 -20.47
CA LEU A 145 39.14 12.77 -20.21
C LEU A 145 37.97 11.83 -19.90
N SER A 146 37.00 12.26 -19.09
CA SER A 146 35.85 11.42 -18.74
C SER A 146 34.96 11.09 -19.93
N ASN A 147 34.72 12.07 -20.81
CA ASN A 147 33.84 11.90 -21.96
C ASN A 147 34.52 11.15 -23.11
N LYS A 148 35.82 11.39 -23.32
CA LYS A 148 36.54 10.88 -24.51
C LYS A 148 37.45 9.69 -24.23
N CYS A 149 37.95 9.55 -22.99
CA CYS A 149 39.03 8.61 -22.69
C CYS A 149 38.65 7.51 -21.69
N PHE A 150 37.76 7.76 -20.72
CA PHE A 150 37.49 6.79 -19.63
C PHE A 150 36.84 5.49 -20.10
N THR A 151 36.17 5.48 -21.25
CA THR A 151 35.64 4.23 -21.83
C THR A 151 36.76 3.20 -22.08
N CYS A 152 37.98 3.63 -22.40
CA CYS A 152 39.12 2.73 -22.64
C CYS A 152 40.24 2.85 -21.58
N HIS A 153 40.27 3.93 -20.81
CA HIS A 153 41.32 4.23 -19.85
C HIS A 153 40.77 4.69 -18.48
N GLY A 154 39.55 4.29 -18.15
CA GLY A 154 38.89 4.60 -16.87
C GLY A 154 38.94 3.45 -15.86
N PRO A 155 38.05 3.49 -14.86
CA PRO A 155 38.05 2.51 -13.78
C PRO A 155 37.81 1.06 -14.23
N ASP A 156 36.95 0.77 -15.20
CA ASP A 156 36.60 -0.62 -15.58
C ASP A 156 37.77 -1.40 -16.20
N GLU A 157 38.30 -2.38 -15.45
CA GLU A 157 39.42 -3.24 -15.89
C GLU A 157 39.13 -4.04 -17.17
N ASN A 158 37.88 -4.43 -17.43
CA ASN A 158 37.55 -5.28 -18.59
C ASN A 158 37.61 -4.52 -19.92
N GLN A 159 37.39 -3.20 -19.88
CA GLN A 159 37.50 -2.34 -21.05
C GLN A 159 38.89 -1.68 -21.17
N ARG A 160 39.67 -1.71 -20.09
CA ARG A 160 40.93 -0.99 -19.95
C ARG A 160 41.97 -1.42 -20.98
N LYS A 161 42.45 -0.47 -21.78
CA LYS A 161 43.52 -0.67 -22.76
C LYS A 161 44.87 -0.30 -22.17
N ALA A 162 45.88 -1.10 -22.50
CA ALA A 162 47.27 -0.95 -22.04
C ALA A 162 47.48 -0.94 -20.50
N GLY A 163 46.44 -1.19 -19.71
CA GLY A 163 46.46 -1.00 -18.25
C GLY A 163 46.58 0.46 -17.81
N LEU A 164 46.40 1.42 -18.73
CA LEU A 164 46.47 2.85 -18.43
C LEU A 164 45.18 3.32 -17.76
N ARG A 165 45.33 4.11 -16.68
CA ARG A 165 44.26 4.75 -15.92
C ARG A 165 44.42 6.27 -16.02
N LEU A 166 43.46 6.94 -16.64
CA LEU A 166 43.42 8.40 -16.74
C LEU A 166 42.48 9.04 -15.71
N ASP A 167 41.84 8.21 -14.89
CA ASP A 167 40.86 8.57 -13.86
C ASP A 167 41.47 8.80 -12.47
N HIS A 168 42.75 8.43 -12.25
CA HIS A 168 43.47 8.72 -11.02
C HIS A 168 44.91 9.19 -11.28
N ARG A 169 45.45 9.92 -10.31
CA ARG A 169 46.72 10.65 -10.42
C ARG A 169 47.91 9.76 -10.76
N GLU A 170 48.04 8.61 -10.10
CA GLU A 170 49.16 7.68 -10.30
C GLU A 170 49.16 7.07 -11.70
N GLY A 171 47.98 6.87 -12.31
CA GLY A 171 47.88 6.33 -13.66
C GLY A 171 48.28 7.35 -14.74
N VAL A 172 48.04 8.64 -14.47
CA VAL A 172 48.36 9.75 -15.37
C VAL A 172 49.83 10.16 -15.26
N LEU A 173 50.34 10.31 -14.04
CA LEU A 173 51.69 10.83 -13.77
C LEU A 173 52.72 9.71 -13.52
N GLY A 174 52.28 8.46 -13.42
CA GLY A 174 53.14 7.30 -13.20
C GLY A 174 53.74 6.71 -14.47
N PRO A 175 54.72 5.80 -14.32
CA PRO A 175 55.37 5.15 -15.45
C PRO A 175 54.41 4.18 -16.17
N LEU A 176 54.41 4.26 -17.50
CA LEU A 176 53.72 3.31 -18.38
C LEU A 176 54.50 2.00 -18.49
N LYS A 177 53.80 0.90 -18.78
CA LYS A 177 54.43 -0.41 -19.07
C LYS A 177 55.41 -0.36 -20.26
N SER A 178 55.24 0.60 -21.16
CA SER A 178 56.14 0.85 -22.31
C SER A 178 57.47 1.52 -21.94
N GLY A 179 57.65 1.97 -20.69
CA GLY A 179 58.86 2.65 -20.22
C GLY A 179 58.84 4.19 -20.32
N GLY A 180 57.71 4.79 -20.72
CA GLY A 180 57.47 6.25 -20.73
C GLY A 180 56.46 6.69 -19.65
N PHE A 181 55.86 7.87 -19.82
CA PHE A 181 54.80 8.40 -18.95
C PHE A 181 53.61 8.85 -19.80
N ALA A 182 52.38 8.71 -19.30
CA ALA A 182 51.21 9.27 -19.98
C ALA A 182 51.32 10.80 -20.01
N VAL A 183 51.66 11.40 -18.86
CA VAL A 183 51.93 12.83 -18.74
C VAL A 183 53.26 13.07 -18.02
N VAL A 184 54.11 13.90 -18.61
CA VAL A 184 55.32 14.44 -17.99
C VAL A 184 55.06 15.91 -17.68
N ALA A 185 54.90 16.23 -16.39
CA ALA A 185 54.65 17.59 -15.92
C ALA A 185 55.64 18.61 -16.53
N GLY A 186 55.10 19.68 -17.10
CA GLY A 186 55.83 20.77 -17.75
C GLY A 186 56.37 20.43 -19.15
N LYS A 187 56.13 19.22 -19.68
CA LYS A 187 56.70 18.77 -20.96
C LYS A 187 55.66 18.07 -21.85
N PRO A 188 54.79 18.83 -22.55
CA PRO A 188 53.81 18.27 -23.49
C PRO A 188 54.45 17.35 -24.54
N ASP A 189 55.60 17.75 -25.11
CA ASP A 189 56.31 16.97 -26.14
C ASP A 189 56.89 15.63 -25.63
N GLN A 190 56.98 15.45 -24.32
CA GLN A 190 57.43 14.18 -23.70
C GLN A 190 56.26 13.38 -23.12
N SER A 191 55.02 13.86 -23.30
CA SER A 191 53.82 13.26 -22.76
C SER A 191 53.09 12.44 -23.82
N GLU A 192 52.99 11.13 -23.62
CA GLU A 192 52.32 10.23 -24.57
C GLU A 192 50.86 10.63 -24.80
N LEU A 193 50.16 11.10 -23.75
CA LEU A 193 48.78 11.56 -23.84
C LEU A 193 48.63 12.67 -24.89
N PHE A 194 49.49 13.69 -24.85
CA PHE A 194 49.43 14.81 -25.79
C PHE A 194 49.73 14.35 -27.22
N HIS A 195 50.79 13.56 -27.41
CA HIS A 195 51.12 12.98 -28.71
C HIS A 195 49.94 12.20 -29.33
N ARG A 196 49.27 11.37 -28.53
CA ARG A 196 48.12 10.55 -28.96
C ARG A 196 46.91 11.37 -29.37
N VAL A 197 46.63 12.48 -28.67
CA VAL A 197 45.47 13.34 -29.00
C VAL A 197 45.76 14.33 -30.12
N SER A 198 47.03 14.69 -30.35
CA SER A 198 47.43 15.67 -31.37
C SER A 198 47.89 15.06 -32.70
N THR A 199 48.17 13.75 -32.74
CA THR A 199 48.66 13.09 -33.97
C THR A 199 47.58 12.99 -35.05
N SER A 200 48.00 13.10 -36.31
CA SER A 200 47.16 12.83 -37.49
C SER A 200 47.28 11.39 -37.99
N ASP A 201 48.14 10.56 -37.39
CA ASP A 201 48.26 9.14 -37.74
C ASP A 201 47.09 8.35 -37.14
N GLU A 202 46.19 7.86 -37.99
CA GLU A 202 45.01 7.09 -37.60
C GLU A 202 45.33 5.83 -36.78
N ALA A 203 46.53 5.25 -36.91
CA ALA A 203 46.93 4.08 -36.13
C ALA A 203 47.30 4.43 -34.68
N ASP A 204 47.77 5.67 -34.44
CA ASP A 204 48.23 6.13 -33.14
C ASP A 204 47.29 7.13 -32.46
N LYS A 205 46.34 7.70 -33.20
CA LYS A 205 45.39 8.70 -32.71
C LYS A 205 44.43 8.15 -31.66
N MET A 206 44.23 8.92 -30.60
CA MET A 206 43.27 8.62 -29.54
C MET A 206 42.33 9.82 -29.30
N PRO A 207 41.01 9.60 -29.14
CA PRO A 207 40.30 8.34 -29.32
C PRO A 207 40.42 7.81 -30.76
N PRO A 208 40.40 6.48 -30.97
CA PRO A 208 40.48 5.90 -32.31
C PRO A 208 39.29 6.32 -33.16
N ALA A 209 39.45 6.50 -34.48
CA ALA A 209 38.37 6.97 -35.35
C ALA A 209 37.11 6.10 -35.33
N ASN A 210 37.25 4.80 -35.06
CA ASN A 210 36.12 3.88 -34.94
C ASN A 210 35.38 3.94 -33.59
N SER A 211 35.86 4.72 -32.62
CA SER A 211 35.19 4.96 -31.34
C SER A 211 33.97 5.88 -31.47
N GLY A 212 33.89 6.66 -32.57
CA GLY A 212 32.87 7.68 -32.78
C GLY A 212 33.15 9.00 -32.04
N GLU A 213 34.21 9.06 -31.24
CA GLU A 213 34.61 10.23 -30.46
C GLU A 213 35.88 10.88 -31.04
N SER A 214 35.94 12.20 -31.03
CA SER A 214 37.15 12.98 -31.33
C SER A 214 37.25 14.18 -30.39
N LEU A 215 38.48 14.66 -30.17
CA LEU A 215 38.72 15.91 -29.46
C LEU A 215 38.72 17.08 -30.45
N THR A 216 38.21 18.23 -30.02
CA THR A 216 38.32 19.47 -30.78
C THR A 216 39.73 20.08 -30.66
N PRO A 217 40.15 20.95 -31.58
CA PRO A 217 41.42 21.67 -31.46
C PRO A 217 41.57 22.41 -30.13
N GLU A 218 40.49 23.00 -29.61
CA GLU A 218 40.48 23.70 -28.33
C GLU A 218 40.68 22.73 -27.16
N GLU A 219 40.07 21.55 -27.17
CA GLU A 219 40.25 20.52 -26.14
C GLU A 219 41.70 20.00 -26.12
N ILE A 220 42.30 19.77 -27.29
CA ILE A 220 43.70 19.38 -27.42
C ILE A 220 44.61 20.47 -26.84
N GLU A 221 44.34 21.73 -27.15
CA GLU A 221 45.13 22.86 -26.65
C GLU A 221 45.00 23.02 -25.13
N ARG A 222 43.81 22.80 -24.56
CA ARG A 222 43.61 22.77 -23.11
C ARG A 222 44.47 21.70 -22.44
N ILE A 223 44.48 20.48 -22.99
CA ILE A 223 45.35 19.40 -22.49
C ILE A 223 46.83 19.80 -22.58
N ARG A 224 47.25 20.41 -23.69
CA ARG A 224 48.63 20.91 -23.87
C ARG A 224 49.01 21.91 -22.78
N MET A 225 48.18 22.94 -22.58
CA MET A 225 48.41 24.00 -21.60
C MET A 225 48.44 23.45 -20.17
N TRP A 226 47.54 22.53 -19.83
CA TRP A 226 47.56 21.88 -18.52
C TRP A 226 48.87 21.13 -18.25
N ILE A 227 49.34 20.35 -19.23
CA ILE A 227 50.63 19.65 -19.10
C ILE A 227 51.78 20.65 -18.97
N GLU A 228 51.79 21.70 -19.79
CA GLU A 228 52.80 22.77 -19.76
C GLU A 228 52.83 23.50 -18.40
N GLN A 229 51.67 23.71 -17.78
CA GLN A 229 51.54 24.33 -16.45
C GLN A 229 51.85 23.38 -15.29
N GLY A 230 52.38 22.19 -15.56
CA GLY A 230 52.85 21.24 -14.54
C GLY A 230 51.91 20.07 -14.28
N ALA A 231 50.83 19.94 -15.06
CA ALA A 231 49.86 18.85 -14.95
C ALA A 231 49.31 18.66 -13.52
N ASP A 232 48.94 19.77 -12.86
CA ASP A 232 48.41 19.70 -11.51
C ASP A 232 47.12 18.87 -11.48
N TRP A 233 46.95 18.05 -10.44
CA TRP A 233 45.84 17.09 -10.35
C TRP A 233 44.94 17.46 -9.18
N GLU A 234 43.65 17.56 -9.45
CA GLU A 234 42.63 17.81 -8.45
C GLU A 234 41.65 16.65 -8.37
N GLU A 235 41.21 16.34 -7.15
CA GLU A 235 40.11 15.42 -6.92
C GLU A 235 38.78 16.01 -7.43
N HIS A 236 37.77 15.15 -7.60
CA HIS A 236 36.47 15.64 -8.03
C HIS A 236 35.88 16.58 -6.98
N TRP A 237 35.37 17.74 -7.41
CA TRP A 237 34.85 18.79 -6.52
C TRP A 237 33.82 18.28 -5.50
N SER A 238 33.02 17.28 -5.85
CA SER A 238 31.98 16.71 -4.98
C SER A 238 32.50 15.66 -4.01
N PHE A 239 33.71 15.11 -4.22
CA PHE A 239 34.34 14.10 -3.37
C PHE A 239 35.26 14.71 -2.31
N VAL A 240 35.52 16.02 -2.41
CA VAL A 240 36.27 16.79 -1.40
C VAL A 240 35.29 17.49 -0.46
N PRO A 241 35.48 17.46 0.87
CA PRO A 241 34.58 18.13 1.81
C PRO A 241 34.43 19.63 1.51
N PRO A 242 33.19 20.19 1.53
CA PRO A 242 33.00 21.60 1.25
C PRO A 242 33.66 22.46 2.33
N VAL A 243 34.31 23.54 1.90
CA VAL A 243 34.86 24.59 2.76
C VAL A 243 34.01 25.84 2.59
N ARG A 244 33.70 26.54 3.70
CA ARG A 244 32.92 27.78 3.65
C ARG A 244 33.70 28.84 2.87
N PRO A 245 33.24 29.27 1.68
CA PRO A 245 33.94 30.30 0.93
C PRO A 245 33.68 31.70 1.49
N ASP A 246 34.62 32.62 1.29
CA ASP A 246 34.42 34.04 1.57
C ASP A 246 33.28 34.62 0.73
N LEU A 247 32.56 35.58 1.30
CA LEU A 247 31.52 36.31 0.58
C LEU A 247 32.15 37.17 -0.53
N PRO A 248 31.65 37.08 -1.77
CA PRO A 248 32.18 37.86 -2.87
C PRO A 248 31.90 39.35 -2.69
N GLN A 249 32.85 40.18 -3.10
CA GLN A 249 32.63 41.61 -3.21
C GLN A 249 31.80 41.89 -4.47
N VAL A 250 30.72 42.67 -4.32
CA VAL A 250 29.77 43.00 -5.39
C VAL A 250 29.61 44.49 -5.51
N SER A 251 29.31 44.96 -6.72
CA SER A 251 29.19 46.38 -7.04
C SER A 251 27.89 46.97 -6.49
N ASN A 252 26.79 46.21 -6.54
CA ASN A 252 25.48 46.63 -6.02
C ASN A 252 25.15 46.00 -4.66
N ALA A 253 25.88 46.41 -3.61
CA ALA A 253 25.68 45.88 -2.25
C ALA A 253 24.27 46.14 -1.68
N GLU A 254 23.55 47.17 -2.15
CA GLU A 254 22.18 47.49 -1.68
C GLU A 254 21.14 46.43 -2.11
N TRP A 255 21.41 45.66 -3.17
CA TRP A 255 20.52 44.57 -3.60
C TRP A 255 20.64 43.32 -2.73
N VAL A 256 21.75 43.16 -2.03
CA VAL A 256 22.06 41.97 -1.22
C VAL A 256 21.28 42.02 0.09
N ARG A 257 20.37 41.06 0.32
CA ARG A 257 19.66 40.91 1.61
C ARG A 257 20.30 39.85 2.49
N ASN A 258 20.85 38.81 1.88
CA ASN A 258 21.61 37.76 2.56
C ASN A 258 22.71 37.19 1.67
N GLU A 259 23.42 36.18 2.15
CA GLU A 259 24.61 35.64 1.50
C GLU A 259 24.32 34.98 0.15
N VAL A 260 23.11 34.44 -0.05
CA VAL A 260 22.68 33.89 -1.36
C VAL A 260 22.79 34.96 -2.44
N ASP A 261 22.33 36.17 -2.13
CA ASP A 261 22.32 37.28 -3.07
C ASP A 261 23.73 37.74 -3.46
N ALA A 262 24.69 37.67 -2.53
CA ALA A 262 26.07 38.04 -2.82
C ALA A 262 26.67 37.13 -3.90
N PHE A 263 26.50 35.81 -3.79
CA PHE A 263 27.01 34.87 -4.78
C PHE A 263 26.30 34.97 -6.14
N VAL A 264 24.97 35.15 -6.13
CA VAL A 264 24.20 35.32 -7.36
C VAL A 264 24.56 36.63 -8.05
N LEU A 265 24.62 37.74 -7.32
CA LEU A 265 24.96 39.04 -7.88
C LEU A 265 26.38 39.05 -8.44
N ALA A 266 27.36 38.46 -7.74
CA ALA A 266 28.72 38.33 -8.25
C ALA A 266 28.75 37.55 -9.59
N ARG A 267 27.94 36.50 -9.71
CA ARG A 267 27.82 35.74 -10.97
C ARG A 267 27.19 36.58 -12.08
N LEU A 268 26.13 37.33 -11.77
CA LEU A 268 25.46 38.22 -12.73
C LEU A 268 26.38 39.35 -13.19
N GLU A 269 27.09 40.01 -12.29
CA GLU A 269 28.05 41.08 -12.60
C GLU A 269 29.19 40.56 -13.49
N LYS A 270 29.73 39.35 -13.21
CA LYS A 270 30.72 38.69 -14.08
C LYS A 270 30.17 38.45 -15.49
N GLU A 271 28.88 38.20 -15.62
CA GLU A 271 28.19 37.98 -16.90
C GLU A 271 27.70 39.29 -17.53
N GLY A 272 27.91 40.46 -16.91
CA GLY A 272 27.37 41.73 -17.41
C GLY A 272 25.84 41.75 -17.44
N LEU A 273 25.19 41.03 -16.51
CA LEU A 273 23.75 41.00 -16.33
C LEU A 273 23.37 41.73 -15.04
N SER A 274 22.17 42.31 -15.05
CA SER A 274 21.55 42.86 -13.84
C SER A 274 20.41 41.96 -13.38
N PRO A 275 20.17 41.84 -12.07
CA PRO A 275 19.00 41.15 -11.56
C PRO A 275 17.70 41.85 -12.00
N SER A 276 16.64 41.08 -12.12
CA SER A 276 15.29 41.61 -12.34
C SER A 276 14.81 42.37 -11.11
N LYS A 277 13.90 43.33 -11.31
CA LYS A 277 13.25 44.04 -10.20
C LYS A 277 12.53 43.06 -9.26
N GLU A 278 12.29 43.47 -8.03
CA GLU A 278 11.46 42.70 -7.10
C GLU A 278 10.04 42.52 -7.65
N ALA A 279 9.46 41.34 -7.46
CA ALA A 279 8.08 41.05 -7.81
C ALA A 279 7.12 41.90 -6.95
N ASP A 280 5.95 42.21 -7.51
CA ASP A 280 4.89 42.89 -6.76
C ASP A 280 4.36 42.02 -5.61
N ARG A 281 3.76 42.67 -4.60
CA ARG A 281 3.27 42.00 -3.37
C ARG A 281 2.35 40.83 -3.67
N ARG A 282 1.43 40.95 -4.64
CA ARG A 282 0.45 39.91 -4.96
C ARG A 282 1.13 38.65 -5.49
N ARG A 283 2.10 38.83 -6.40
CA ARG A 283 2.92 37.75 -6.92
C ARG A 283 3.76 37.08 -5.83
N LEU A 284 4.35 37.87 -4.92
CA LEU A 284 5.11 37.34 -3.78
C LEU A 284 4.23 36.51 -2.83
N ILE A 285 3.06 37.01 -2.44
CA ILE A 285 2.09 36.29 -1.58
C ILE A 285 1.73 34.95 -2.22
N ARG A 286 1.36 34.97 -3.51
CA ARG A 286 1.01 33.75 -4.24
C ARG A 286 2.16 32.76 -4.34
N ARG A 287 3.36 33.24 -4.67
CA ARG A 287 4.55 32.41 -4.87
C ARG A 287 4.93 31.71 -3.56
N VAL A 288 5.04 32.46 -2.46
CA VAL A 288 5.42 31.91 -1.15
C VAL A 288 4.37 30.93 -0.63
N SER A 289 3.08 31.27 -0.73
CA SER A 289 1.98 30.36 -0.34
C SER A 289 2.09 29.03 -1.08
N LEU A 290 2.26 29.04 -2.40
CA LEU A 290 2.37 27.82 -3.20
C LEU A 290 3.66 27.04 -2.90
N ASP A 291 4.80 27.71 -2.82
CA ASP A 291 6.07 27.04 -2.63
C ASP A 291 6.20 26.43 -1.23
N LEU A 292 5.63 27.07 -0.19
CA LEU A 292 5.70 26.59 1.19
C LEU A 292 4.53 25.70 1.62
N THR A 293 3.33 25.83 1.04
CA THR A 293 2.16 25.02 1.46
C THR A 293 1.58 24.15 0.34
N GLY A 294 1.93 24.42 -0.93
CA GLY A 294 1.31 23.79 -2.10
C GLY A 294 -0.09 24.32 -2.43
N LEU A 295 -0.62 25.26 -1.64
CA LEU A 295 -1.97 25.79 -1.77
C LEU A 295 -1.97 27.28 -2.16
N PRO A 296 -3.00 27.77 -2.88
CA PRO A 296 -3.13 29.18 -3.21
C PRO A 296 -3.49 29.99 -1.94
N PRO A 297 -3.09 31.26 -1.82
CA PRO A 297 -3.41 32.07 -0.65
C PRO A 297 -4.91 32.37 -0.57
N THR A 298 -5.50 32.33 0.63
CA THR A 298 -6.92 32.71 0.81
C THR A 298 -7.12 34.21 0.60
N LEU A 299 -8.36 34.66 0.33
CA LEU A 299 -8.65 36.09 0.24
C LEU A 299 -8.30 36.83 1.54
N ALA A 300 -8.55 36.22 2.70
CA ALA A 300 -8.20 36.79 4.01
C ALA A 300 -6.68 36.92 4.20
N GLU A 301 -5.89 35.92 3.77
CA GLU A 301 -4.42 35.99 3.77
C GLU A 301 -3.91 37.07 2.81
N GLN A 302 -4.48 37.14 1.59
CA GLN A 302 -4.13 38.18 0.63
C GLN A 302 -4.40 39.57 1.20
N GLU A 303 -5.59 39.79 1.78
CA GLU A 303 -5.95 41.07 2.40
C GLU A 303 -5.03 41.43 3.55
N LYS A 304 -4.74 40.47 4.45
CA LYS A 304 -3.83 40.63 5.59
C LYS A 304 -2.47 41.19 5.13
N TYR A 305 -1.81 40.54 4.18
CA TYR A 305 -0.44 40.93 3.79
C TYR A 305 -0.40 42.11 2.82
N LEU A 306 -1.45 42.33 2.02
CA LEU A 306 -1.51 43.52 1.16
C LEU A 306 -1.70 44.81 1.97
N LYS A 307 -2.46 44.74 3.07
CA LYS A 307 -2.70 45.88 3.98
C LYS A 307 -1.58 46.09 5.01
N ASP A 308 -0.71 45.12 5.20
CA ASP A 308 0.42 45.24 6.12
C ASP A 308 1.43 46.28 5.59
N SER A 309 1.60 47.36 6.35
CA SER A 309 2.51 48.47 6.05
C SER A 309 3.84 48.34 6.81
N SER A 310 4.02 47.30 7.61
CA SER A 310 5.26 47.07 8.33
C SER A 310 6.41 46.75 7.35
N PRO A 311 7.65 47.20 7.65
CA PRO A 311 8.79 46.96 6.78
C PRO A 311 9.15 45.48 6.66
N ASP A 312 8.77 44.67 7.66
CA ASP A 312 8.99 43.23 7.80
C ASP A 312 7.77 42.36 7.43
N TRP A 313 6.82 42.92 6.67
CA TRP A 313 5.58 42.21 6.25
C TRP A 313 5.87 40.88 5.53
N TYR A 314 6.95 40.84 4.74
CA TYR A 314 7.31 39.67 3.94
C TYR A 314 7.87 38.56 4.83
N GLU A 315 8.72 38.92 5.78
CA GLU A 315 9.29 38.03 6.79
C GLU A 315 8.17 37.41 7.63
N LYS A 316 7.22 38.21 8.13
CA LYS A 316 6.05 37.71 8.87
C LYS A 316 5.23 36.71 8.06
N MET A 317 4.97 37.02 6.79
CA MET A 317 4.25 36.12 5.88
C MET A 317 5.00 34.79 5.68
N VAL A 318 6.33 34.85 5.51
CA VAL A 318 7.17 33.65 5.39
C VAL A 318 7.10 32.81 6.66
N GLU A 319 7.21 33.41 7.86
CA GLU A 319 7.09 32.69 9.13
C GLU A 319 5.70 32.04 9.29
N ASP A 320 4.63 32.75 8.93
CA ASP A 320 3.27 32.22 9.00
C ASP A 320 3.09 30.98 8.09
N TYR A 321 3.64 31.01 6.88
CA TYR A 321 3.57 29.86 5.96
C TYR A 321 4.53 28.72 6.34
N LEU A 322 5.70 29.01 6.90
CA LEU A 322 6.60 27.99 7.48
C LEU A 322 6.00 27.32 8.73
N GLY A 323 5.19 28.06 9.49
CA GLY A 323 4.44 27.58 10.65
C GLY A 323 3.14 26.84 10.30
N SER A 324 2.74 26.82 9.04
CA SER A 324 1.52 26.14 8.60
C SER A 324 1.64 24.62 8.73
N LYS A 325 0.58 23.95 9.17
CA LYS A 325 0.47 22.47 9.16
C LYS A 325 0.61 21.85 7.76
N HIS A 326 0.36 22.65 6.71
CA HIS A 326 0.47 22.24 5.31
C HIS A 326 1.90 22.31 4.76
N PHE A 327 2.85 22.86 5.53
CA PHE A 327 4.26 22.90 5.14
C PHE A 327 4.83 21.49 4.98
N GLY A 328 4.62 20.62 5.96
CA GLY A 328 5.08 19.23 5.93
C GLY A 328 4.47 18.45 4.77
N GLU A 329 3.18 18.65 4.47
CA GLU A 329 2.53 18.02 3.30
C GLU A 329 3.17 18.46 1.97
N ARG A 330 3.54 19.75 1.86
CA ARG A 330 4.23 20.28 0.68
C ARG A 330 5.63 19.70 0.50
N MET A 331 6.36 19.52 1.59
CA MET A 331 7.73 18.99 1.57
C MET A 331 7.76 17.47 1.39
N ALA A 332 6.80 16.75 1.97
CA ALA A 332 6.74 15.30 1.93
C ALA A 332 6.63 14.73 0.51
N ILE A 333 5.94 15.40 -0.42
CA ILE A 333 5.68 14.87 -1.77
C ILE A 333 6.96 14.44 -2.50
N GLN A 334 8.01 15.28 -2.51
CA GLN A 334 9.27 14.91 -3.15
C GLN A 334 10.04 13.85 -2.35
N TRP A 335 9.98 13.92 -1.02
CA TRP A 335 10.63 12.91 -0.19
C TRP A 335 10.02 11.52 -0.40
N LEU A 336 8.71 11.44 -0.62
CA LEU A 336 8.00 10.18 -0.87
C LEU A 336 8.34 9.57 -2.22
N ASP A 337 8.75 10.37 -3.20
CA ASP A 337 9.27 9.84 -4.48
C ASP A 337 10.66 9.24 -4.32
N LEU A 338 11.53 9.88 -3.51
CA LEU A 338 12.84 9.32 -3.13
C LEU A 338 12.67 8.01 -2.34
N ALA A 339 11.74 8.01 -1.38
CA ALA A 339 11.44 6.85 -0.56
C ALA A 339 10.68 5.76 -1.31
N ARG A 340 10.25 6.01 -2.56
CA ARG A 340 9.39 5.11 -3.35
C ARG A 340 8.08 4.78 -2.64
N TYR A 341 7.51 5.67 -1.83
CA TYR A 341 6.31 5.37 -1.04
C TYR A 341 5.10 5.08 -1.95
N ALA A 342 4.50 3.90 -1.83
CA ALA A 342 3.26 3.55 -2.50
C ALA A 342 2.35 2.76 -1.55
N ASP A 343 1.06 2.75 -1.84
CA ASP A 343 0.07 1.99 -1.06
C ASP A 343 -0.08 0.55 -1.59
N SER A 344 0.87 0.07 -2.40
CA SER A 344 0.83 -1.27 -3.02
C SER A 344 2.21 -1.90 -3.32
N ASP A 345 2.25 -3.22 -3.51
CA ASP A 345 3.45 -4.07 -3.67
C ASP A 345 4.27 -3.88 -4.96
N GLY A 346 3.64 -3.86 -6.13
CA GLY A 346 4.31 -3.87 -7.44
C GLY A 346 4.64 -5.27 -7.99
N TYR A 347 5.61 -5.35 -8.91
CA TYR A 347 5.99 -6.55 -9.67
C TYR A 347 4.81 -7.28 -10.35
N HIS A 348 4.50 -8.51 -9.93
CA HIS A 348 3.50 -9.38 -10.54
C HIS A 348 2.11 -9.16 -9.92
N ILE A 349 1.99 -9.19 -8.58
CA ILE A 349 0.73 -8.99 -7.86
C ILE A 349 0.82 -7.74 -6.99
N ASP A 350 -0.02 -6.75 -7.28
CA ASP A 350 0.03 -5.42 -6.69
C ASP A 350 -0.98 -5.28 -5.52
N TYR A 351 -0.77 -6.06 -4.45
CA TYR A 351 -1.62 -6.04 -3.24
C TYR A 351 -1.54 -4.71 -2.51
N GLU A 352 -2.62 -4.34 -1.81
CA GLU A 352 -2.64 -3.16 -0.95
C GLU A 352 -1.71 -3.33 0.25
N LYS A 353 -0.96 -2.27 0.61
CA LYS A 353 -0.16 -2.22 1.84
C LYS A 353 -0.58 -1.06 2.73
N SER A 354 -0.50 -1.26 4.05
CA SER A 354 -0.70 -0.18 5.03
C SER A 354 0.62 0.49 5.40
N PHE A 355 1.01 1.56 4.69
CA PHE A 355 2.26 2.29 4.93
C PHE A 355 2.06 3.78 5.23
N TRP A 356 0.81 4.26 5.22
CA TRP A 356 0.50 5.69 5.35
C TRP A 356 1.04 6.33 6.64
N GLN A 357 1.31 5.54 7.68
CA GLN A 357 1.96 6.01 8.91
C GLN A 357 3.39 6.52 8.67
N TYR A 358 4.13 5.92 7.72
CA TYR A 358 5.43 6.45 7.30
C TYR A 358 5.27 7.80 6.59
N ARG A 359 4.28 7.94 5.71
CA ARG A 359 3.97 9.22 5.06
C ARG A 359 3.66 10.31 6.10
N ASP A 360 2.86 9.97 7.10
CA ASP A 360 2.49 10.88 8.18
C ASP A 360 3.70 11.25 9.03
N TRP A 361 4.58 10.29 9.35
CA TRP A 361 5.85 10.55 10.03
C TRP A 361 6.73 11.52 9.24
N VAL A 362 6.83 11.40 7.91
CA VAL A 362 7.57 12.34 7.06
C VAL A 362 6.97 13.75 7.14
N ILE A 363 5.64 13.86 7.09
CA ILE A 363 4.94 15.15 7.20
C ILE A 363 5.25 15.81 8.56
N ASP A 364 5.14 15.04 9.64
CA ASP A 364 5.40 15.52 10.99
C ASP A 364 6.87 15.89 11.20
N ALA A 365 7.82 15.12 10.65
CA ALA A 365 9.24 15.45 10.71
C ALA A 365 9.55 16.83 10.10
N PHE A 366 8.98 17.14 8.93
CA PHE A 366 9.13 18.46 8.32
C PHE A 366 8.40 19.57 9.10
N ASN A 367 7.17 19.31 9.55
CA ASN A 367 6.40 20.28 10.33
C ASN A 367 7.10 20.66 11.64
N ASN A 368 7.68 19.68 12.33
CA ASN A 368 8.41 19.85 13.58
C ASN A 368 9.85 20.35 13.38
N ASN A 369 10.29 20.57 12.13
CA ASN A 369 11.65 20.98 11.80
C ASN A 369 12.72 20.06 12.43
N LYS A 370 12.48 18.74 12.33
CA LYS A 370 13.44 17.71 12.75
C LYS A 370 14.77 17.95 12.04
N PRO A 371 15.92 18.01 12.78
CA PRO A 371 17.24 18.06 12.16
C PRO A 371 17.41 16.98 11.08
N PHE A 372 17.97 17.33 9.93
CA PHE A 372 18.10 16.40 8.81
C PHE A 372 19.06 15.23 9.10
N ASP A 373 20.03 15.40 9.99
CA ASP A 373 20.90 14.35 10.51
C ASP A 373 20.13 13.33 11.37
N GLU A 374 19.26 13.79 12.27
CA GLU A 374 18.34 12.93 13.01
C GLU A 374 17.35 12.23 12.07
N PHE A 375 16.75 12.97 11.13
CA PHE A 375 15.83 12.45 10.11
C PHE A 375 16.48 11.38 9.23
N THR A 376 17.77 11.53 8.91
CA THR A 376 18.57 10.53 8.19
C THR A 376 18.83 9.31 9.06
N THR A 377 19.26 9.53 10.30
CA THR A 377 19.58 8.45 11.25
C THR A 377 18.37 7.58 11.55
N GLU A 378 17.20 8.18 11.81
CA GLU A 378 15.97 7.44 12.12
C GLU A 378 15.49 6.61 10.91
N GLN A 379 15.60 7.11 9.67
CA GLN A 379 15.17 6.36 8.49
C GLN A 379 16.07 5.19 8.12
N LEU A 380 17.38 5.30 8.37
CA LEU A 380 18.33 4.24 8.04
C LEU A 380 18.52 3.23 9.16
N ALA A 381 18.37 3.67 10.42
CA ALA A 381 18.77 2.89 11.59
C ALA A 381 17.98 3.24 12.87
N GLY A 382 16.77 3.77 12.76
CA GLY A 382 15.93 4.11 13.91
C GLY A 382 15.65 2.94 14.84
N ASP A 383 15.58 1.71 14.31
CA ASP A 383 15.44 0.46 15.07
C ASP A 383 16.70 0.07 15.87
N LEU A 384 17.87 0.58 15.47
CA LEU A 384 19.16 0.34 16.13
C LEU A 384 19.50 1.41 17.17
N LEU A 385 18.64 2.41 17.37
CA LEU A 385 18.82 3.40 18.43
C LEU A 385 18.56 2.78 19.81
N PRO A 386 19.21 3.26 20.88
CA PRO A 386 18.93 2.78 22.24
C PRO A 386 17.48 3.07 22.64
N ASN A 387 16.70 2.03 22.96
CA ASN A 387 15.28 2.13 23.32
C ASN A 387 14.46 2.89 22.26
N PRO A 388 14.37 2.35 21.03
CA PRO A 388 13.79 3.08 19.91
C PRO A 388 12.31 3.37 20.17
N THR A 389 11.88 4.60 19.89
CA THR A 389 10.46 4.96 19.96
C THR A 389 9.70 4.35 18.78
N LEU A 390 8.37 4.28 18.89
CA LEU A 390 7.53 3.79 17.79
C LEU A 390 7.76 4.60 16.51
N ASP A 391 7.86 5.93 16.62
CA ASP A 391 8.13 6.82 15.48
C ASP A 391 9.49 6.55 14.84
N GLN A 392 10.52 6.25 15.64
CA GLN A 392 11.85 5.88 15.14
C GLN A 392 11.83 4.53 14.42
N MET A 393 11.04 3.57 14.89
CA MET A 393 10.83 2.31 14.17
C MET A 393 10.06 2.54 12.86
N VAL A 394 9.00 3.35 12.88
CA VAL A 394 8.22 3.71 11.67
C VAL A 394 9.09 4.39 10.62
N ALA A 395 10.03 5.26 11.02
CA ALA A 395 10.95 5.94 10.11
C ALA A 395 11.73 4.95 9.23
N THR A 396 12.10 3.79 9.78
CA THR A 396 12.87 2.77 9.05
C THR A 396 12.12 2.15 7.86
N ALA A 397 10.81 2.36 7.77
CA ALA A 397 10.00 1.95 6.63
C ALA A 397 10.50 2.56 5.30
N PHE A 398 11.33 3.62 5.32
CA PHE A 398 12.05 4.14 4.15
C PHE A 398 12.69 3.01 3.31
N ASN A 399 13.37 2.06 3.95
CA ASN A 399 14.03 0.93 3.28
C ASN A 399 13.11 -0.29 3.04
N ARG A 400 11.83 -0.20 3.47
CA ARG A 400 10.79 -1.22 3.29
C ARG A 400 9.72 -0.81 2.28
N ASN A 401 9.75 0.43 1.79
CA ASN A 401 8.84 0.95 0.77
C ASN A 401 9.07 0.36 -0.63
N GLY A 402 10.22 -0.27 -0.88
CA GLY A 402 10.55 -0.92 -2.16
C GLY A 402 9.48 -1.92 -2.61
N MET A 403 9.50 -2.26 -3.90
CA MET A 403 8.57 -3.26 -4.43
C MET A 403 8.83 -4.62 -3.81
N THR A 404 7.77 -5.38 -3.56
CA THR A 404 7.85 -6.77 -3.09
C THR A 404 6.97 -7.66 -3.95
N SER A 405 7.23 -8.96 -3.96
CA SER A 405 6.51 -9.93 -4.79
C SER A 405 6.11 -11.11 -3.93
N THR A 406 4.98 -11.74 -4.26
CA THR A 406 4.52 -13.01 -3.69
C THR A 406 4.25 -14.03 -4.81
N GLU A 407 4.92 -13.85 -5.96
CA GLU A 407 4.73 -14.66 -7.16
C GLU A 407 5.08 -16.14 -6.93
N GLY A 408 4.12 -17.03 -7.21
CA GLY A 408 4.34 -18.46 -7.12
C GLY A 408 5.29 -18.96 -8.21
N GLY A 409 6.29 -19.76 -7.83
CA GLY A 409 7.26 -20.37 -8.76
C GLY A 409 8.51 -19.54 -9.02
N ALA A 410 8.62 -18.32 -8.46
CA ALA A 410 9.84 -17.54 -8.48
C ALA A 410 10.88 -18.01 -7.44
N ASP A 411 12.15 -17.64 -7.62
CA ASP A 411 13.25 -17.97 -6.71
C ASP A 411 13.34 -16.92 -5.59
N PRO A 412 13.13 -17.29 -4.30
CA PRO A 412 13.22 -16.35 -3.17
C PRO A 412 14.54 -15.58 -3.11
N LYS A 413 15.67 -16.23 -3.47
CA LYS A 413 16.99 -15.59 -3.43
C LYS A 413 17.14 -14.49 -4.46
N GLU A 414 16.48 -14.60 -5.61
CA GLU A 414 16.46 -13.56 -6.64
C GLU A 414 15.81 -12.29 -6.10
N TYR A 415 14.63 -12.42 -5.49
CA TYR A 415 13.88 -11.29 -4.97
C TYR A 415 14.54 -10.68 -3.74
N LEU A 416 15.07 -11.50 -2.83
CA LEU A 416 15.91 -11.01 -1.74
C LEU A 416 17.07 -10.16 -2.26
N THR A 417 17.77 -10.63 -3.31
CA THR A 417 18.88 -9.88 -3.93
C THR A 417 18.41 -8.56 -4.51
N LYS A 418 17.28 -8.54 -5.24
CA LYS A 418 16.67 -7.32 -5.79
C LYS A 418 16.31 -6.31 -4.69
N TYR A 419 15.75 -6.76 -3.57
CA TYR A 419 15.34 -5.88 -2.46
C TYR A 419 16.55 -5.20 -1.82
N VAL A 420 17.65 -5.93 -1.62
CA VAL A 420 18.87 -5.37 -1.04
C VAL A 420 19.54 -4.40 -2.02
N ILE A 421 19.63 -4.73 -3.31
CA ILE A 421 20.15 -3.83 -4.35
C ILE A 421 19.36 -2.52 -4.39
N ASP A 422 18.03 -2.60 -4.36
CA ASP A 422 17.14 -1.44 -4.35
C ASP A 422 17.41 -0.50 -3.15
N ARG A 423 17.73 -1.06 -1.96
CA ARG A 423 18.12 -0.28 -0.77
C ARG A 423 19.48 0.39 -0.93
N VAL A 424 20.47 -0.31 -1.51
CA VAL A 424 21.82 0.22 -1.79
C VAL A 424 21.74 1.38 -2.77
N VAL A 425 21.09 1.16 -3.91
CA VAL A 425 20.96 2.15 -4.98
C VAL A 425 20.21 3.37 -4.44
N THR A 426 19.10 3.18 -3.75
CA THR A 426 18.33 4.33 -3.26
C THR A 426 19.03 5.07 -2.13
N THR A 427 19.69 4.40 -1.19
CA THR A 427 20.48 5.11 -0.18
C THR A 427 21.60 5.93 -0.82
N SER A 428 22.29 5.35 -1.80
CA SER A 428 23.36 6.05 -2.51
C SER A 428 22.83 7.22 -3.34
N THR A 429 21.74 7.05 -4.06
CA THR A 429 21.09 8.15 -4.78
C THR A 429 20.63 9.23 -3.80
N VAL A 430 19.96 8.88 -2.70
CA VAL A 430 19.35 9.85 -1.78
C VAL A 430 20.39 10.64 -1.01
N TRP A 431 21.40 10.02 -0.41
CA TRP A 431 22.34 10.77 0.44
C TRP A 431 23.66 11.10 -0.24
N LEU A 432 24.14 10.27 -1.16
CA LEU A 432 25.41 10.52 -1.86
C LEU A 432 25.19 11.22 -3.20
N GLY A 433 23.99 11.13 -3.79
CA GLY A 433 23.76 11.62 -5.15
C GLY A 433 24.64 10.91 -6.17
N LEU A 434 24.86 9.59 -6.00
CA LEU A 434 25.70 8.79 -6.88
C LEU A 434 24.91 7.64 -7.53
N THR A 435 25.29 7.32 -8.77
CA THR A 435 24.68 6.27 -9.61
C THR A 435 25.40 4.93 -9.45
N VAL A 436 25.41 4.38 -8.23
CA VAL A 436 26.19 3.17 -7.90
C VAL A 436 25.73 1.89 -8.61
N GLY A 437 24.57 1.89 -9.27
CA GLY A 437 23.94 0.68 -9.84
C GLY A 437 24.76 -0.05 -10.90
N CYS A 438 25.62 0.64 -11.67
CA CYS A 438 26.52 -0.04 -12.61
C CYS A 438 27.51 -0.97 -11.88
N ALA A 439 27.86 -0.65 -10.63
CA ALA A 439 28.80 -1.42 -9.83
C ALA A 439 28.24 -2.80 -9.41
N GLU A 440 26.93 -3.02 -9.57
CA GLU A 440 26.26 -4.30 -9.28
C GLU A 440 26.83 -5.46 -10.11
N CYS A 441 27.18 -5.21 -11.38
CA CYS A 441 27.60 -6.24 -12.33
C CYS A 441 29.10 -6.23 -12.65
N HIS A 442 29.74 -5.06 -12.59
CA HIS A 442 31.15 -4.85 -12.95
C HIS A 442 31.68 -3.62 -12.20
N GLU A 443 32.94 -3.23 -12.35
CA GLU A 443 33.42 -1.96 -11.78
C GLU A 443 32.69 -0.78 -12.43
N HIS A 444 32.39 0.27 -11.65
CA HIS A 444 31.67 1.41 -12.18
C HIS A 444 32.44 2.07 -13.33
N LYS A 445 31.74 2.45 -14.41
CA LYS A 445 32.39 2.86 -15.67
C LYS A 445 33.15 4.19 -15.57
N TYR A 446 32.72 5.11 -14.70
CA TYR A 446 33.24 6.48 -14.65
C TYR A 446 33.73 6.88 -13.26
N ASP A 447 32.91 6.69 -12.24
CA ASP A 447 33.27 6.93 -10.85
C ASP A 447 34.12 5.79 -10.24
N PRO A 448 34.99 6.10 -9.27
CA PRO A 448 35.91 5.15 -8.65
C PRO A 448 35.21 4.25 -7.63
N ILE A 449 34.19 3.53 -8.07
CA ILE A 449 33.45 2.54 -7.28
C ILE A 449 33.73 1.16 -7.87
N THR A 450 34.38 0.31 -7.09
CA THR A 450 34.66 -1.07 -7.48
C THR A 450 33.41 -1.95 -7.33
N HIS A 451 33.43 -3.09 -8.02
CA HIS A 451 32.39 -4.11 -7.87
C HIS A 451 32.32 -4.65 -6.43
N GLU A 452 33.46 -4.81 -5.77
CA GLU A 452 33.52 -5.27 -4.37
C GLU A 452 32.86 -4.27 -3.42
N GLU A 453 33.18 -2.98 -3.53
CA GLU A 453 32.62 -1.91 -2.68
C GLU A 453 31.09 -1.78 -2.80
N PHE A 454 30.50 -2.12 -3.95
CA PHE A 454 29.05 -2.22 -4.08
C PHE A 454 28.47 -3.30 -3.14
N TYR A 455 29.13 -4.46 -3.06
CA TYR A 455 28.69 -5.54 -2.16
C TYR A 455 29.07 -5.29 -0.69
N GLN A 456 30.07 -4.44 -0.43
CA GLN A 456 30.32 -3.91 0.91
C GLN A 456 29.17 -2.97 1.34
N LEU A 457 28.63 -2.13 0.46
CA LEU A 457 27.41 -1.36 0.75
C LEU A 457 26.17 -2.27 0.90
N TYR A 458 26.08 -3.32 0.09
CA TYR A 458 25.02 -4.34 0.14
C TYR A 458 24.91 -4.99 1.52
N ASP A 459 26.04 -5.32 2.14
CA ASP A 459 26.06 -6.02 3.43
C ASP A 459 25.33 -5.26 4.55
N PHE A 460 25.30 -3.92 4.52
CA PHE A 460 24.53 -3.12 5.48
C PHE A 460 23.02 -3.42 5.44
N PHE A 461 22.49 -3.75 4.27
CA PHE A 461 21.04 -3.95 4.05
C PHE A 461 20.65 -5.41 3.90
N ASN A 462 21.63 -6.33 3.85
CA ASN A 462 21.42 -7.77 3.76
C ASN A 462 21.10 -8.41 5.12
N GLN A 463 21.07 -7.65 6.22
CA GLN A 463 20.91 -8.19 7.57
C GLN A 463 19.46 -8.27 8.06
N LEU A 464 18.47 -8.13 7.18
CA LEU A 464 17.05 -8.23 7.55
C LEU A 464 16.57 -9.68 7.55
N PRO A 465 15.66 -10.10 8.45
CA PRO A 465 15.12 -11.47 8.50
C PRO A 465 14.07 -11.78 7.40
N GLU A 466 14.22 -11.21 6.21
CA GLU A 466 13.40 -11.51 5.03
C GLU A 466 14.01 -12.68 4.23
N GLN A 467 13.15 -13.48 3.59
CA GLN A 467 13.52 -14.66 2.81
C GLN A 467 13.37 -14.44 1.30
N GLY A 468 12.65 -13.39 0.90
CA GLY A 468 12.22 -13.17 -0.47
C GLY A 468 10.93 -13.94 -0.75
N LEU A 469 9.98 -13.31 -1.43
CA LEU A 469 8.63 -13.85 -1.64
C LEU A 469 7.82 -14.08 -0.35
N ASP A 470 8.15 -13.36 0.72
CA ASP A 470 7.46 -13.43 2.01
C ASP A 470 5.96 -13.09 1.87
N LYS A 471 5.10 -13.80 2.59
CA LYS A 471 3.67 -13.48 2.67
C LYS A 471 3.47 -12.14 3.38
N ASP A 472 2.48 -11.36 2.95
CA ASP A 472 2.13 -10.10 3.63
C ASP A 472 1.30 -10.36 4.92
N PRO A 473 1.59 -9.68 6.05
CA PRO A 473 2.69 -8.75 6.28
C PRO A 473 4.07 -9.43 6.34
N CYS A 474 4.99 -8.98 5.48
CA CYS A 474 6.36 -9.49 5.45
C CYS A 474 7.12 -9.01 6.71
N PRO A 475 7.62 -9.93 7.56
CA PRO A 475 8.37 -9.57 8.76
C PRO A 475 9.71 -8.90 8.43
N PRO A 476 10.22 -8.01 9.29
CA PRO A 476 9.61 -7.56 10.54
C PRO A 476 8.56 -6.47 10.28
N PHE A 477 7.51 -6.48 11.10
CA PHE A 477 6.43 -5.50 11.06
C PHE A 477 5.94 -5.18 12.47
N ILE A 478 5.38 -3.98 12.64
CA ILE A 478 4.86 -3.50 13.92
C ILE A 478 3.44 -2.94 13.76
N LYS A 479 2.67 -3.00 14.83
CA LYS A 479 1.36 -2.33 14.95
C LYS A 479 1.57 -0.87 15.35
N VAL A 480 0.95 0.06 14.62
CA VAL A 480 1.08 1.50 14.86
C VAL A 480 -0.29 2.08 15.18
N PRO A 481 -0.69 2.18 16.47
CA PRO A 481 -1.96 2.78 16.83
C PRO A 481 -1.97 4.28 16.53
N SER A 482 -3.12 4.81 16.16
CA SER A 482 -3.37 6.25 16.21
C SER A 482 -3.33 6.74 17.66
N LYS A 483 -3.18 8.06 17.88
CA LYS A 483 -3.22 8.65 19.23
C LYS A 483 -4.52 8.33 19.99
N ASP A 484 -5.65 8.28 19.28
CA ASP A 484 -6.94 7.86 19.84
C ASP A 484 -6.93 6.37 20.23
N GLN A 485 -6.47 5.51 19.32
CA GLN A 485 -6.37 4.08 19.59
C GLN A 485 -5.43 3.79 20.77
N GLN A 486 -4.30 4.51 20.87
CA GLN A 486 -3.37 4.37 21.99
C GLN A 486 -4.02 4.80 23.31
N SER A 487 -4.66 5.97 23.37
CA SER A 487 -5.36 6.42 24.58
C SER A 487 -6.47 5.45 25.00
N ARG A 488 -7.21 4.89 24.04
CA ARG A 488 -8.24 3.87 24.31
C ARG A 488 -7.64 2.54 24.79
N LEU A 489 -6.50 2.11 24.26
CA LEU A 489 -5.79 0.94 24.76
C LEU A 489 -5.32 1.14 26.21
N GLU A 490 -4.78 2.32 26.53
CA GLU A 490 -4.37 2.68 27.88
C GLU A 490 -5.56 2.70 28.85
N ASP A 491 -6.70 3.27 28.47
CA ASP A 491 -7.94 3.22 29.25
C ASP A 491 -8.40 1.78 29.49
N LEU A 492 -8.47 0.97 28.43
CA LEU A 492 -8.87 -0.44 28.53
C LEU A 492 -7.93 -1.22 29.44
N ASN A 493 -6.61 -1.02 29.34
CA ASN A 493 -5.63 -1.66 30.21
C ASN A 493 -5.78 -1.23 31.67
N HIS A 494 -5.99 0.06 31.93
CA HIS A 494 -6.22 0.57 33.28
C HIS A 494 -7.50 0.01 33.90
N ARG A 495 -8.60 -0.04 33.13
CA ARG A 495 -9.88 -0.61 33.56
C ARG A 495 -9.79 -2.11 33.81
N LEU A 496 -9.09 -2.85 32.93
CA LEU A 496 -8.80 -4.27 33.13
C LEU A 496 -8.04 -4.50 34.43
N ALA A 497 -6.93 -3.79 34.66
CA ALA A 497 -6.14 -3.92 35.88
C ALA A 497 -6.95 -3.59 37.15
N SER A 498 -7.81 -2.57 37.09
CA SER A 498 -8.72 -2.21 38.18
C SER A 498 -9.75 -3.29 38.46
N LEU A 499 -10.39 -3.86 37.43
CA LEU A 499 -11.39 -4.92 37.60
C LEU A 499 -10.75 -6.24 38.04
N ASP A 500 -9.58 -6.60 37.51
CA ASP A 500 -8.82 -7.77 37.94
C ASP A 500 -8.47 -7.64 39.44
N THR A 501 -8.02 -6.46 39.89
CA THR A 501 -7.74 -6.20 41.32
C THR A 501 -9.01 -6.33 42.18
N GLN A 502 -10.15 -5.82 41.70
CA GLN A 502 -11.44 -5.95 42.40
C GLN A 502 -11.90 -7.39 42.48
N LEU A 503 -11.73 -8.15 41.39
CA LEU A 503 -12.06 -9.56 41.33
C LEU A 503 -11.18 -10.36 42.30
N ASP A 504 -9.86 -10.16 42.29
CA ASP A 504 -8.93 -10.85 43.20
C ASP A 504 -9.23 -10.52 44.67
N LYS A 505 -9.56 -9.26 44.96
CA LYS A 505 -10.04 -8.87 46.30
C LYS A 505 -11.34 -9.60 46.66
N ARG A 506 -12.34 -9.60 45.77
CA ARG A 506 -13.62 -10.26 46.02
C ARG A 506 -13.47 -11.77 46.16
N LEU A 507 -12.56 -12.40 45.43
CA LEU A 507 -12.26 -13.83 45.51
C LEU A 507 -11.55 -14.19 46.82
N SER A 508 -10.69 -13.31 47.34
CA SER A 508 -9.96 -13.50 48.60
C SER A 508 -10.74 -13.12 49.87
N GLU A 509 -11.89 -12.46 49.74
CA GLU A 509 -12.77 -12.15 50.86
C GLU A 509 -13.36 -13.40 51.51
N ASN A 510 -13.18 -13.53 52.83
CA ASN A 510 -13.74 -14.63 53.61
C ASN A 510 -15.25 -14.40 53.87
N ASP A 511 -16.09 -15.10 53.11
CA ASP A 511 -17.55 -15.04 53.21
C ASP A 511 -18.08 -16.38 53.78
N PRO A 512 -18.60 -16.41 55.01
CA PRO A 512 -19.06 -17.64 55.65
C PRO A 512 -20.21 -18.36 54.92
N GLN A 513 -21.05 -17.64 54.18
CA GLN A 513 -22.17 -18.25 53.43
C GLN A 513 -21.66 -18.95 52.18
N LEU A 514 -20.71 -18.33 51.46
CA LEU A 514 -20.04 -18.95 50.33
C LEU A 514 -19.18 -20.14 50.79
N ALA A 515 -18.47 -20.04 51.91
CA ALA A 515 -17.70 -21.15 52.47
C ALA A 515 -18.58 -22.36 52.85
N ALA A 516 -19.79 -22.11 53.39
CA ALA A 516 -20.74 -23.18 53.71
C ALA A 516 -21.37 -23.82 52.45
N GLY A 517 -21.67 -23.00 51.43
CA GLY A 517 -22.23 -23.47 50.16
C GLY A 517 -21.23 -24.28 49.31
N PHE A 518 -19.93 -24.05 49.48
CA PHE A 518 -18.87 -24.76 48.76
C PHE A 518 -18.96 -26.28 48.93
N LYS A 519 -19.14 -26.75 50.16
CA LYS A 519 -19.22 -28.20 50.45
C LYS A 519 -20.41 -28.86 49.75
N SER A 520 -21.59 -28.23 49.80
CA SER A 520 -22.79 -28.75 49.11
C SER A 520 -22.68 -28.71 47.59
N TRP A 521 -22.03 -27.66 47.06
CA TRP A 521 -21.82 -27.50 45.62
C TRP A 521 -20.78 -28.51 45.10
N ALA A 522 -19.68 -28.71 45.83
CA ALA A 522 -18.65 -29.71 45.54
C ALA A 522 -19.21 -31.14 45.59
N GLU A 523 -20.01 -31.48 46.61
CA GLU A 523 -20.66 -32.80 46.72
C GLU A 523 -21.73 -33.03 45.63
N GLN A 524 -22.40 -31.98 45.15
CA GLN A 524 -23.35 -32.09 44.02
C GLN A 524 -22.61 -32.26 42.70
N ALA A 525 -21.54 -31.50 42.46
CA ALA A 525 -20.67 -31.65 41.30
C ALA A 525 -20.09 -33.07 41.23
N GLU A 526 -19.61 -33.64 42.35
CA GLU A 526 -19.08 -35.02 42.39
C GLU A 526 -20.15 -36.11 42.16
N ARG A 527 -21.41 -35.91 42.59
CA ARG A 527 -22.49 -36.91 42.44
C ARG A 527 -23.09 -37.01 41.04
N VAL A 528 -22.85 -36.02 40.19
CA VAL A 528 -23.47 -35.89 38.86
C VAL A 528 -22.73 -36.67 37.77
N TYR A 529 -21.43 -36.98 37.93
CA TYR A 529 -20.60 -37.45 36.82
C TYR A 529 -20.48 -38.97 36.62
N ASP A 530 -20.70 -39.80 37.65
CA ASP A 530 -20.22 -41.19 37.64
C ASP A 530 -21.26 -42.29 37.93
N ARG A 531 -22.56 -41.98 37.92
CA ARG A 531 -23.58 -42.95 38.39
C ARG A 531 -23.89 -44.12 37.45
N ASP A 532 -23.63 -43.99 36.13
CA ASP A 532 -24.18 -44.93 35.12
C ASP A 532 -23.17 -45.43 34.06
N TRP A 533 -21.87 -45.13 34.20
CA TRP A 533 -20.80 -45.62 33.30
C TRP A 533 -19.87 -46.60 34.02
N GLU A 534 -19.70 -47.80 33.46
CA GLU A 534 -18.84 -48.84 34.01
C GLU A 534 -17.53 -48.92 33.21
N VAL A 535 -16.38 -48.69 33.86
CA VAL A 535 -15.06 -48.84 33.23
C VAL A 535 -14.80 -50.32 32.95
N VAL A 536 -14.43 -50.63 31.71
CA VAL A 536 -14.13 -52.00 31.29
C VAL A 536 -12.72 -52.38 31.74
N GLN A 537 -12.60 -53.17 32.81
CA GLN A 537 -11.31 -53.49 33.43
C GLN A 537 -10.43 -54.47 32.62
N ASN A 538 -11.03 -55.34 31.81
CA ASN A 538 -10.34 -56.46 31.16
C ASN A 538 -10.24 -56.30 29.62
N LEU A 539 -9.78 -55.14 29.14
CA LEU A 539 -9.56 -54.92 27.71
C LEU A 539 -8.43 -55.81 27.18
N GLN A 540 -8.69 -56.49 26.06
CA GLN A 540 -7.66 -57.09 25.21
C GLN A 540 -7.45 -56.15 24.02
N VAL A 541 -6.26 -55.58 23.88
CA VAL A 541 -5.96 -54.62 22.81
C VAL A 541 -4.85 -55.17 21.93
N GLU A 542 -5.13 -55.22 20.64
CA GLU A 542 -4.21 -55.64 19.58
C GLU A 542 -4.07 -54.53 18.54
N SER A 543 -2.93 -54.48 17.87
CA SER A 543 -2.66 -53.53 16.79
C SER A 543 -2.35 -54.29 15.50
N GLU A 544 -2.84 -53.79 14.37
CA GLU A 544 -2.54 -54.34 13.05
C GLU A 544 -1.10 -54.03 12.60
N LYS A 545 -0.51 -52.94 13.07
CA LYS A 545 0.86 -52.50 12.73
C LYS A 545 1.89 -52.77 13.83
N GLY A 546 1.51 -53.45 14.91
CA GLY A 546 2.41 -53.88 15.98
C GLY A 546 2.71 -52.80 17.04
N THR A 547 1.80 -51.86 17.27
CA THR A 547 1.85 -50.94 18.43
C THR A 547 1.73 -51.75 19.71
N ALA A 548 2.66 -51.54 20.65
CA ALA A 548 2.65 -52.26 21.94
C ALA A 548 1.79 -51.51 22.96
N PHE A 549 1.00 -52.25 23.75
CA PHE A 549 0.10 -51.70 24.76
C PHE A 549 0.49 -52.16 26.16
N GLU A 550 0.50 -51.21 27.11
CA GLU A 550 0.72 -51.44 28.53
C GLU A 550 -0.56 -51.11 29.29
N LYS A 551 -0.99 -52.01 30.18
CA LYS A 551 -2.14 -51.76 31.07
C LYS A 551 -1.66 -50.92 32.24
N ILE A 552 -2.27 -49.76 32.41
CA ILE A 552 -2.06 -48.89 33.57
C ILE A 552 -3.23 -49.13 34.54
N GLY A 553 -3.00 -48.98 35.85
CA GLY A 553 -4.05 -49.19 36.86
C GLY A 553 -5.29 -48.32 36.57
N ASP A 554 -6.47 -48.78 37.01
CA ASP A 554 -7.81 -48.21 36.75
C ASP A 554 -8.54 -48.67 35.47
N GLY A 555 -7.87 -49.42 34.59
CA GLY A 555 -8.45 -49.92 33.33
C GLY A 555 -7.99 -49.14 32.09
N ALA A 556 -7.12 -48.13 32.25
CA ALA A 556 -6.48 -47.41 31.17
C ALA A 556 -5.37 -48.21 30.44
N ILE A 557 -5.11 -47.84 29.19
CA ILE A 557 -4.14 -48.46 28.29
C ILE A 557 -3.20 -47.37 27.75
N LEU A 558 -1.89 -47.58 27.87
CA LEU A 558 -0.84 -46.75 27.29
C LEU A 558 -0.20 -47.46 26.10
N ALA A 559 -0.30 -46.85 24.92
CA ALA A 559 0.32 -47.27 23.69
C ALA A 559 1.77 -46.75 23.62
N LYS A 560 2.70 -47.61 23.22
CA LYS A 560 4.09 -47.24 22.95
C LYS A 560 4.30 -47.11 21.45
N SER A 561 4.71 -45.92 21.01
CA SER A 561 4.98 -45.65 19.59
C SER A 561 5.98 -46.66 19.03
N ASN A 562 5.63 -47.24 17.89
CA ASN A 562 6.49 -48.11 17.08
C ASN A 562 6.94 -47.43 15.77
N GLY A 563 6.64 -46.13 15.60
CA GLY A 563 6.93 -45.36 14.39
C GLY A 563 5.93 -45.54 13.24
N ALA A 564 4.82 -46.26 13.43
CA ALA A 564 3.78 -46.41 12.41
C ALA A 564 3.09 -45.08 12.08
N ALA A 565 2.87 -44.83 10.78
CA ALA A 565 2.17 -43.63 10.31
C ALA A 565 0.65 -43.70 10.55
N THR A 566 0.07 -44.88 10.38
CA THR A 566 -1.35 -45.22 10.59
C THR A 566 -1.46 -46.58 11.25
N ASP A 567 -2.57 -46.85 11.96
CA ASP A 567 -2.80 -48.14 12.64
C ASP A 567 -4.30 -48.37 12.90
N THR A 568 -4.67 -49.63 13.18
CA THR A 568 -5.99 -50.01 13.68
C THR A 568 -5.83 -50.69 15.02
N TYR A 569 -6.50 -50.17 16.06
CA TYR A 569 -6.52 -50.79 17.38
C TYR A 569 -7.78 -51.63 17.52
N THR A 570 -7.61 -52.93 17.71
CA THR A 570 -8.71 -53.87 17.95
C THR A 570 -8.82 -54.14 19.45
N ILE A 571 -9.90 -53.68 20.06
CA ILE A 571 -10.20 -53.82 21.48
C ILE A 571 -11.29 -54.90 21.63
N ARG A 572 -11.05 -55.91 22.46
CA ARG A 572 -12.03 -56.98 22.77
C ARG A 572 -12.29 -57.11 24.26
N PHE A 573 -13.54 -57.34 24.62
CA PHE A 573 -13.96 -57.65 25.98
C PHE A 573 -15.30 -58.39 26.00
N ASN A 574 -15.60 -59.12 27.08
CA ASN A 574 -16.88 -59.78 27.24
C ASN A 574 -17.88 -58.87 27.94
N ALA A 575 -19.11 -58.82 27.45
CA ALA A 575 -20.22 -58.10 28.04
C ALA A 575 -21.33 -59.07 28.44
N SER A 576 -21.67 -59.05 29.74
CA SER A 576 -22.78 -59.82 30.32
C SER A 576 -24.00 -58.95 30.65
N LYS A 577 -23.86 -57.63 30.51
CA LYS A 577 -24.94 -56.64 30.64
C LYS A 577 -25.20 -56.01 29.27
N PRO A 578 -26.44 -55.59 28.98
CA PRO A 578 -26.73 -54.85 27.76
C PRO A 578 -25.93 -53.54 27.70
N ILE A 579 -25.36 -53.24 26.54
CA ILE A 579 -24.59 -52.01 26.26
C ILE A 579 -25.38 -51.15 25.28
N ALA A 580 -25.71 -49.94 25.72
CA ALA A 580 -26.41 -48.91 24.96
C ALA A 580 -25.52 -47.72 24.58
N GLY A 581 -24.28 -47.66 25.08
CA GLY A 581 -23.31 -46.63 24.72
C GLY A 581 -21.88 -46.97 25.15
N PHE A 582 -20.91 -46.42 24.41
CA PHE A 582 -19.48 -46.52 24.69
C PHE A 582 -18.90 -45.13 24.93
N ARG A 583 -17.97 -45.02 25.87
CA ARG A 583 -17.20 -43.80 26.15
C ARG A 583 -15.72 -44.14 26.05
N LEU A 584 -15.06 -43.55 25.05
CA LEU A 584 -13.62 -43.63 24.88
C LEU A 584 -13.00 -42.33 25.41
N GLU A 585 -12.12 -42.47 26.38
CA GLU A 585 -11.44 -41.37 27.06
C GLU A 585 -10.01 -41.28 26.50
N ALA A 586 -9.59 -40.09 26.05
CA ALA A 586 -8.23 -39.77 25.63
C ALA A 586 -7.54 -39.02 26.78
N LEU A 587 -6.54 -39.66 27.37
CA LEU A 587 -5.96 -39.26 28.65
C LEU A 587 -4.56 -38.67 28.44
N PRO A 588 -4.25 -37.44 28.89
CA PRO A 588 -2.88 -36.93 28.83
C PRO A 588 -1.95 -37.79 29.70
N HIS A 589 -0.71 -37.97 29.28
CA HIS A 589 0.28 -38.74 30.05
C HIS A 589 1.67 -38.10 29.98
N PRO A 590 2.45 -38.03 31.08
CA PRO A 590 3.78 -37.44 31.09
C PRO A 590 4.77 -38.05 30.08
N ASP A 591 4.60 -39.34 29.79
CA ASP A 591 5.48 -40.09 28.86
C ASP A 591 5.07 -39.95 27.37
N LEU A 592 3.99 -39.21 27.08
CA LEU A 592 3.56 -38.92 25.72
C LEU A 592 4.07 -37.55 25.24
N PRO A 593 4.26 -37.34 23.93
CA PRO A 593 4.70 -36.05 23.39
C PRO A 593 3.78 -34.89 23.79
N ALA A 594 4.37 -33.72 24.00
CA ALA A 594 3.68 -32.53 24.53
C ALA A 594 2.84 -32.80 25.79
N LYS A 595 3.13 -33.88 26.55
CA LYS A 595 2.30 -34.34 27.68
C LYS A 595 0.83 -34.54 27.31
N GLY A 596 0.55 -34.77 26.03
CA GLY A 596 -0.79 -34.92 25.49
C GLY A 596 -1.31 -36.35 25.55
N SER A 597 -2.42 -36.61 24.86
CA SER A 597 -3.08 -37.93 24.81
C SER A 597 -2.73 -38.75 23.58
N GLY A 598 -2.09 -38.15 22.56
CA GLY A 598 -1.70 -38.80 21.31
C GLY A 598 -0.19 -39.03 21.16
N LEU A 599 0.18 -39.82 20.15
CA LEU A 599 1.57 -40.18 19.83
C LEU A 599 2.25 -39.21 18.83
N ALA A 600 1.53 -38.26 18.24
CA ALA A 600 2.12 -37.26 17.36
C ALA A 600 3.05 -36.33 18.15
N SER A 601 4.05 -35.74 17.50
CA SER A 601 5.04 -34.86 18.17
C SER A 601 4.44 -33.67 18.92
N ASN A 602 3.26 -33.20 18.50
CA ASN A 602 2.48 -32.14 19.13
C ASN A 602 1.47 -32.65 20.18
N GLY A 603 1.50 -33.94 20.54
CA GLY A 603 0.60 -34.58 21.51
C GLY A 603 -0.81 -34.88 21.00
N ASN A 604 -1.08 -34.66 19.71
CA ASN A 604 -2.41 -34.89 19.11
C ASN A 604 -2.60 -36.33 18.59
N PHE A 605 -3.85 -36.70 18.33
CA PHE A 605 -4.25 -37.92 17.63
C PHE A 605 -5.37 -37.62 16.63
N MET A 606 -5.68 -38.57 15.74
CA MET A 606 -6.79 -38.46 14.79
C MET A 606 -7.48 -39.82 14.68
N LEU A 607 -8.63 -39.96 15.35
CA LEU A 607 -9.50 -41.13 15.22
C LEU A 607 -10.36 -40.95 13.98
N SER A 608 -10.07 -41.71 12.91
CA SER A 608 -10.75 -41.56 11.63
C SER A 608 -12.02 -42.39 11.52
N ARG A 609 -12.11 -43.53 12.23
CA ARG A 609 -13.28 -44.41 12.20
C ARG A 609 -13.40 -45.30 13.43
N VAL A 610 -14.63 -45.62 13.82
CA VAL A 610 -14.93 -46.66 14.81
C VAL A 610 -15.86 -47.72 14.21
N GLU A 611 -15.52 -48.99 14.40
CA GLU A 611 -16.39 -50.12 14.04
C GLU A 611 -16.70 -50.95 15.29
N VAL A 612 -17.97 -51.28 15.47
CA VAL A 612 -18.46 -52.05 16.61
C VAL A 612 -19.04 -53.36 16.13
N SER A 613 -18.75 -54.45 16.83
CA SER A 613 -19.32 -55.75 16.54
C SER A 613 -19.48 -56.61 17.78
N GLU A 614 -20.39 -57.58 17.71
CA GLU A 614 -20.64 -58.56 18.75
C GLU A 614 -20.58 -59.99 18.20
N THR A 615 -20.14 -60.92 19.04
CA THR A 615 -20.19 -62.37 18.77
C THR A 615 -20.86 -63.06 19.95
N HIS A 616 -21.97 -63.77 19.69
CA HIS A 616 -22.70 -64.51 20.72
C HIS A 616 -21.95 -65.78 21.11
N ILE A 617 -21.39 -65.80 22.31
CA ILE A 617 -20.45 -66.86 22.76
C ILE A 617 -21.14 -68.24 22.84
N ALA A 618 -22.45 -68.27 23.02
CA ALA A 618 -23.22 -69.50 23.23
C ALA A 618 -23.72 -70.19 21.95
N PHE A 619 -23.85 -69.48 20.81
CA PHE A 619 -24.60 -69.99 19.65
C PHE A 619 -23.96 -69.80 18.26
N GLU A 620 -23.02 -68.87 18.09
CA GLU A 620 -22.50 -68.51 16.76
C GLU A 620 -20.99 -68.22 16.76
N THR A 621 -20.32 -68.49 15.63
CA THR A 621 -18.89 -68.17 15.41
C THR A 621 -18.68 -66.98 14.47
N LYS A 622 -19.77 -66.31 14.04
CA LYS A 622 -19.72 -65.21 13.09
C LYS A 622 -19.90 -63.89 13.82
N GLU A 623 -18.98 -62.96 13.55
CA GLU A 623 -19.01 -61.59 14.06
C GLU A 623 -20.14 -60.78 13.36
N HIS A 624 -21.00 -60.15 14.14
CA HIS A 624 -22.05 -59.25 13.65
C HIS A 624 -21.67 -57.80 13.88
N THR A 625 -21.57 -57.02 12.81
CA THR A 625 -21.32 -55.58 12.90
C THR A 625 -22.58 -54.85 13.34
N VAL A 626 -22.44 -53.98 14.34
CA VAL A 626 -23.49 -53.11 14.85
C VAL A 626 -23.16 -51.68 14.42
N GLY A 627 -24.09 -51.03 13.71
CA GLY A 627 -23.92 -49.64 13.29
C GLY A 627 -23.84 -48.70 14.50
N VAL A 628 -23.28 -47.51 14.30
CA VAL A 628 -23.23 -46.45 15.33
C VAL A 628 -24.16 -45.33 14.88
N SER A 629 -25.13 -44.99 15.73
CA SER A 629 -26.22 -44.07 15.39
C SER A 629 -25.97 -42.62 15.81
N LYS A 630 -25.11 -42.40 16.81
CA LYS A 630 -24.83 -41.08 17.37
C LYS A 630 -23.41 -41.01 17.90
N VAL A 631 -22.78 -39.86 17.71
CA VAL A 631 -21.44 -39.55 18.22
C VAL A 631 -21.43 -38.13 18.74
N TYR A 632 -20.74 -37.89 19.85
CA TYR A 632 -20.40 -36.55 20.31
C TYR A 632 -19.12 -36.59 21.15
N ALA A 633 -18.36 -35.50 21.11
CA ALA A 633 -17.17 -35.31 21.94
C ALA A 633 -17.30 -34.08 22.84
N ASP A 634 -16.52 -34.05 23.92
CA ASP A 634 -16.41 -32.87 24.80
C ASP A 634 -15.64 -31.72 24.14
N PHE A 635 -14.71 -32.03 23.23
CA PHE A 635 -13.99 -31.09 22.40
C PHE A 635 -13.77 -31.64 20.99
N GLU A 636 -13.92 -30.76 20.00
CA GLU A 636 -13.67 -31.02 18.59
C GLU A 636 -12.70 -29.96 18.07
N GLN A 637 -11.58 -30.40 17.47
CA GLN A 637 -10.68 -29.51 16.76
C GLN A 637 -11.41 -28.89 15.55
N ASP A 638 -11.17 -27.60 15.28
CA ASP A 638 -11.76 -26.91 14.13
C ASP A 638 -11.47 -27.67 12.83
N GLN A 639 -12.52 -27.93 12.03
CA GLN A 639 -12.51 -28.78 10.82
C GLN A 639 -12.38 -30.31 11.04
N PHE A 640 -12.36 -30.80 12.28
CA PHE A 640 -12.24 -32.22 12.64
C PHE A 640 -13.35 -32.63 13.63
N PRO A 641 -14.62 -32.66 13.19
CA PRO A 641 -15.76 -32.95 14.06
C PRO A 641 -15.81 -34.44 14.44
N ALA A 642 -16.31 -34.75 15.63
CA ALA A 642 -16.39 -36.12 16.12
C ALA A 642 -17.35 -36.99 15.29
N GLN A 643 -18.37 -36.38 14.67
CA GLN A 643 -19.34 -37.07 13.83
C GLN A 643 -18.69 -37.79 12.64
N ASP A 644 -17.55 -37.30 12.15
CA ASP A 644 -16.88 -37.82 10.95
C ASP A 644 -16.27 -39.22 11.17
N ILE A 645 -16.20 -39.72 12.41
CA ILE A 645 -15.78 -41.11 12.68
C ILE A 645 -16.77 -42.18 12.19
N LEU A 646 -17.99 -41.77 11.82
CA LEU A 646 -19.02 -42.65 11.26
C LEU A 646 -18.76 -42.98 9.79
N ASP A 647 -18.05 -42.10 9.09
CA ASP A 647 -17.71 -42.24 7.68
C ASP A 647 -16.26 -42.75 7.53
N ASP A 648 -15.86 -43.21 6.35
CA ASP A 648 -14.49 -43.71 6.10
C ASP A 648 -13.64 -42.61 5.43
N ASN A 649 -13.59 -41.43 6.07
CA ASN A 649 -12.89 -40.27 5.54
C ASN A 649 -11.45 -40.17 6.10
N PRO A 650 -10.39 -40.33 5.28
CA PRO A 650 -9.01 -40.32 5.76
C PRO A 650 -8.44 -38.93 6.03
N VAL A 651 -9.19 -37.85 5.77
CA VAL A 651 -8.75 -36.46 6.04
C VAL A 651 -9.53 -35.77 7.17
N SER A 652 -10.50 -36.45 7.77
CA SER A 652 -11.31 -35.93 8.87
C SER A 652 -11.65 -37.01 9.89
N GLY A 653 -12.06 -36.61 11.09
CA GLY A 653 -12.30 -37.49 12.22
C GLY A 653 -12.19 -36.72 13.52
N TRP A 654 -12.11 -37.43 14.65
CA TRP A 654 -11.98 -36.78 15.95
C TRP A 654 -10.52 -36.47 16.30
N ALA A 655 -10.21 -35.19 16.52
CA ALA A 655 -8.90 -34.68 16.94
C ALA A 655 -9.05 -33.54 17.96
N VAL A 656 -7.97 -33.21 18.69
CA VAL A 656 -8.07 -32.38 19.91
C VAL A 656 -7.11 -31.19 19.98
N LEU A 657 -6.49 -30.75 18.87
CA LEU A 657 -5.68 -29.52 18.84
C LEU A 657 -6.56 -28.26 18.99
N PRO A 658 -6.15 -27.22 19.73
CA PRO A 658 -4.88 -27.06 20.47
C PRO A 658 -4.89 -27.63 21.90
N GLN A 659 -5.95 -28.32 22.32
CA GLN A 659 -6.17 -28.74 23.71
C GLN A 659 -5.49 -30.08 24.10
N VAL A 660 -4.39 -30.45 23.46
CA VAL A 660 -3.75 -31.78 23.57
C VAL A 660 -3.36 -32.20 25.00
N GLU A 661 -2.99 -31.25 25.87
CA GLU A 661 -2.60 -31.49 27.27
C GLU A 661 -3.79 -31.75 28.21
N ARG A 662 -5.01 -31.79 27.68
CA ARG A 662 -6.24 -31.99 28.44
C ARG A 662 -6.78 -33.40 28.23
N TYR A 663 -7.50 -33.87 29.25
CA TYR A 663 -8.41 -34.99 29.11
C TYR A 663 -9.48 -34.62 28.08
N HIS A 664 -9.77 -35.55 27.16
CA HIS A 664 -10.89 -35.48 26.23
C HIS A 664 -11.66 -36.80 26.21
N ARG A 665 -12.90 -36.78 25.75
CA ARG A 665 -13.72 -37.97 25.59
C ARG A 665 -14.62 -37.89 24.36
N ILE A 666 -14.88 -39.06 23.80
CA ILE A 666 -15.90 -39.25 22.79
C ILE A 666 -16.87 -40.33 23.26
N VAL A 667 -18.16 -40.07 23.06
CA VAL A 667 -19.24 -41.03 23.31
C VAL A 667 -19.85 -41.40 21.98
N PHE A 668 -20.07 -42.70 21.79
CA PHE A 668 -20.75 -43.21 20.62
C PHE A 668 -21.73 -44.33 20.99
N ASN A 669 -22.93 -44.26 20.40
CA ASN A 669 -24.03 -45.13 20.73
C ASN A 669 -24.31 -46.11 19.58
N PRO A 670 -24.36 -47.43 19.84
CA PRO A 670 -24.74 -48.39 18.82
C PRO A 670 -26.21 -48.21 18.39
N GLU A 671 -26.53 -48.54 17.15
CA GLU A 671 -27.89 -48.51 16.57
C GLU A 671 -28.86 -49.45 17.32
N SER A 672 -28.35 -50.58 17.77
CA SER A 672 -29.05 -51.53 18.64
C SER A 672 -28.24 -51.78 19.91
N THR A 673 -28.93 -52.11 21.00
CA THR A 673 -28.27 -52.52 22.24
C THR A 673 -27.46 -53.79 21.99
N ILE A 674 -26.21 -53.80 22.43
CA ILE A 674 -25.26 -54.91 22.28
C ILE A 674 -25.37 -55.82 23.51
N GLY A 675 -25.53 -57.12 23.27
CA GLY A 675 -25.82 -58.10 24.31
C GLY A 675 -27.16 -57.88 25.06
N GLY A 676 -27.42 -58.71 26.07
CA GLY A 676 -28.57 -58.57 26.99
C GLY A 676 -29.25 -59.88 27.35
N ASP A 677 -29.48 -60.75 26.37
CA ASP A 677 -30.13 -62.06 26.58
C ASP A 677 -29.12 -63.18 26.87
N ASP A 678 -27.87 -63.01 26.45
CA ASP A 678 -26.73 -63.92 26.61
C ASP A 678 -25.37 -63.15 26.66
N GLU A 679 -24.29 -63.83 27.09
CA GLU A 679 -22.94 -63.23 27.15
C GLU A 679 -22.35 -63.10 25.74
N VAL A 680 -21.96 -61.88 25.38
CA VAL A 680 -21.38 -61.56 24.06
C VAL A 680 -19.93 -61.12 24.19
N GLN A 681 -19.11 -61.45 23.20
CA GLN A 681 -17.80 -60.83 23.03
C GLN A 681 -17.96 -59.60 22.14
N VAL A 682 -17.64 -58.43 22.70
CA VAL A 682 -17.64 -57.15 21.97
C VAL A 682 -16.26 -56.92 21.37
N THR A 683 -16.23 -56.52 20.10
CA THR A 683 -15.03 -56.09 19.40
C THR A 683 -15.21 -54.65 18.90
N LEU A 684 -14.29 -53.76 19.27
CA LEU A 684 -14.19 -52.40 18.78
C LEU A 684 -12.93 -52.26 17.93
N ARG A 685 -13.04 -51.76 16.70
CA ARG A 685 -11.90 -51.39 15.87
C ARG A 685 -11.82 -49.87 15.78
N LEU A 686 -10.78 -49.29 16.37
CA LEU A 686 -10.45 -47.87 16.29
C LEU A 686 -9.42 -47.67 15.17
N LYS A 687 -9.79 -46.98 14.08
CA LYS A 687 -8.90 -46.74 12.94
C LYS A 687 -8.28 -45.35 13.04
N PHE A 688 -6.97 -45.28 12.85
CA PHE A 688 -6.18 -44.03 12.80
C PHE A 688 -5.51 -43.94 11.44
N HIS A 689 -6.32 -43.72 10.38
CA HIS A 689 -5.88 -43.79 8.98
C HIS A 689 -5.64 -42.42 8.33
N HIS A 690 -5.26 -41.41 9.12
CA HIS A 690 -5.06 -40.06 8.64
C HIS A 690 -3.90 -39.91 7.65
N ILE A 691 -4.01 -38.97 6.71
CA ILE A 691 -2.96 -38.66 5.72
C ILE A 691 -1.68 -38.08 6.36
N ALA A 692 -1.78 -37.41 7.51
CA ALA A 692 -0.62 -36.94 8.25
C ALA A 692 -0.09 -38.05 9.17
N PRO A 693 1.21 -38.37 9.11
CA PRO A 693 1.76 -39.51 9.84
C PRO A 693 1.67 -39.34 11.37
N GLN A 694 1.61 -40.45 12.09
CA GLN A 694 1.83 -40.57 13.55
C GLN A 694 0.73 -39.99 14.46
N HIS A 695 -0.47 -39.72 13.95
CA HIS A 695 -1.61 -39.23 14.75
C HIS A 695 -2.40 -40.38 15.41
N LEU A 696 -1.70 -41.25 16.13
CA LEU A 696 -2.28 -42.38 16.85
C LEU A 696 -2.65 -42.00 18.29
N LEU A 697 -3.67 -42.63 18.87
CA LEU A 697 -4.04 -42.41 20.28
C LEU A 697 -3.03 -43.08 21.23
N GLY A 698 -2.49 -42.30 22.17
CA GLY A 698 -1.39 -42.72 23.04
C GLY A 698 -1.84 -43.29 24.38
N HIS A 699 -2.82 -42.69 25.06
CA HIS A 699 -3.29 -43.16 26.36
C HIS A 699 -4.80 -43.04 26.43
N PHE A 700 -5.49 -44.16 26.71
CA PHE A 700 -6.95 -44.19 26.64
C PHE A 700 -7.60 -45.18 27.60
N ARG A 701 -8.88 -44.95 27.86
CA ARG A 701 -9.73 -45.83 28.68
C ARG A 701 -11.10 -46.01 28.03
N LEU A 702 -11.71 -47.18 28.21
CA LEU A 702 -13.05 -47.48 27.68
C LEU A 702 -14.03 -47.73 28.83
N SER A 703 -15.16 -47.04 28.78
CA SER A 703 -16.31 -47.26 29.65
C SER A 703 -17.55 -47.61 28.83
N VAL A 704 -18.50 -48.36 29.43
CA VAL A 704 -19.77 -48.73 28.80
C VAL A 704 -20.96 -48.36 29.70
N THR A 705 -22.13 -48.14 29.10
CA THR A 705 -23.39 -47.97 29.83
C THR A 705 -24.49 -48.83 29.21
N GLY A 706 -25.41 -49.33 30.03
CA GLY A 706 -26.65 -49.99 29.57
C GLY A 706 -27.84 -49.04 29.46
N GLU A 707 -27.67 -47.75 29.79
CA GLU A 707 -28.76 -46.78 29.80
C GLU A 707 -28.97 -46.15 28.41
N LYS A 708 -30.22 -46.11 27.94
CA LYS A 708 -30.57 -45.50 26.65
C LYS A 708 -30.81 -43.99 26.80
N ASP A 709 -30.34 -43.21 25.84
CA ASP A 709 -30.64 -41.77 25.78
C ASP A 709 -32.13 -41.50 25.58
N PRO A 710 -32.64 -40.37 26.12
CA PRO A 710 -33.95 -39.85 25.75
C PRO A 710 -34.10 -39.72 24.23
N ARG A 711 -35.25 -40.16 23.72
CA ARG A 711 -35.62 -39.98 22.31
C ARG A 711 -36.48 -38.74 22.17
N TYR A 712 -36.09 -37.86 21.26
CA TYR A 712 -36.80 -36.62 21.01
C TYR A 712 -37.57 -36.69 19.70
N SER A 713 -38.78 -36.14 19.68
CA SER A 713 -39.55 -35.98 18.44
C SER A 713 -39.02 -34.81 17.60
N PRO A 714 -39.42 -34.71 16.31
CA PRO A 714 -39.24 -33.49 15.53
C PRO A 714 -39.83 -32.27 16.26
N TRP A 715 -39.31 -31.10 15.90
CA TRP A 715 -39.85 -29.82 16.36
C TRP A 715 -41.16 -29.49 15.65
N PHE A 716 -42.09 -28.87 16.37
CA PHE A 716 -43.27 -28.23 15.83
C PHE A 716 -43.21 -26.73 16.14
N ALA A 717 -43.55 -25.88 15.19
CA ALA A 717 -43.62 -24.43 15.38
C ALA A 717 -45.05 -23.91 15.20
N LEU A 718 -45.41 -22.88 15.97
CA LEU A 718 -46.70 -22.17 15.90
C LEU A 718 -46.49 -20.68 16.18
N GLY A 719 -46.72 -19.84 15.17
CA GLY A 719 -46.50 -18.40 15.24
C GLY A 719 -46.09 -17.83 13.86
N PRO A 720 -45.72 -16.54 13.79
CA PRO A 720 -45.69 -15.57 14.88
C PRO A 720 -47.09 -15.07 15.30
N PHE A 721 -47.35 -14.97 16.60
CA PHE A 721 -48.50 -14.28 17.17
C PHE A 721 -48.21 -12.77 17.30
N PRO A 722 -48.88 -11.89 16.53
CA PRO A 722 -48.64 -10.45 16.61
C PRO A 722 -49.11 -9.89 17.96
N SER A 723 -48.37 -8.90 18.48
CA SER A 723 -48.67 -8.23 19.74
C SER A 723 -48.49 -6.71 19.62
N ALA A 724 -49.24 -5.94 20.41
CA ALA A 724 -49.17 -4.47 20.36
C ALA A 724 -47.94 -3.90 21.09
N SER A 725 -47.36 -4.66 22.01
CA SER A 725 -46.19 -4.29 22.80
C SER A 725 -45.35 -5.51 23.19
N LYS A 726 -44.07 -5.28 23.52
CA LYS A 726 -43.15 -6.36 23.92
C LYS A 726 -43.58 -7.00 25.24
N GLU A 727 -44.15 -6.21 26.14
CA GLU A 727 -44.71 -6.68 27.41
C GLU A 727 -45.92 -7.59 27.17
N GLU A 728 -46.78 -7.25 26.21
CA GLU A 728 -47.93 -8.11 25.82
C GLU A 728 -47.45 -9.41 25.19
N ALA A 729 -46.48 -9.35 24.26
CA ALA A 729 -45.94 -10.54 23.61
C ALA A 729 -45.43 -11.55 24.67
N PHE A 730 -44.72 -11.06 25.68
CA PHE A 730 -44.16 -11.89 26.75
C PHE A 730 -45.23 -12.40 27.71
N ALA A 731 -46.09 -11.52 28.23
CA ALA A 731 -46.99 -11.85 29.33
C ALA A 731 -48.29 -12.57 28.91
N LYS A 732 -48.76 -12.39 27.68
CA LYS A 732 -50.07 -12.92 27.22
C LYS A 732 -49.99 -14.41 26.94
N ASP A 733 -50.94 -15.17 27.46
CA ASP A 733 -51.19 -16.57 27.08
C ASP A 733 -51.93 -16.58 25.73
N PHE A 734 -51.35 -17.24 24.72
CA PHE A 734 -51.91 -17.32 23.37
C PHE A 734 -52.66 -18.64 23.12
N GLY A 735 -52.77 -19.49 24.15
CA GLY A 735 -53.48 -20.77 24.13
C GLY A 735 -52.55 -21.98 24.39
N PRO A 736 -51.42 -22.12 23.67
CA PRO A 736 -50.53 -23.28 23.83
C PRO A 736 -49.96 -23.47 25.23
N GLU A 737 -49.85 -22.41 26.05
CA GLU A 737 -49.36 -22.54 27.44
C GLU A 737 -50.26 -23.42 28.31
N SER A 738 -51.57 -23.43 28.03
CA SER A 738 -52.58 -24.13 28.84
C SER A 738 -52.82 -25.56 28.36
N GLU A 739 -52.91 -25.78 27.04
CA GLU A 739 -53.11 -27.10 26.45
C GLU A 739 -52.52 -27.16 25.04
N ILE A 740 -51.77 -28.23 24.76
CA ILE A 740 -51.11 -28.45 23.47
C ILE A 740 -51.93 -29.45 22.67
N ASP A 741 -52.61 -28.93 21.63
CA ASP A 741 -53.31 -29.71 20.61
C ASP A 741 -52.73 -29.36 19.23
N LEU A 742 -52.03 -30.30 18.62
CA LEU A 742 -51.39 -30.13 17.31
C LEU A 742 -52.40 -30.02 16.15
N THR A 743 -53.67 -30.36 16.38
CA THR A 743 -54.75 -30.28 15.38
C THR A 743 -55.53 -28.97 15.45
N LYS A 744 -55.36 -28.20 16.52
CA LYS A 744 -56.07 -26.94 16.76
C LYS A 744 -55.50 -25.80 15.91
N THR A 745 -56.39 -24.93 15.43
CA THR A 745 -56.04 -23.70 14.74
C THR A 745 -56.19 -22.48 15.65
N TYR A 746 -55.42 -21.43 15.36
CA TYR A 746 -55.31 -20.20 16.13
C TYR A 746 -55.47 -18.99 15.19
N LEU A 747 -55.83 -17.82 15.73
CA LEU A 747 -56.14 -16.60 14.95
C LEU A 747 -57.16 -16.87 13.82
N GLU A 748 -58.37 -17.30 14.17
CA GLU A 748 -59.47 -17.57 13.22
C GLU A 748 -59.15 -18.59 12.10
N GLY A 749 -58.06 -19.37 12.23
CA GLY A 749 -57.68 -20.38 11.24
C GLY A 749 -56.32 -20.13 10.57
N ASP A 750 -55.74 -18.94 10.75
CA ASP A 750 -54.53 -18.52 10.04
C ASP A 750 -53.24 -19.16 10.58
N LEU A 751 -53.23 -19.59 11.84
CA LEU A 751 -52.08 -20.25 12.46
C LEU A 751 -52.38 -21.69 12.85
N ARG A 752 -51.45 -22.60 12.55
CA ARG A 752 -51.48 -24.01 12.94
C ARG A 752 -50.07 -24.52 13.23
N TRP A 753 -49.97 -25.57 14.04
CA TRP A 753 -48.70 -26.24 14.28
C TRP A 753 -48.15 -26.81 12.98
N THR A 754 -46.87 -26.56 12.72
CA THR A 754 -46.15 -27.10 11.55
C THR A 754 -44.93 -27.87 12.01
N GLU A 755 -44.76 -29.10 11.53
CA GLU A 755 -43.56 -29.89 11.77
C GLU A 755 -42.36 -29.26 11.06
N ARG A 756 -41.24 -29.11 11.76
CA ARG A 756 -40.02 -28.43 11.34
C ARG A 756 -38.84 -29.37 11.47
N GLY A 757 -38.65 -30.20 10.44
CA GLY A 757 -37.52 -31.13 10.34
C GLY A 757 -36.17 -30.44 10.03
N ASP A 758 -36.20 -29.15 9.69
CA ASP A 758 -35.04 -28.30 9.44
C ASP A 758 -34.39 -27.75 10.71
N LEU A 759 -35.11 -27.77 11.85
CA LEU A 759 -34.58 -27.28 13.13
C LEU A 759 -33.77 -28.38 13.81
N THR A 760 -32.45 -28.21 13.83
CA THR A 760 -31.49 -29.12 14.45
C THR A 760 -31.07 -28.69 15.85
N ASP A 761 -31.02 -29.61 16.79
CA ASP A 761 -30.52 -29.33 18.14
C ASP A 761 -29.02 -28.98 18.08
N GLY A 762 -28.57 -28.04 18.93
CA GLY A 762 -27.17 -27.61 18.99
C GLY A 762 -26.76 -26.57 17.95
N ALA A 763 -27.69 -26.04 17.15
CA ALA A 763 -27.47 -24.91 16.25
C ALA A 763 -28.39 -23.74 16.58
N VAL A 764 -27.96 -22.52 16.23
CA VAL A 764 -28.80 -21.32 16.30
C VAL A 764 -29.69 -21.26 15.07
N HIS A 765 -30.99 -21.07 15.26
CA HIS A 765 -31.99 -21.01 14.20
C HIS A 765 -32.73 -19.69 14.20
N ASP A 766 -32.87 -19.09 13.02
CA ASP A 766 -33.73 -17.92 12.82
C ASP A 766 -35.21 -18.34 12.72
N LEU A 767 -36.10 -17.52 13.29
CA LEU A 767 -37.55 -17.69 13.25
C LEU A 767 -38.18 -16.68 12.29
N GLU A 768 -39.26 -17.11 11.63
CA GLU A 768 -39.97 -16.28 10.66
C GLU A 768 -40.83 -15.19 11.34
N GLY A 769 -40.84 -14.00 10.76
CA GLY A 769 -41.66 -12.86 11.18
C GLY A 769 -40.87 -11.57 11.43
N THR A 770 -41.49 -10.43 11.14
CA THR A 770 -40.96 -9.09 11.45
C THR A 770 -41.97 -8.34 12.34
N GLY A 771 -41.51 -7.60 13.36
CA GLY A 771 -42.37 -6.89 14.31
C GLY A 771 -42.46 -7.56 15.70
N ILE A 772 -43.24 -6.98 16.60
CA ILE A 772 -43.37 -7.46 17.98
C ILE A 772 -44.32 -8.66 18.02
N ALA A 773 -43.81 -9.84 18.36
CA ALA A 773 -44.57 -11.09 18.27
C ALA A 773 -44.05 -12.18 19.23
N ALA A 774 -44.82 -13.26 19.36
CA ALA A 774 -44.41 -14.47 20.07
C ALA A 774 -44.53 -15.72 19.17
N THR A 775 -43.55 -16.61 19.20
CA THR A 775 -43.56 -17.88 18.46
C THR A 775 -43.35 -19.04 19.42
N TYR A 776 -44.15 -20.09 19.25
CA TYR A 776 -44.07 -21.31 20.07
C TYR A 776 -43.35 -22.43 19.33
N LEU A 777 -42.58 -23.19 20.09
CA LEU A 777 -41.85 -24.37 19.66
C LEU A 777 -42.20 -25.52 20.59
N TYR A 778 -42.52 -26.68 20.04
CA TYR A 778 -42.98 -27.85 20.79
C TYR A 778 -42.34 -29.15 20.31
N ARG A 779 -42.07 -30.06 21.24
CA ARG A 779 -41.73 -31.46 20.95
C ARG A 779 -41.96 -32.37 22.14
N THR A 780 -41.95 -33.68 21.91
CA THR A 780 -41.96 -34.69 22.98
C THR A 780 -40.58 -35.30 23.20
N VAL A 781 -40.34 -35.73 24.43
CA VAL A 781 -39.11 -36.35 24.90
C VAL A 781 -39.46 -37.65 25.62
N TYR A 782 -39.26 -38.77 24.95
CA TYR A 782 -39.46 -40.09 25.53
C TYR A 782 -38.22 -40.51 26.33
N THR A 783 -38.39 -40.87 27.60
CA THR A 783 -37.34 -41.56 28.38
C THR A 783 -37.87 -42.88 28.95
N PRO A 784 -37.10 -43.98 28.93
CA PRO A 784 -37.55 -45.27 29.47
C PRO A 784 -37.55 -45.33 31.01
N LYS A 785 -36.84 -44.41 31.67
CA LYS A 785 -36.63 -44.34 33.11
C LYS A 785 -36.54 -42.87 33.55
N GLU A 786 -36.88 -42.62 34.81
CA GLU A 786 -36.73 -41.31 35.43
C GLU A 786 -35.25 -40.89 35.43
N ARG A 787 -34.97 -39.70 34.91
CA ARG A 787 -33.60 -39.17 34.87
C ARG A 787 -33.59 -37.65 34.81
N LYS A 788 -32.48 -37.06 35.30
CA LYS A 788 -32.22 -35.63 35.16
C LYS A 788 -31.38 -35.37 33.91
N VAL A 789 -31.70 -34.30 33.19
CA VAL A 789 -31.03 -33.88 31.96
C VAL A 789 -30.84 -32.37 32.02
N LEU A 790 -29.70 -31.85 31.58
CA LEU A 790 -29.50 -30.42 31.46
C LEU A 790 -29.95 -29.98 30.07
N TRP A 791 -30.84 -29.01 29.99
CA TRP A 791 -31.22 -28.39 28.72
C TRP A 791 -30.64 -26.99 28.67
N ARG A 792 -30.06 -26.65 27.52
CA ARG A 792 -29.54 -25.32 27.22
C ARG A 792 -30.40 -24.66 26.18
N PHE A 793 -30.63 -23.37 26.38
CA PHE A 793 -31.44 -22.56 25.50
C PHE A 793 -30.68 -21.29 25.10
N GLY A 794 -31.18 -20.68 24.04
CA GLY A 794 -30.87 -19.31 23.67
C GLY A 794 -32.07 -18.70 22.99
N SER A 795 -32.22 -17.40 23.14
CA SER A 795 -33.28 -16.64 22.49
C SER A 795 -32.77 -15.28 22.07
N ASN A 796 -33.28 -14.82 20.93
CA ASN A 796 -33.24 -13.41 20.62
C ASN A 796 -34.42 -12.77 21.37
N ASP A 797 -34.10 -11.84 22.27
CA ASP A 797 -35.00 -11.26 23.25
C ASP A 797 -35.55 -12.29 24.29
N GLY A 798 -36.85 -12.27 24.60
CA GLY A 798 -37.42 -13.02 25.74
C GLY A 798 -37.73 -14.49 25.46
N ILE A 799 -37.68 -15.32 26.51
CA ILE A 799 -37.97 -16.76 26.45
C ILE A 799 -38.79 -17.24 27.67
N GLN A 800 -39.73 -18.14 27.40
CA GLN A 800 -40.41 -18.95 28.42
C GLN A 800 -40.44 -20.42 28.01
N VAL A 801 -40.16 -21.33 28.95
CA VAL A 801 -40.12 -22.78 28.67
C VAL A 801 -40.93 -23.53 29.72
N TRP A 802 -41.71 -24.51 29.26
CA TRP A 802 -42.48 -25.44 30.08
C TRP A 802 -42.08 -26.89 29.79
N LEU A 803 -42.03 -27.68 30.86
CA LEU A 803 -41.91 -29.13 30.81
C LEU A 803 -43.13 -29.75 31.48
N ASN A 804 -43.87 -30.58 30.76
CA ASN A 804 -45.07 -31.26 31.27
C ASN A 804 -46.11 -30.28 31.88
N GLY A 805 -46.20 -29.05 31.34
CA GLY A 805 -47.08 -27.99 31.82
C GLY A 805 -46.51 -27.15 32.98
N GLU A 806 -45.37 -27.53 33.56
CA GLU A 806 -44.68 -26.75 34.59
C GLU A 806 -43.64 -25.82 33.96
N ARG A 807 -43.65 -24.54 34.31
CA ARG A 807 -42.72 -23.55 33.75
C ARG A 807 -41.34 -23.67 34.39
N ILE A 808 -40.31 -23.91 33.58
CA ILE A 808 -38.93 -24.17 34.01
C ILE A 808 -37.95 -23.03 33.66
N VAL A 809 -38.27 -22.18 32.67
CA VAL A 809 -37.48 -20.98 32.31
C VAL A 809 -38.43 -19.82 32.03
N SER A 810 -38.08 -18.60 32.45
CA SER A 810 -38.84 -17.38 32.17
C SER A 810 -37.94 -16.15 32.30
N ASN A 811 -37.39 -15.66 31.19
CA ASN A 811 -36.51 -14.49 31.16
C ASN A 811 -36.94 -13.50 30.06
N ASP A 812 -37.05 -12.22 30.41
CA ASP A 812 -37.46 -11.16 29.49
C ASP A 812 -36.32 -10.14 29.28
N ILE A 813 -35.26 -10.56 28.57
CA ILE A 813 -34.03 -9.78 28.40
C ILE A 813 -33.84 -9.49 26.91
N GLY A 814 -33.55 -8.24 26.53
CA GLY A 814 -33.30 -7.89 25.12
C GLY A 814 -31.86 -8.18 24.72
N ARG A 815 -31.64 -9.13 23.81
CA ARG A 815 -30.31 -9.60 23.37
C ARG A 815 -30.40 -10.39 22.07
N GLN A 816 -29.29 -10.49 21.33
CA GLN A 816 -29.20 -11.43 20.20
C GLN A 816 -29.17 -12.88 20.70
N VAL A 817 -29.68 -13.81 19.89
CA VAL A 817 -29.58 -15.24 20.20
C VAL A 817 -28.11 -15.68 20.19
N SER A 818 -27.74 -16.46 21.19
CA SER A 818 -26.43 -17.11 21.27
C SER A 818 -26.60 -18.45 21.96
N GLU A 819 -25.61 -19.33 21.81
CA GLU A 819 -25.64 -20.62 22.49
C GLU A 819 -25.58 -20.43 24.01
N ASN A 820 -26.28 -21.28 24.76
CA ASN A 820 -26.11 -21.44 26.21
C ASN A 820 -26.52 -20.23 27.08
N GLN A 821 -27.37 -19.35 26.58
CA GLN A 821 -27.83 -18.15 27.29
C GLN A 821 -28.74 -18.45 28.49
N GLU A 822 -29.48 -19.56 28.44
CA GLU A 822 -30.22 -20.12 29.56
C GLU A 822 -29.94 -21.61 29.73
N LYS A 823 -30.15 -22.11 30.95
CA LYS A 823 -29.98 -23.52 31.30
C LYS A 823 -31.09 -23.95 32.25
N ALA A 824 -31.61 -25.16 32.09
CA ALA A 824 -32.54 -25.77 33.01
C ALA A 824 -32.14 -27.23 33.25
N LEU A 825 -31.87 -27.58 34.50
CA LEU A 825 -31.77 -28.98 34.90
C LEU A 825 -33.18 -29.53 35.07
N VAL A 826 -33.59 -30.40 34.15
CA VAL A 826 -34.94 -30.94 34.09
C VAL A 826 -34.99 -32.39 34.53
N GLU A 827 -36.10 -32.79 35.16
CA GLU A 827 -36.36 -34.18 35.54
C GLU A 827 -37.36 -34.79 34.56
N LEU A 828 -36.90 -35.72 33.73
CA LEU A 828 -37.71 -36.45 32.78
C LEU A 828 -38.33 -37.66 33.46
N LYS A 829 -39.65 -37.80 33.35
CA LYS A 829 -40.40 -38.94 33.88
C LYS A 829 -40.46 -40.08 32.84
N PRO A 830 -40.53 -41.36 33.26
CA PRO A 830 -40.70 -42.47 32.32
C PRO A 830 -41.89 -42.24 31.37
N GLY A 831 -41.68 -42.47 30.08
CA GLY A 831 -42.64 -42.15 29.01
C GLY A 831 -42.36 -40.82 28.32
N ASP A 832 -43.38 -40.27 27.67
CA ASP A 832 -43.28 -39.00 26.93
C ASP A 832 -43.36 -37.79 27.86
N ASN A 833 -42.39 -36.89 27.74
CA ASN A 833 -42.35 -35.60 28.39
C ASN A 833 -42.57 -34.50 27.35
N ARG A 834 -43.37 -33.49 27.67
CA ARG A 834 -43.79 -32.44 26.73
C ARG A 834 -42.98 -31.17 26.96
N LEU A 835 -42.16 -30.78 25.99
CA LEU A 835 -41.40 -29.53 25.99
C LEU A 835 -42.12 -28.49 25.14
N LEU A 836 -42.48 -27.36 25.75
CA LEU A 836 -43.02 -26.18 25.07
C LEU A 836 -42.13 -24.98 25.35
N MET A 837 -41.81 -24.22 24.32
CA MET A 837 -41.01 -23.00 24.40
C MET A 837 -41.71 -21.87 23.67
N LYS A 838 -41.64 -20.66 24.23
CA LYS A 838 -42.15 -19.42 23.65
C LYS A 838 -41.00 -18.45 23.52
N ILE A 839 -40.78 -17.95 22.31
CA ILE A 839 -39.75 -16.96 21.97
C ILE A 839 -40.42 -15.64 21.63
N ASN A 840 -39.94 -14.55 22.21
CA ASN A 840 -40.57 -13.24 22.19
C ASN A 840 -39.74 -12.22 21.41
N ASN A 841 -40.20 -11.81 20.22
CA ASN A 841 -39.54 -10.81 19.38
C ASN A 841 -39.93 -9.38 19.79
N ARG A 842 -38.94 -8.47 19.93
CA ARG A 842 -39.17 -7.05 20.24
C ARG A 842 -39.17 -6.12 19.01
N GLY A 843 -39.16 -6.64 17.79
CA GLY A 843 -39.36 -5.85 16.56
C GLY A 843 -38.29 -6.01 15.48
N GLY A 844 -37.45 -7.05 15.54
CA GLY A 844 -36.35 -7.29 14.59
C GLY A 844 -36.28 -8.75 14.11
N ALA A 845 -35.14 -9.16 13.56
CA ALA A 845 -34.86 -10.58 13.34
C ALA A 845 -34.64 -11.27 14.69
N TYR A 846 -35.14 -12.49 14.83
CA TYR A 846 -35.14 -13.21 16.09
C TYR A 846 -35.05 -14.72 15.85
N GLY A 847 -34.52 -15.44 16.83
CA GLY A 847 -34.16 -16.84 16.69
C GLY A 847 -34.08 -17.54 18.04
N PHE A 848 -33.79 -18.83 18.01
CA PHE A 848 -33.64 -19.65 19.19
C PHE A 848 -32.47 -20.64 19.07
N TYR A 849 -32.04 -21.13 20.22
CA TYR A 849 -31.10 -22.24 20.36
C TYR A 849 -31.68 -23.24 21.35
N PHE A 850 -31.54 -24.54 21.05
CA PHE A 850 -31.82 -25.59 22.01
C PHE A 850 -30.78 -26.70 21.87
N ARG A 851 -30.21 -27.13 23.00
CA ARG A 851 -29.34 -28.30 23.07
C ARG A 851 -29.69 -29.11 24.31
N PRO A 852 -30.10 -30.38 24.16
CA PRO A 852 -30.20 -31.28 25.29
C PRO A 852 -28.82 -31.84 25.61
N ASP A 853 -28.25 -31.42 26.73
CA ASP A 853 -27.05 -32.05 27.27
C ASP A 853 -27.52 -33.31 28.04
N LEU A 854 -27.54 -34.42 27.30
CA LEU A 854 -27.97 -35.75 27.75
C LEU A 854 -27.18 -36.23 28.98
N HIS A 855 -26.02 -35.61 29.21
CA HIS A 855 -25.25 -35.63 30.44
C HIS A 855 -25.01 -34.18 30.87
N LEU A 856 -25.22 -33.88 32.15
CA LEU A 856 -24.98 -32.56 32.74
C LEU A 856 -23.59 -32.04 32.34
N GLU A 857 -23.54 -31.07 31.43
CA GLU A 857 -22.29 -30.42 31.05
C GLU A 857 -22.43 -28.93 30.86
N GLY A 858 -21.37 -28.22 31.27
CA GLY A 858 -20.98 -26.86 30.93
C GLY A 858 -21.85 -25.74 31.51
N THR A 859 -21.69 -25.47 32.80
CA THR A 859 -20.66 -24.52 33.29
C THR A 859 -19.56 -25.26 34.04
N GLU A 860 -19.68 -26.58 34.04
CA GLU A 860 -18.86 -27.45 34.85
C GLU A 860 -17.57 -27.83 34.14
N ASP A 861 -17.26 -27.34 32.94
CA ASP A 861 -16.10 -27.89 32.23
C ASP A 861 -14.76 -27.57 32.92
N GLU A 862 -14.57 -26.39 33.51
CA GLU A 862 -13.42 -26.11 34.39
C GLU A 862 -13.56 -26.72 35.79
N ILE A 863 -14.81 -26.86 36.27
CA ILE A 863 -15.13 -27.37 37.61
C ILE A 863 -14.96 -28.90 37.64
N ALA A 864 -15.65 -29.63 36.77
CA ALA A 864 -15.44 -31.04 36.45
C ALA A 864 -13.97 -31.34 36.12
N ARG A 865 -13.24 -30.48 35.38
CA ARG A 865 -11.78 -30.63 35.20
C ARG A 865 -11.03 -30.62 36.53
N ALA A 866 -11.36 -29.69 37.43
CA ALA A 866 -10.68 -29.54 38.70
C ALA A 866 -11.08 -30.62 39.74
N PHE A 867 -12.29 -31.20 39.62
CA PHE A 867 -12.77 -32.31 40.46
C PHE A 867 -12.35 -33.72 39.97
N ARG A 868 -11.70 -33.87 38.79
CA ARG A 868 -11.24 -35.16 38.21
C ARG A 868 -10.07 -35.81 38.96
N VAL A 869 -9.30 -35.04 39.73
CA VAL A 869 -8.30 -35.61 40.65
C VAL A 869 -9.05 -36.06 41.90
N ALA A 870 -8.92 -37.35 42.24
CA ALA A 870 -9.51 -37.93 43.45
C ALA A 870 -9.17 -37.04 44.66
N GLN A 871 -10.12 -36.87 45.59
CA GLN A 871 -10.02 -35.88 46.67
C GLN A 871 -8.70 -36.00 47.49
N ASP A 872 -8.15 -37.20 47.56
CA ASP A 872 -6.90 -37.58 48.22
C ASP A 872 -5.61 -37.29 47.41
N HIS A 873 -5.73 -36.90 46.14
CA HIS A 873 -4.63 -36.62 45.22
C HIS A 873 -4.57 -35.15 44.73
N ARG A 874 -5.50 -34.27 45.15
CA ARG A 874 -5.55 -32.85 44.74
C ARG A 874 -4.36 -32.07 45.33
N THR A 875 -3.71 -31.25 44.50
CA THR A 875 -2.70 -30.31 44.98
C THR A 875 -3.35 -29.05 45.58
N GLU A 876 -2.55 -28.22 46.24
CA GLU A 876 -3.00 -26.92 46.77
C GLU A 876 -3.46 -25.99 45.62
N GLU A 877 -2.75 -26.02 44.48
CA GLU A 877 -3.10 -25.27 43.28
C GLU A 877 -4.44 -25.73 42.66
N ASP A 878 -4.72 -27.04 42.69
CA ASP A 878 -6.01 -27.58 42.24
C ASP A 878 -7.14 -27.11 43.15
N SER A 879 -6.90 -27.07 44.46
CA SER A 879 -7.89 -26.62 45.45
C SER A 879 -8.20 -25.12 45.30
N ASP A 880 -7.18 -24.30 45.07
CA ASP A 880 -7.33 -22.85 44.85
C ASP A 880 -8.09 -22.56 43.54
N LYS A 881 -7.81 -23.31 42.47
CA LYS A 881 -8.57 -23.22 41.21
C LYS A 881 -10.04 -23.58 41.41
N ILE A 882 -10.33 -24.67 42.13
CA ILE A 882 -11.71 -25.07 42.46
C ILE A 882 -12.43 -23.96 43.26
N HIS A 883 -11.76 -23.41 44.27
CA HIS A 883 -12.31 -22.32 45.07
C HIS A 883 -12.59 -21.07 44.23
N ARG A 884 -11.68 -20.69 43.32
CA ARG A 884 -11.86 -19.58 42.39
C ARG A 884 -13.07 -19.80 41.48
N LEU A 885 -13.19 -21.00 40.89
CA LEU A 885 -14.29 -21.35 39.98
C LEU A 885 -15.64 -21.39 40.70
N TYR A 886 -15.68 -21.94 41.91
CA TYR A 886 -16.86 -21.89 42.76
C TYR A 886 -17.32 -20.45 42.97
N ARG A 887 -16.40 -19.58 43.40
CA ARG A 887 -16.72 -18.17 43.65
C ARG A 887 -17.24 -17.49 42.39
N LEU A 888 -16.60 -17.69 41.23
CA LEU A 888 -17.11 -17.15 39.96
C LEU A 888 -18.50 -17.67 39.58
N ALA A 889 -18.84 -18.92 39.92
CA ALA A 889 -20.11 -19.54 39.57
C ALA A 889 -21.27 -19.14 40.50
N VAL A 890 -21.00 -18.83 41.78
CA VAL A 890 -22.05 -18.63 42.79
C VAL A 890 -22.10 -17.25 43.42
N ASP A 891 -21.03 -16.46 43.30
CA ASP A 891 -20.98 -15.09 43.82
C ASP A 891 -21.34 -14.11 42.69
N PRO A 892 -22.54 -13.48 42.73
CA PRO A 892 -22.99 -12.61 41.65
C PRO A 892 -22.04 -11.44 41.39
N VAL A 893 -21.35 -10.95 42.42
CA VAL A 893 -20.38 -9.85 42.31
C VAL A 893 -19.13 -10.31 41.58
N ALA A 894 -18.60 -11.49 41.91
CA ALA A 894 -17.43 -12.05 41.22
C ALA A 894 -17.75 -12.44 39.76
N SER A 895 -18.95 -12.98 39.52
CA SER A 895 -19.46 -13.30 38.18
C SER A 895 -19.62 -12.05 37.31
N ASP A 896 -20.18 -10.97 37.86
CA ASP A 896 -20.36 -9.70 37.15
C ASP A 896 -19.00 -9.07 36.82
N LEU A 897 -18.08 -8.99 37.79
CA LEU A 897 -16.71 -8.50 37.55
C LEU A 897 -15.99 -9.30 36.45
N ASN A 898 -16.08 -10.63 36.48
CA ASN A 898 -15.48 -11.50 35.48
C ASN A 898 -16.11 -11.34 34.09
N THR A 899 -17.43 -11.09 34.03
CA THR A 899 -18.13 -10.78 32.78
C THR A 899 -17.63 -9.47 32.18
N GLN A 900 -17.55 -8.41 32.99
CA GLN A 900 -17.00 -7.11 32.56
C GLN A 900 -15.55 -7.23 32.08
N ILE A 901 -14.71 -8.03 32.75
CA ILE A 901 -13.33 -8.31 32.30
C ILE A 901 -13.34 -8.99 30.93
N GLY A 902 -14.21 -9.97 30.70
CA GLY A 902 -14.36 -10.65 29.41
C GLY A 902 -14.77 -9.70 28.28
N GLU A 903 -15.72 -8.81 28.54
CA GLU A 903 -16.14 -7.76 27.60
C GLU A 903 -14.99 -6.80 27.28
N LEU A 904 -14.25 -6.32 28.28
CA LEU A 904 -13.11 -5.44 28.07
C LEU A 904 -11.97 -6.11 27.31
N LYS A 905 -11.69 -7.40 27.56
CA LYS A 905 -10.71 -8.18 26.79
C LYS A 905 -11.14 -8.31 25.33
N THR A 906 -12.43 -8.51 25.06
CA THR A 906 -12.98 -8.57 23.71
C THR A 906 -12.85 -7.22 23.01
N ASN A 907 -13.24 -6.12 23.68
CA ASN A 907 -13.11 -4.77 23.16
C ASN A 907 -11.64 -4.40 22.87
N LYS A 908 -10.73 -4.79 23.77
CA LYS A 908 -9.28 -4.63 23.57
C LYS A 908 -8.80 -5.41 22.35
N SER A 909 -9.18 -6.68 22.21
CA SER A 909 -8.79 -7.49 21.05
C SER A 909 -9.33 -6.93 19.74
N GLN A 910 -10.59 -6.45 19.71
CA GLN A 910 -11.16 -5.78 18.55
C GLN A 910 -10.40 -4.50 18.18
N LEU A 911 -10.06 -3.68 19.19
CA LEU A 911 -9.25 -2.48 19.00
C LEU A 911 -7.86 -2.84 18.47
N GLU A 912 -7.18 -3.83 19.06
CA GLU A 912 -5.85 -4.28 18.64
C GLU A 912 -5.84 -4.85 17.21
N SER A 913 -6.91 -5.50 16.78
CA SER A 913 -7.08 -5.99 15.40
C SER A 913 -7.35 -4.87 14.40
N SER A 914 -7.89 -3.73 14.85
CA SER A 914 -8.09 -2.54 14.01
C SER A 914 -6.84 -1.69 13.81
N ILE A 915 -5.76 -1.97 14.54
CA ILE A 915 -4.52 -1.20 14.46
C ILE A 915 -3.76 -1.59 13.19
N PRO A 916 -3.44 -0.62 12.31
CA PRO A 916 -2.72 -0.90 11.09
C PRO A 916 -1.29 -1.36 11.39
N THR A 917 -0.78 -2.22 10.51
CA THR A 917 0.57 -2.79 10.61
C THR A 917 1.46 -2.20 9.54
N ILE A 918 2.70 -1.85 9.88
CA ILE A 918 3.71 -1.34 8.93
C ILE A 918 4.97 -2.21 8.98
N ARG A 919 5.61 -2.42 7.83
CA ARG A 919 6.89 -3.13 7.75
C ARG A 919 8.02 -2.19 8.16
N VAL A 920 8.94 -2.66 8.99
CA VAL A 920 10.08 -1.90 9.50
C VAL A 920 11.40 -2.62 9.21
N MET A 921 12.53 -2.00 9.55
CA MET A 921 13.82 -2.68 9.55
C MET A 921 14.06 -3.30 10.94
N GLU A 922 14.74 -4.45 10.97
CA GLU A 922 15.27 -5.08 12.17
C GLU A 922 16.45 -5.95 11.75
N ASP A 923 17.63 -5.75 12.35
CA ASP A 923 18.79 -6.57 12.02
C ASP A 923 18.68 -7.96 12.68
N MET A 924 19.09 -9.00 11.95
CA MET A 924 19.19 -10.37 12.44
C MET A 924 20.19 -10.47 13.59
N LYS A 925 19.86 -11.28 14.60
CA LYS A 925 20.79 -11.60 15.70
C LYS A 925 22.05 -12.30 15.20
N GLU A 926 21.88 -13.22 14.25
CA GLU A 926 22.99 -13.90 13.56
C GLU A 926 23.08 -13.33 12.15
N LYS A 927 24.20 -12.67 11.84
CA LYS A 927 24.42 -12.05 10.53
C LYS A 927 24.50 -13.13 9.45
N ARG A 928 23.89 -12.85 8.29
CA ARG A 928 24.05 -13.69 7.10
C ARG A 928 25.30 -13.25 6.31
N PRO A 929 26.06 -14.19 5.72
CA PRO A 929 27.22 -13.84 4.90
C PRO A 929 26.78 -13.13 3.61
N THR A 930 27.58 -12.16 3.19
CA THR A 930 27.41 -11.42 1.93
C THR A 930 28.57 -11.76 0.99
N TYR A 931 28.27 -11.96 -0.29
CA TYR A 931 29.26 -12.31 -1.30
C TYR A 931 29.18 -11.34 -2.47
N VAL A 932 30.30 -11.11 -3.13
CA VAL A 932 30.34 -10.45 -4.44
C VAL A 932 29.62 -11.32 -5.46
N LEU A 933 28.53 -10.84 -6.08
CA LEU A 933 27.81 -11.62 -7.09
C LEU A 933 28.41 -11.37 -8.47
N ILE A 934 29.00 -12.40 -9.06
CA ILE A 934 29.69 -12.29 -10.35
C ILE A 934 28.67 -11.91 -11.44
N ARG A 935 28.85 -10.72 -12.02
CA ARG A 935 27.90 -10.10 -12.98
C ARG A 935 26.49 -9.90 -12.42
N GLY A 936 26.36 -9.64 -11.11
CA GLY A 936 25.07 -9.45 -10.44
C GLY A 936 24.26 -10.74 -10.29
N ASN A 937 24.81 -11.89 -10.67
CA ASN A 937 24.06 -13.15 -10.67
C ASN A 937 24.03 -13.78 -9.27
N TYR A 938 22.88 -13.73 -8.60
CA TYR A 938 22.65 -14.32 -7.28
C TYR A 938 22.94 -15.83 -7.19
N ARG A 939 23.02 -16.54 -8.32
CA ARG A 939 23.39 -17.97 -8.38
C ARG A 939 24.89 -18.21 -8.49
N ASN A 940 25.69 -17.16 -8.63
CA ASN A 940 27.14 -17.25 -8.82
C ASN A 940 27.89 -16.35 -7.82
N PRO A 941 27.87 -16.70 -6.52
CA PRO A 941 28.62 -15.96 -5.50
C PRO A 941 30.14 -16.14 -5.68
N GLY A 942 30.87 -15.05 -5.53
CA GLY A 942 32.32 -14.97 -5.51
C GLY A 942 32.86 -14.90 -4.08
N GLU A 943 33.78 -13.97 -3.84
CA GLU A 943 34.41 -13.78 -2.52
C GLU A 943 33.42 -13.20 -1.49
N GLU A 944 33.57 -13.63 -0.23
CA GLU A 944 32.80 -13.09 0.88
C GLU A 944 33.30 -11.67 1.23
N VAL A 945 32.37 -10.76 1.49
CA VAL A 945 32.66 -9.37 1.86
C VAL A 945 31.89 -8.97 3.11
N THR A 946 32.42 -7.97 3.81
CA THR A 946 31.78 -7.36 4.97
C THR A 946 31.43 -5.91 4.69
N ALA A 947 30.48 -5.36 5.46
CA ALA A 947 30.06 -3.97 5.36
C ALA A 947 31.22 -2.96 5.32
N GLY A 948 31.14 -2.04 4.36
CA GLY A 948 32.18 -1.05 4.05
C GLY A 948 31.65 0.05 3.12
N VAL A 949 32.43 1.12 2.97
CA VAL A 949 32.10 2.29 2.14
C VAL A 949 33.17 2.48 1.06
N PRO A 950 32.87 3.14 -0.08
CA PRO A 950 33.85 3.36 -1.13
C PRO A 950 35.09 4.10 -0.65
N ALA A 951 36.28 3.61 -1.00
CA ALA A 951 37.56 4.06 -0.45
C ALA A 951 37.97 5.49 -0.86
N PHE A 952 37.35 6.05 -1.89
CA PHE A 952 37.55 7.46 -2.27
C PHE A 952 36.75 8.44 -1.39
N LEU A 953 35.85 7.93 -0.55
CA LEU A 953 35.13 8.70 0.47
C LEU A 953 35.77 8.46 1.85
N PRO A 954 35.48 9.29 2.87
CA PRO A 954 36.04 9.12 4.20
C PRO A 954 35.77 7.73 4.80
N ASP A 955 36.72 7.21 5.59
CA ASP A 955 36.56 5.95 6.34
C ASP A 955 35.35 5.99 7.28
N LEU A 956 34.78 4.81 7.57
CA LEU A 956 33.80 4.65 8.65
C LEU A 956 34.44 4.92 10.04
N PRO A 957 33.66 5.41 11.02
CA PRO A 957 34.14 5.58 12.39
C PRO A 957 34.67 4.26 13.00
N LYS A 958 35.91 4.26 13.50
CA LYS A 958 36.62 3.04 13.97
C LYS A 958 36.15 2.50 15.34
N ASP A 959 35.47 3.32 16.14
CA ASP A 959 35.09 3.00 17.52
C ASP A 959 33.64 2.49 17.69
N GLN A 960 32.97 2.09 16.60
CA GLN A 960 31.57 1.66 16.63
C GLN A 960 31.35 0.38 15.81
N PRO A 961 30.33 -0.44 16.13
CA PRO A 961 29.97 -1.59 15.31
C PRO A 961 29.66 -1.17 13.88
N VAL A 962 30.23 -1.88 12.90
CA VAL A 962 29.92 -1.66 11.49
C VAL A 962 28.55 -2.25 11.16
N ASN A 963 27.53 -1.40 11.22
CA ASN A 963 26.12 -1.70 10.94
C ASN A 963 25.41 -0.47 10.35
N ARG A 964 24.09 -0.56 10.10
CA ARG A 964 23.31 0.55 9.51
C ARG A 964 23.39 1.84 10.32
N LEU A 965 23.53 1.78 11.64
CA LEU A 965 23.69 2.98 12.47
C LEU A 965 25.02 3.69 12.22
N ALA A 966 26.12 2.92 12.04
CA ALA A 966 27.40 3.50 11.65
C ALA A 966 27.34 4.15 10.26
N LEU A 967 26.69 3.49 9.29
CA LEU A 967 26.46 4.06 7.95
C LEU A 967 25.65 5.37 8.03
N ALA A 968 24.57 5.37 8.81
CA ALA A 968 23.70 6.54 8.94
C ALA A 968 24.43 7.75 9.55
N LYS A 969 25.24 7.53 10.59
CA LYS A 969 26.08 8.57 11.19
C LYS A 969 27.19 9.04 10.25
N TRP A 970 27.77 8.13 9.47
CA TRP A 970 28.79 8.46 8.48
C TRP A 970 28.24 9.38 7.38
N LEU A 971 27.02 9.13 6.89
CA LEU A 971 26.37 9.96 5.86
C LEU A 971 26.21 11.43 6.27
N VAL A 972 26.09 11.71 7.56
CA VAL A 972 25.86 13.08 8.09
C VAL A 972 27.03 13.58 8.93
N SER A 973 28.20 12.95 8.79
CA SER A 973 29.44 13.39 9.43
C SER A 973 30.03 14.65 8.78
N ASP A 974 30.89 15.35 9.52
CA ASP A 974 31.52 16.60 9.03
C ASP A 974 32.50 16.34 7.88
N GLU A 975 33.08 15.15 7.83
CA GLU A 975 33.98 14.71 6.78
C GLU A 975 33.24 14.31 5.50
N GLN A 976 31.93 14.03 5.55
CA GLN A 976 31.18 13.57 4.39
C GLN A 976 30.95 14.71 3.37
N PRO A 977 31.46 14.61 2.12
CA PRO A 977 31.45 15.73 1.17
C PRO A 977 30.16 15.95 0.36
N LEU A 978 29.29 14.95 0.28
CA LEU A 978 28.13 14.87 -0.63
C LEU A 978 26.81 15.22 0.06
N THR A 979 26.52 14.66 1.23
CA THR A 979 25.14 14.67 1.77
C THR A 979 24.58 16.07 1.99
N ALA A 980 25.36 17.00 2.54
CA ALA A 980 24.91 18.39 2.69
C ALA A 980 24.66 19.05 1.32
N ARG A 981 25.55 18.86 0.34
CA ARG A 981 25.42 19.45 -1.01
C ARG A 981 24.22 18.87 -1.76
N VAL A 982 24.02 17.55 -1.72
CA VAL A 982 22.90 16.86 -2.36
C VAL A 982 21.58 17.33 -1.79
N THR A 983 21.46 17.39 -0.46
CA THR A 983 20.24 17.86 0.21
C THR A 983 19.96 19.32 -0.08
N VAL A 984 20.95 20.21 0.02
CA VAL A 984 20.82 21.63 -0.35
C VAL A 984 20.38 21.78 -1.80
N ASN A 985 20.98 21.01 -2.72
CA ASN A 985 20.66 21.09 -4.14
C ASN A 985 19.21 20.70 -4.44
N ARG A 986 18.68 19.68 -3.76
CA ARG A 986 17.26 19.28 -3.89
C ARG A 986 16.31 20.28 -3.27
N ILE A 987 16.66 20.82 -2.11
CA ILE A 987 15.88 21.91 -1.50
C ILE A 987 15.91 23.14 -2.40
N TRP A 988 17.03 23.45 -3.05
CA TRP A 988 17.11 24.53 -4.03
C TRP A 988 16.19 24.28 -5.24
N SER A 989 16.21 23.06 -5.80
CA SER A 989 15.39 22.71 -6.96
C SER A 989 13.88 22.80 -6.68
N LEU A 990 13.47 22.60 -5.42
CA LEU A 990 12.09 22.81 -4.97
C LEU A 990 11.58 24.23 -5.17
N PHE A 991 12.43 25.25 -5.17
CA PHE A 991 12.04 26.67 -5.31
C PHE A 991 12.37 27.22 -6.70
N PHE A 992 13.49 26.81 -7.29
CA PHE A 992 13.95 27.32 -8.59
C PHE A 992 13.60 26.42 -9.78
N GLY A 993 13.11 25.20 -9.54
CA GLY A 993 12.76 24.20 -10.56
C GLY A 993 13.94 23.36 -11.04
N LEU A 994 15.16 23.90 -10.98
CA LEU A 994 16.41 23.18 -11.22
C LEU A 994 17.35 23.39 -10.02
N GLY A 995 18.11 22.35 -9.68
CA GLY A 995 19.19 22.46 -8.70
C GLY A 995 20.34 23.32 -9.22
N LEU A 996 21.23 23.76 -8.33
CA LEU A 996 22.53 24.34 -8.70
C LEU A 996 23.32 23.31 -9.54
N VAL A 997 23.34 22.06 -9.09
CA VAL A 997 23.65 20.88 -9.90
C VAL A 997 22.36 20.40 -10.55
N LYS A 998 22.33 20.36 -11.89
CA LYS A 998 21.12 20.01 -12.63
C LYS A 998 20.75 18.53 -12.44
N THR A 999 21.74 17.64 -12.50
CA THR A 999 21.63 16.19 -12.30
C THR A 999 21.52 15.88 -10.82
N SER A 1000 20.32 15.93 -10.27
CA SER A 1000 20.10 15.83 -8.80
C SER A 1000 20.34 14.41 -8.24
N GLU A 1001 20.46 13.43 -9.13
CA GLU A 1001 20.76 12.03 -8.93
C GLU A 1001 22.25 11.68 -9.11
N ASP A 1002 23.03 12.57 -9.74
CA ASP A 1002 24.43 12.31 -10.10
C ASP A 1002 25.32 13.55 -9.86
N PHE A 1003 26.09 13.46 -8.78
CA PHE A 1003 27.18 14.35 -8.37
C PHE A 1003 28.55 13.75 -8.69
N GLY A 1004 28.59 12.57 -9.32
CA GLY A 1004 29.79 11.91 -9.78
C GLY A 1004 30.36 12.59 -11.03
N THR A 1005 31.21 11.85 -11.73
CA THR A 1005 32.03 12.34 -12.84
C THR A 1005 31.20 12.61 -14.10
N GLN A 1006 30.03 11.99 -14.23
CA GLN A 1006 29.09 12.24 -15.34
C GLN A 1006 28.02 13.30 -14.99
N GLY A 1007 27.96 13.73 -13.72
CA GLY A 1007 27.08 14.79 -13.26
C GLY A 1007 27.42 16.17 -13.84
N GLU A 1008 26.42 17.04 -13.96
CA GLU A 1008 26.66 18.44 -14.35
C GLU A 1008 27.30 19.21 -13.20
N ARG A 1009 28.23 20.12 -13.51
CA ARG A 1009 28.78 21.03 -12.52
C ARG A 1009 27.72 21.98 -11.93
N PRO A 1010 27.92 22.42 -10.67
CA PRO A 1010 27.05 23.44 -10.09
C PRO A 1010 27.16 24.75 -10.88
N SER A 1011 26.03 25.40 -11.16
CA SER A 1011 26.03 26.74 -11.79
C SER A 1011 26.67 27.82 -10.91
N HIS A 1012 26.62 27.61 -9.59
CA HIS A 1012 27.20 28.47 -8.56
C HIS A 1012 27.93 27.60 -7.52
N PRO A 1013 29.16 27.13 -7.80
CA PRO A 1013 29.89 26.20 -6.91
C PRO A 1013 30.07 26.77 -5.50
N LYS A 1014 30.52 28.03 -5.39
CA LYS A 1014 30.73 28.68 -4.09
C LYS A 1014 29.43 28.86 -3.29
N LEU A 1015 28.30 29.10 -3.96
CA LEU A 1015 27.01 29.19 -3.30
C LEU A 1015 26.56 27.83 -2.76
N LEU A 1016 26.75 26.76 -3.53
CA LEU A 1016 26.43 25.40 -3.10
C LEU A 1016 27.23 25.02 -1.86
N ASP A 1017 28.55 25.24 -1.87
CA ASP A 1017 29.42 24.93 -0.75
C ASP A 1017 29.10 25.78 0.48
N TRP A 1018 28.85 27.08 0.28
CA TRP A 1018 28.45 27.97 1.37
C TRP A 1018 27.15 27.50 2.03
N LEU A 1019 26.12 27.17 1.24
CA LEU A 1019 24.84 26.68 1.75
C LEU A 1019 24.97 25.29 2.39
N ALA A 1020 25.81 24.41 1.85
CA ALA A 1020 26.04 23.08 2.41
C ALA A 1020 26.70 23.15 3.80
N VAL A 1021 27.75 23.98 3.94
CA VAL A 1021 28.41 24.18 5.23
C VAL A 1021 27.47 24.88 6.21
N ASP A 1022 26.74 25.89 5.76
CA ASP A 1022 25.76 26.61 6.58
C ASP A 1022 24.62 25.71 7.09
N PHE A 1023 24.10 24.83 6.22
CA PHE A 1023 23.06 23.88 6.58
C PHE A 1023 23.53 22.89 7.64
N ARG A 1024 24.77 22.40 7.54
CA ARG A 1024 25.38 21.52 8.54
C ARG A 1024 25.63 22.25 9.86
N GLU A 1025 26.32 23.40 9.83
CA GLU A 1025 26.72 24.15 11.03
C GLU A 1025 25.53 24.78 11.78
N SER A 1026 24.40 25.01 11.10
CA SER A 1026 23.14 25.45 11.74
C SER A 1026 22.35 24.31 12.40
N GLY A 1027 22.91 23.10 12.45
CA GLY A 1027 22.26 21.93 13.06
C GLY A 1027 21.22 21.29 12.15
N TRP A 1028 21.48 21.25 10.84
CA TRP A 1028 20.69 20.52 9.84
C TRP A 1028 19.22 20.96 9.76
N LYS A 1029 18.92 22.22 10.05
CA LYS A 1029 17.55 22.76 10.12
C LYS A 1029 17.00 23.09 8.74
N VAL A 1030 16.09 22.24 8.24
CA VAL A 1030 15.50 22.37 6.90
C VAL A 1030 14.72 23.68 6.74
N LYS A 1031 13.94 24.10 7.75
CA LYS A 1031 13.20 25.36 7.68
C LYS A 1031 14.12 26.57 7.62
N ASP A 1032 15.29 26.53 8.25
CA ASP A 1032 16.23 27.66 8.28
C ASP A 1032 16.89 27.85 6.90
N LEU A 1033 17.26 26.74 6.24
CA LEU A 1033 17.74 26.76 4.86
C LEU A 1033 16.67 27.31 3.90
N ILE A 1034 15.43 26.82 4.02
CA ILE A 1034 14.31 27.29 3.20
C ILE A 1034 14.04 28.77 3.43
N ARG A 1035 14.00 29.19 4.70
CA ARG A 1035 13.83 30.59 5.11
C ARG A 1035 14.90 31.47 4.47
N LYS A 1036 16.16 31.04 4.48
CA LYS A 1036 17.27 31.76 3.84
C LYS A 1036 17.07 31.91 2.32
N ILE A 1037 16.61 30.85 1.65
CA ILE A 1037 16.31 30.88 0.22
C ILE A 1037 15.17 31.86 -0.08
N VAL A 1038 14.02 31.74 0.59
CA VAL A 1038 12.83 32.54 0.25
C VAL A 1038 12.96 34.01 0.67
N LEU A 1039 13.77 34.34 1.68
CA LEU A 1039 14.05 35.74 2.07
C LEU A 1039 15.05 36.46 1.16
N SER A 1040 15.77 35.74 0.29
CA SER A 1040 16.76 36.31 -0.63
C SER A 1040 16.12 37.27 -1.66
N SER A 1041 16.84 38.32 -2.04
CA SER A 1041 16.46 39.15 -3.20
C SER A 1041 16.36 38.29 -4.47
N THR A 1042 17.22 37.29 -4.60
CA THR A 1042 17.27 36.32 -5.70
C THR A 1042 15.91 35.65 -5.91
N TYR A 1043 15.31 35.10 -4.85
CA TYR A 1043 14.00 34.44 -4.93
C TYR A 1043 12.86 35.44 -5.16
N ARG A 1044 12.98 36.66 -4.63
CA ARG A 1044 11.95 37.71 -4.70
C ARG A 1044 11.87 38.44 -6.05
N GLN A 1045 12.81 38.21 -6.96
CA GLN A 1045 12.79 38.77 -8.31
C GLN A 1045 11.48 38.51 -9.08
N ASP A 1046 11.12 39.41 -9.98
CA ASP A 1046 10.06 39.23 -10.96
C ASP A 1046 10.43 38.11 -11.96
N SER A 1047 9.45 37.33 -12.39
CA SER A 1047 9.64 36.25 -13.36
C SER A 1047 9.37 36.68 -14.81
N ILE A 1048 8.94 37.93 -15.02
CA ILE A 1048 8.85 38.52 -16.36
C ILE A 1048 10.26 38.65 -16.95
N VAL A 1049 10.45 38.12 -18.16
CA VAL A 1049 11.76 38.01 -18.82
C VAL A 1049 11.74 38.71 -20.18
N SER A 1050 12.83 39.41 -20.51
CA SER A 1050 13.02 39.97 -21.85
C SER A 1050 13.42 38.86 -22.84
N ARG A 1051 13.14 39.05 -24.14
CA ARG A 1051 13.53 38.08 -25.17
C ARG A 1051 15.04 37.82 -25.19
N ALA A 1052 15.85 38.87 -25.00
CA ALA A 1052 17.30 38.76 -24.93
C ALA A 1052 17.77 37.92 -23.74
N LEU A 1053 17.22 38.15 -22.54
CA LEU A 1053 17.58 37.36 -21.36
C LEU A 1053 17.11 35.91 -21.48
N LEU A 1054 15.94 35.66 -22.09
CA LEU A 1054 15.44 34.31 -22.33
C LEU A 1054 16.31 33.53 -23.33
N GLN A 1055 16.84 34.19 -24.36
CA GLN A 1055 17.77 33.57 -25.31
C GLN A 1055 19.11 33.24 -24.64
N ARG A 1056 19.61 34.12 -23.77
CA ARG A 1056 20.89 33.93 -23.07
C ARG A 1056 20.83 32.89 -21.96
N ASP A 1057 19.74 32.88 -21.19
CA ASP A 1057 19.55 31.97 -20.07
C ASP A 1057 18.12 31.41 -20.06
N PRO A 1058 17.79 30.47 -20.97
CA PRO A 1058 16.43 29.92 -21.09
C PRO A 1058 15.99 29.13 -19.85
N LEU A 1059 16.94 28.50 -19.15
CA LEU A 1059 16.70 27.63 -18.00
C LEU A 1059 16.84 28.36 -16.65
N ASN A 1060 17.08 29.67 -16.66
CA ASN A 1060 17.30 30.48 -15.45
C ASN A 1060 18.49 30.00 -14.59
N ARG A 1061 19.55 29.47 -15.22
CA ARG A 1061 20.75 28.93 -14.56
C ARG A 1061 21.61 30.05 -13.95
N LEU A 1062 21.55 31.27 -14.47
CA LEU A 1062 22.24 32.45 -13.96
C LEU A 1062 21.45 33.19 -12.88
N LEU A 1063 20.16 32.85 -12.69
CA LEU A 1063 19.29 33.39 -11.64
C LEU A 1063 19.06 34.91 -11.77
N ALA A 1064 19.05 35.44 -12.99
CA ALA A 1064 18.78 36.86 -13.29
C ALA A 1064 17.29 37.24 -13.18
N ARG A 1065 16.40 36.29 -12.89
CA ARG A 1065 14.95 36.47 -12.76
C ARG A 1065 14.37 35.48 -11.75
N GLY A 1066 13.17 35.80 -11.25
CA GLY A 1066 12.45 34.95 -10.31
C GLY A 1066 12.00 33.63 -10.93
N PRO A 1067 11.76 32.60 -10.10
CA PRO A 1067 11.37 31.29 -10.58
C PRO A 1067 9.98 31.28 -11.25
N ARG A 1068 9.85 30.46 -12.30
CA ARG A 1068 8.57 30.18 -12.98
C ARG A 1068 8.56 28.71 -13.40
N ARG A 1069 7.58 27.95 -12.91
CA ARG A 1069 7.44 26.51 -13.19
C ARG A 1069 5.97 26.08 -13.13
N ARG A 1070 5.66 24.94 -13.75
CA ARG A 1070 4.38 24.26 -13.60
C ARG A 1070 4.26 23.67 -12.18
N LEU A 1071 3.07 23.72 -11.59
CA LEU A 1071 2.74 22.99 -10.36
C LEU A 1071 2.86 21.48 -10.60
N SER A 1072 3.23 20.67 -9.59
CA SER A 1072 3.22 19.21 -9.72
C SER A 1072 1.80 18.66 -9.87
N ALA A 1073 1.67 17.40 -10.30
CA ALA A 1073 0.39 16.74 -10.53
C ALA A 1073 -0.60 16.85 -9.36
N GLU A 1074 -0.12 16.59 -8.14
CA GLU A 1074 -0.91 16.64 -6.91
C GLU A 1074 -1.39 18.07 -6.66
N PHE A 1075 -0.53 19.07 -6.87
CA PHE A 1075 -0.86 20.47 -6.63
C PHE A 1075 -1.80 21.07 -7.67
N VAL A 1076 -1.79 20.60 -8.92
CA VAL A 1076 -2.79 20.99 -9.92
C VAL A 1076 -4.19 20.65 -9.40
N ARG A 1077 -4.36 19.42 -8.89
CA ARG A 1077 -5.62 18.97 -8.29
C ARG A 1077 -5.94 19.72 -6.99
N ASP A 1078 -4.98 19.86 -6.08
CA ASP A 1078 -5.18 20.57 -4.80
C ASP A 1078 -5.63 22.02 -5.01
N ASN A 1079 -5.03 22.70 -5.99
CA ASN A 1079 -5.39 24.09 -6.31
C ASN A 1079 -6.82 24.18 -6.87
N ALA A 1080 -7.21 23.27 -7.77
CA ALA A 1080 -8.58 23.24 -8.28
C ALA A 1080 -9.60 23.04 -7.14
N LEU A 1081 -9.35 22.10 -6.24
CA LEU A 1081 -10.24 21.85 -5.09
C LEU A 1081 -10.25 23.02 -4.09
N ALA A 1082 -9.11 23.66 -3.84
CA ALA A 1082 -9.01 24.81 -2.94
C ALA A 1082 -9.75 26.04 -3.49
N ILE A 1083 -9.56 26.36 -4.78
CA ILE A 1083 -10.24 27.46 -5.46
C ILE A 1083 -11.75 27.24 -5.50
N ALA A 1084 -12.17 26.00 -5.75
CA ALA A 1084 -13.57 25.57 -5.72
C ALA A 1084 -14.21 25.57 -4.33
N GLY A 1085 -13.41 25.67 -3.25
CA GLY A 1085 -13.91 25.54 -1.89
C GLY A 1085 -14.32 24.13 -1.48
N LEU A 1086 -13.89 23.11 -2.24
CA LEU A 1086 -14.15 21.70 -1.94
C LEU A 1086 -13.08 21.12 -1.00
N LEU A 1087 -11.85 21.63 -1.06
CA LEU A 1087 -10.78 21.22 -0.16
C LEU A 1087 -11.01 21.79 1.24
N ASP A 1088 -11.29 20.91 2.20
CA ASP A 1088 -11.25 21.27 3.62
C ASP A 1088 -9.79 21.48 4.07
N ARG A 1089 -9.39 22.74 4.14
CA ARG A 1089 -8.04 23.15 4.60
C ARG A 1089 -7.87 22.93 6.11
N ASP A 1090 -8.95 22.90 6.88
CA ASP A 1090 -8.91 22.77 8.33
C ASP A 1090 -8.92 21.32 8.82
N ARG A 1091 -9.22 20.36 7.93
CA ARG A 1091 -9.09 18.93 8.18
C ARG A 1091 -7.73 18.55 8.79
N SER A 1092 -7.74 17.50 9.61
CA SER A 1092 -6.53 16.91 10.18
C SER A 1092 -5.58 16.43 9.08
N VAL A 1093 -4.30 16.74 9.29
CA VAL A 1093 -3.18 16.22 8.48
C VAL A 1093 -2.96 14.75 8.83
N GLY A 1094 -2.62 13.92 7.85
CA GLY A 1094 -2.39 12.48 8.01
C GLY A 1094 -3.64 11.60 7.91
N GLY A 1095 -3.50 10.31 8.20
CA GLY A 1095 -4.54 9.28 8.13
C GLY A 1095 -4.57 8.51 6.79
N PRO A 1096 -5.38 7.45 6.67
CA PRO A 1096 -5.36 6.55 5.52
C PRO A 1096 -5.49 7.23 4.16
N SER A 1097 -4.89 6.61 3.13
CA SER A 1097 -5.03 7.03 1.74
C SER A 1097 -6.48 6.89 1.26
N VAL A 1098 -6.88 7.73 0.30
CA VAL A 1098 -8.24 7.83 -0.24
C VAL A 1098 -8.27 7.60 -1.75
N ARG A 1099 -9.44 7.21 -2.25
CA ARG A 1099 -9.69 6.89 -3.66
C ARG A 1099 -10.58 7.96 -4.31
N PRO A 1100 -10.01 9.04 -4.89
CA PRO A 1100 -10.79 10.05 -5.60
C PRO A 1100 -11.42 9.52 -6.90
N TYR A 1101 -12.17 10.34 -7.65
CA TYR A 1101 -12.72 9.90 -8.93
C TYR A 1101 -11.66 9.46 -9.93
N GLN A 1102 -11.90 8.33 -10.60
CA GLN A 1102 -11.17 7.93 -11.81
C GLN A 1102 -12.12 7.22 -12.80
N PRO A 1103 -11.70 7.07 -14.09
CA PRO A 1103 -12.44 6.27 -15.05
C PRO A 1103 -12.64 4.81 -14.58
N VAL A 1104 -13.83 4.26 -14.84
CA VAL A 1104 -14.16 2.89 -14.45
C VAL A 1104 -13.35 1.88 -15.26
N GLY A 1105 -12.93 0.78 -14.61
CA GLY A 1105 -12.33 -0.37 -15.30
C GLY A 1105 -10.81 -0.39 -15.42
N LEU A 1106 -10.09 0.72 -15.16
CA LEU A 1106 -8.62 0.78 -15.33
C LEU A 1106 -7.85 -0.26 -14.53
N TRP A 1107 -8.26 -0.52 -13.28
CA TRP A 1107 -7.61 -1.53 -12.44
C TRP A 1107 -7.91 -2.96 -12.89
N LYS A 1108 -9.08 -3.20 -13.52
CA LYS A 1108 -9.48 -4.54 -14.00
C LYS A 1108 -8.60 -5.02 -15.15
N GLU A 1109 -8.09 -4.11 -15.98
CA GLU A 1109 -7.23 -4.45 -17.13
C GLU A 1109 -5.86 -5.01 -16.70
N LYS A 1110 -5.41 -4.70 -15.48
CA LYS A 1110 -4.10 -5.08 -14.94
C LYS A 1110 -4.18 -5.98 -13.71
N ALA A 1111 -5.38 -6.32 -13.25
CA ALA A 1111 -5.58 -7.17 -12.09
C ALA A 1111 -5.46 -8.65 -12.46
N ILE A 1112 -4.67 -9.38 -11.69
CA ILE A 1112 -4.69 -10.84 -11.68
C ILE A 1112 -5.90 -11.29 -10.84
N PHE A 1113 -6.59 -12.34 -11.29
CA PHE A 1113 -7.77 -12.91 -10.62
C PHE A 1113 -7.50 -13.12 -9.11
N GLY A 1114 -8.22 -12.38 -8.25
CA GLY A 1114 -8.19 -12.56 -6.79
C GLY A 1114 -7.46 -11.49 -5.96
N GLY A 1115 -6.88 -10.44 -6.56
CA GLY A 1115 -6.27 -9.32 -5.82
C GLY A 1115 -7.30 -8.39 -5.16
N ASP A 1116 -7.01 -7.91 -3.94
CA ASP A 1116 -7.81 -6.91 -3.21
C ASP A 1116 -7.85 -5.54 -3.91
N THR A 1117 -6.85 -5.22 -4.72
CA THR A 1117 -6.79 -4.02 -5.58
C THR A 1117 -7.32 -4.26 -7.01
N ALA A 1118 -8.14 -5.29 -7.24
CA ALA A 1118 -8.64 -5.60 -8.58
C ALA A 1118 -9.72 -4.60 -9.06
N ILE A 1119 -10.54 -4.09 -8.14
CA ILE A 1119 -11.65 -3.19 -8.45
C ILE A 1119 -11.43 -1.87 -7.73
N TYR A 1120 -11.35 -0.79 -8.49
CA TYR A 1120 -11.33 0.54 -7.92
C TYR A 1120 -12.75 1.03 -7.63
N THR A 1121 -13.02 1.30 -6.37
CA THR A 1121 -14.23 1.98 -5.91
C THR A 1121 -13.84 3.35 -5.37
N PRO A 1122 -14.31 4.46 -5.98
CA PRO A 1122 -14.09 5.78 -5.41
C PRO A 1122 -14.70 5.86 -4.01
N ASP A 1123 -14.03 6.57 -3.10
CA ASP A 1123 -14.59 6.93 -1.81
C ASP A 1123 -15.75 7.93 -1.98
N THR A 1124 -16.48 8.21 -0.90
CA THR A 1124 -17.59 9.15 -0.87
C THR A 1124 -17.33 10.32 0.09
N GLY A 1125 -18.14 11.38 -0.04
CA GLY A 1125 -18.14 12.53 0.85
C GLY A 1125 -16.78 13.25 0.93
N PRO A 1126 -16.36 13.72 2.12
CA PRO A 1126 -15.13 14.49 2.28
C PRO A 1126 -13.84 13.78 1.84
N ASN A 1127 -13.84 12.46 1.70
CA ASN A 1127 -12.66 11.71 1.25
C ASN A 1127 -12.33 11.96 -0.22
N LEU A 1128 -13.31 12.31 -1.05
CA LEU A 1128 -13.07 12.69 -2.44
C LEU A 1128 -12.27 13.99 -2.57
N TYR A 1129 -12.33 14.88 -1.58
CA TYR A 1129 -11.77 16.22 -1.68
C TYR A 1129 -10.50 16.42 -0.84
N ARG A 1130 -9.86 15.34 -0.39
CA ARG A 1130 -8.54 15.43 0.27
C ARG A 1130 -7.46 15.86 -0.72
N ARG A 1131 -6.35 16.37 -0.18
CA ARG A 1131 -5.15 16.68 -0.96
C ARG A 1131 -4.64 15.46 -1.73
N GLY A 1132 -4.03 15.70 -2.89
CA GLY A 1132 -3.46 14.70 -3.78
C GLY A 1132 -2.41 13.83 -3.12
N LEU A 1133 -1.70 14.34 -2.11
CA LEU A 1133 -0.77 13.60 -1.25
C LEU A 1133 -1.41 12.35 -0.60
N TYR A 1134 -2.72 12.39 -0.32
CA TYR A 1134 -3.46 11.29 0.29
C TYR A 1134 -4.11 10.36 -0.73
N THR A 1135 -3.92 10.57 -2.03
CA THR A 1135 -4.49 9.68 -3.04
C THR A 1135 -3.78 8.34 -3.01
N PHE A 1136 -4.56 7.25 -3.00
CA PHE A 1136 -4.05 5.88 -3.05
C PHE A 1136 -3.12 5.69 -4.26
N TRP A 1137 -1.88 5.31 -4.00
CA TRP A 1137 -0.84 5.17 -5.01
C TRP A 1137 -0.62 3.70 -5.37
N LYS A 1138 -1.34 3.22 -6.38
CA LYS A 1138 -1.12 1.89 -6.96
C LYS A 1138 0.03 1.96 -7.97
N ARG A 1139 1.05 1.12 -7.80
CA ARG A 1139 2.27 1.16 -8.64
C ARG A 1139 2.02 0.81 -10.10
N SER A 1140 1.32 -0.30 -10.32
CA SER A 1140 1.06 -0.84 -11.67
C SER A 1140 0.08 0.00 -12.49
N VAL A 1141 -0.81 0.73 -11.82
CA VAL A 1141 -1.81 1.63 -12.43
C VAL A 1141 -1.97 2.89 -11.57
N PRO A 1142 -1.05 3.86 -11.70
CA PRO A 1142 -1.11 5.09 -10.91
C PRO A 1142 -2.37 5.89 -11.24
N TYR A 1143 -2.72 6.83 -10.35
CA TYR A 1143 -3.88 7.69 -10.56
C TYR A 1143 -3.78 8.42 -11.92
N PRO A 1144 -4.76 8.30 -12.83
CA PRO A 1144 -4.57 8.71 -14.24
C PRO A 1144 -4.23 10.18 -14.43
N SER A 1145 -4.83 11.07 -13.62
CA SER A 1145 -4.48 12.49 -13.66
C SER A 1145 -3.05 12.72 -13.17
N PHE A 1146 -2.50 11.91 -12.29
CA PHE A 1146 -1.12 12.08 -11.84
C PHE A 1146 -0.14 11.64 -12.92
N SER A 1147 -0.38 10.50 -13.56
CA SER A 1147 0.42 10.04 -14.70
C SER A 1147 0.41 11.06 -15.86
N ALA A 1148 -0.74 11.65 -16.18
CA ALA A 1148 -0.84 12.66 -17.24
C ALA A 1148 -0.03 13.94 -16.93
N PHE A 1149 0.21 14.23 -15.65
CA PHE A 1149 0.95 15.39 -15.17
C PHE A 1149 2.34 15.03 -14.61
N ASP A 1150 2.96 13.99 -15.20
CA ASP A 1150 4.35 13.58 -14.99
C ASP A 1150 4.69 13.14 -13.55
N ALA A 1151 3.71 12.64 -12.78
CA ALA A 1151 4.02 12.01 -11.49
C ALA A 1151 4.69 10.63 -11.71
N PRO A 1152 5.72 10.28 -10.94
CA PRO A 1152 6.43 9.00 -11.10
C PRO A 1152 5.55 7.80 -10.69
N SER A 1153 5.76 6.61 -11.25
CA SER A 1153 5.08 5.38 -10.77
C SER A 1153 5.49 5.01 -9.33
N ARG A 1154 6.64 5.55 -8.89
CA ARG A 1154 7.37 5.25 -7.65
C ARG A 1154 8.00 3.87 -7.59
N GLU A 1155 7.97 3.08 -8.68
CA GLU A 1155 8.62 1.76 -8.75
C GLU A 1155 10.13 1.82 -8.50
N VAL A 1156 10.74 2.97 -8.80
CA VAL A 1156 12.15 3.27 -8.56
C VAL A 1156 12.31 4.62 -7.87
N CYS A 1157 13.41 4.83 -7.16
CA CYS A 1157 13.75 6.11 -6.54
C CYS A 1157 13.85 7.19 -7.61
N THR A 1158 13.12 8.30 -7.44
CA THR A 1158 13.07 9.40 -8.40
C THR A 1158 13.57 10.70 -7.75
N ALA A 1159 14.82 11.08 -8.03
CA ALA A 1159 15.42 12.30 -7.45
C ALA A 1159 15.07 13.59 -8.20
N GLN A 1160 14.66 13.48 -9.47
CA GLN A 1160 14.18 14.58 -10.28
C GLN A 1160 12.94 14.16 -11.06
N ARG A 1161 11.86 14.93 -10.95
CA ARG A 1161 10.65 14.72 -11.76
C ARG A 1161 10.84 15.33 -13.14
N GLU A 1162 10.36 14.63 -14.16
CA GLU A 1162 10.14 15.24 -15.47
C GLU A 1162 8.98 16.24 -15.39
N VAL A 1163 9.05 17.29 -16.21
CA VAL A 1163 8.00 18.31 -16.29
C VAL A 1163 7.74 18.60 -17.76
N THR A 1164 6.57 18.20 -18.22
CA THR A 1164 6.08 18.48 -19.57
C THR A 1164 4.90 19.45 -19.51
N ASN A 1165 4.60 20.08 -20.65
CA ASN A 1165 3.35 20.81 -20.87
C ASN A 1165 2.77 20.29 -22.18
N THR A 1166 1.73 19.45 -22.10
CA THR A 1166 1.15 18.80 -23.28
C THR A 1166 -0.32 19.20 -23.46
N PRO A 1167 -0.85 19.18 -24.70
CA PRO A 1167 -2.28 19.39 -24.93
C PRO A 1167 -3.18 18.39 -24.16
N LEU A 1168 -2.70 17.15 -23.94
CA LEU A 1168 -3.42 16.13 -23.18
C LEU A 1168 -3.70 16.58 -21.74
N GLN A 1169 -2.74 17.25 -21.09
CA GLN A 1169 -2.91 17.78 -19.74
C GLN A 1169 -4.05 18.81 -19.67
N ALA A 1170 -4.17 19.68 -20.68
CA ALA A 1170 -5.28 20.62 -20.78
C ALA A 1170 -6.63 19.89 -20.97
N PHE A 1171 -6.66 18.82 -21.78
CA PHE A 1171 -7.87 18.00 -21.91
C PHE A 1171 -8.27 17.31 -20.59
N VAL A 1172 -7.30 16.88 -19.78
CA VAL A 1172 -7.59 16.31 -18.45
C VAL A 1172 -8.26 17.33 -17.55
N THR A 1173 -7.74 18.56 -17.46
CA THR A 1173 -8.34 19.61 -16.62
C THR A 1173 -9.70 20.06 -17.11
N LEU A 1174 -9.95 20.03 -18.42
CA LEU A 1174 -11.25 20.42 -18.99
C LEU A 1174 -12.35 19.37 -18.81
N ASN A 1175 -12.00 18.08 -18.70
CA ASN A 1175 -12.98 16.98 -18.84
C ASN A 1175 -13.06 16.02 -17.65
N ALA A 1176 -11.99 15.83 -16.88
CA ALA A 1176 -12.03 14.83 -15.80
C ALA A 1176 -12.99 15.30 -14.68
N LYS A 1177 -13.79 14.35 -14.16
CA LYS A 1177 -14.89 14.60 -13.21
C LYS A 1177 -14.51 15.54 -12.06
N THR A 1178 -13.33 15.34 -11.46
CA THR A 1178 -12.80 16.17 -10.36
C THR A 1178 -12.70 17.65 -10.75
N TYR A 1179 -12.20 17.96 -11.95
CA TYR A 1179 -12.00 19.36 -12.37
C TYR A 1179 -13.30 20.01 -12.84
N VAL A 1180 -14.19 19.26 -13.49
CA VAL A 1180 -15.52 19.76 -13.88
C VAL A 1180 -16.37 20.09 -12.65
N GLU A 1181 -16.37 19.22 -11.63
CA GLU A 1181 -17.03 19.51 -10.36
C GLU A 1181 -16.38 20.70 -9.65
N ALA A 1182 -15.05 20.81 -9.65
CA ALA A 1182 -14.35 21.96 -9.10
C ALA A 1182 -14.74 23.27 -9.81
N ALA A 1183 -14.80 23.28 -11.15
CA ALA A 1183 -15.26 24.43 -11.92
C ALA A 1183 -16.72 24.81 -11.58
N ARG A 1184 -17.61 23.83 -11.42
CA ARG A 1184 -19.01 24.06 -11.01
C ARG A 1184 -19.10 24.73 -9.64
N ASN A 1185 -18.31 24.24 -8.67
CA ASN A 1185 -18.31 24.79 -7.32
C ASN A 1185 -17.61 26.16 -7.28
N PHE A 1186 -16.59 26.37 -8.11
CA PHE A 1186 -15.97 27.69 -8.25
C PHE A 1186 -16.94 28.71 -8.86
N ALA A 1187 -17.72 28.33 -9.87
CA ALA A 1187 -18.79 29.16 -10.42
C ALA A 1187 -19.85 29.53 -9.37
N GLN A 1188 -20.26 28.58 -8.53
CA GLN A 1188 -21.15 28.86 -7.40
C GLN A 1188 -20.54 29.90 -6.44
N ARG A 1189 -19.25 29.77 -6.10
CA ARG A 1189 -18.55 30.76 -5.27
C ARG A 1189 -18.48 32.15 -5.93
N ILE A 1190 -18.26 32.20 -7.24
CA ILE A 1190 -18.27 33.46 -8.01
C ILE A 1190 -19.64 34.12 -7.95
N LEU A 1191 -20.71 33.35 -8.16
CA LEU A 1191 -22.08 33.87 -8.14
C LEU A 1191 -22.52 34.37 -6.76
N LEU A 1192 -22.09 33.70 -5.69
CA LEU A 1192 -22.46 34.07 -4.32
C LEU A 1192 -21.56 35.16 -3.72
N GLY A 1193 -20.29 35.22 -4.11
CA GLY A 1193 -19.27 36.08 -3.49
C GLY A 1193 -18.76 37.23 -4.36
N GLY A 1194 -19.04 37.20 -5.66
CA GLY A 1194 -18.45 38.12 -6.64
C GLY A 1194 -19.30 39.33 -7.01
N GLY A 1195 -20.41 39.59 -6.30
CA GLY A 1195 -21.33 40.69 -6.64
C GLY A 1195 -22.26 40.37 -7.81
N ASP A 1196 -23.00 41.38 -8.26
CA ASP A 1196 -24.06 41.23 -9.28
C ASP A 1196 -23.56 41.55 -10.69
N GLU A 1197 -22.53 42.39 -10.82
CA GLU A 1197 -22.00 42.80 -12.12
C GLU A 1197 -20.94 41.83 -12.65
N PHE A 1198 -20.87 41.67 -13.97
CA PHE A 1198 -19.86 40.84 -14.63
C PHE A 1198 -18.43 41.21 -14.22
N GLY A 1199 -18.11 42.51 -14.16
CA GLY A 1199 -16.79 42.99 -13.80
C GLY A 1199 -16.37 42.57 -12.39
N GLU A 1200 -17.28 42.69 -11.42
CA GLU A 1200 -17.04 42.31 -10.02
C GLU A 1200 -16.81 40.80 -9.89
N ARG A 1201 -17.60 39.99 -10.61
CA ARG A 1201 -17.49 38.52 -10.60
C ARG A 1201 -16.18 38.04 -11.20
N VAL A 1202 -15.74 38.63 -12.30
CA VAL A 1202 -14.43 38.29 -12.90
C VAL A 1202 -13.28 38.76 -12.00
N ASP A 1203 -13.39 39.94 -11.39
CA ASP A 1203 -12.38 40.42 -10.44
C ASP A 1203 -12.26 39.49 -9.23
N TYR A 1204 -13.39 39.02 -8.68
CA TYR A 1204 -13.43 37.99 -7.63
C TYR A 1204 -12.77 36.68 -8.08
N ALA A 1205 -13.15 36.17 -9.26
CA ALA A 1205 -12.61 34.92 -9.79
C ALA A 1205 -11.08 34.96 -9.92
N TYR A 1206 -10.55 36.06 -10.46
CA TYR A 1206 -9.11 36.27 -10.64
C TYR A 1206 -8.36 36.43 -9.30
N GLN A 1207 -8.97 37.10 -8.32
CA GLN A 1207 -8.38 37.20 -6.99
C GLN A 1207 -8.30 35.84 -6.29
N VAL A 1208 -9.32 34.98 -6.43
CA VAL A 1208 -9.32 33.63 -5.83
C VAL A 1208 -8.34 32.70 -6.56
N ALA A 1209 -8.37 32.67 -7.89
CA ALA A 1209 -7.59 31.70 -8.67
C ALA A 1209 -6.13 32.12 -8.89
N LEU A 1210 -5.89 33.43 -9.11
CA LEU A 1210 -4.60 33.95 -9.56
C LEU A 1210 -3.99 35.00 -8.61
N ALA A 1211 -4.69 35.39 -7.54
CA ALA A 1211 -4.28 36.41 -6.57
C ALA A 1211 -3.96 37.80 -7.16
N ARG A 1212 -4.44 38.08 -8.37
CA ARG A 1212 -4.25 39.35 -9.09
C ARG A 1212 -5.56 39.79 -9.75
N PRO A 1213 -5.73 41.07 -10.12
CA PRO A 1213 -6.83 41.45 -11.00
C PRO A 1213 -6.63 40.91 -12.43
N PRO A 1214 -7.72 40.73 -13.19
CA PRO A 1214 -7.69 40.44 -14.63
C PRO A 1214 -7.21 41.66 -15.43
N THR A 1215 -6.68 41.42 -16.62
CA THR A 1215 -6.46 42.46 -17.63
C THR A 1215 -7.74 42.77 -18.42
N ASP A 1216 -7.79 43.89 -19.13
CA ASP A 1216 -8.94 44.23 -19.97
C ASP A 1216 -9.17 43.20 -21.09
N GLU A 1217 -8.09 42.67 -21.66
CA GLU A 1217 -8.16 41.60 -22.67
C GLU A 1217 -8.75 40.31 -22.08
N GLU A 1218 -8.34 39.93 -20.86
CA GLU A 1218 -8.89 38.79 -20.14
C GLU A 1218 -10.39 38.97 -19.85
N LYS A 1219 -10.82 40.17 -19.42
CA LYS A 1219 -12.25 40.49 -19.23
C LYS A 1219 -13.04 40.34 -20.53
N GLN A 1220 -12.51 40.82 -21.65
CA GLN A 1220 -13.17 40.72 -22.96
C GLN A 1220 -13.29 39.27 -23.46
N ILE A 1221 -12.27 38.43 -23.22
CA ILE A 1221 -12.31 37.01 -23.57
C ILE A 1221 -13.41 36.32 -22.76
N LEU A 1222 -13.44 36.54 -21.44
CA LEU A 1222 -14.41 35.87 -20.56
C LEU A 1222 -15.85 36.35 -20.77
N SER A 1223 -16.06 37.61 -21.15
CA SER A 1223 -17.40 38.11 -21.53
C SER A 1223 -17.95 37.30 -22.70
N ARG A 1224 -17.13 37.09 -23.74
CA ARG A 1224 -17.52 36.31 -24.92
C ARG A 1224 -17.78 34.84 -24.59
N VAL A 1225 -17.02 34.25 -23.65
CA VAL A 1225 -17.25 32.87 -23.18
C VAL A 1225 -18.57 32.80 -22.42
N LEU A 1226 -18.84 33.76 -21.52
CA LEU A 1226 -20.07 33.81 -20.75
C LEU A 1226 -21.30 33.97 -21.65
N GLU A 1227 -21.28 34.94 -22.58
CA GLU A 1227 -22.36 35.18 -23.53
C GLU A 1227 -22.70 33.92 -24.34
N LYS A 1228 -21.68 33.28 -24.94
CA LYS A 1228 -21.87 32.03 -25.70
C LYS A 1228 -22.43 30.90 -24.84
N SER A 1229 -21.95 30.78 -23.60
CA SER A 1229 -22.39 29.72 -22.70
C SER A 1229 -23.82 29.97 -22.21
N MET A 1230 -24.19 31.23 -21.95
CA MET A 1230 -25.55 31.62 -21.60
C MET A 1230 -26.52 31.27 -22.72
N ASP A 1231 -26.20 31.58 -23.97
CA ASP A 1231 -27.05 31.25 -25.12
C ASP A 1231 -27.19 29.74 -25.29
N LEU A 1232 -26.09 28.98 -25.20
CA LEU A 1232 -26.09 27.52 -25.27
C LEU A 1232 -27.03 26.88 -24.23
N TYR A 1233 -26.93 27.29 -22.96
CA TYR A 1233 -27.71 26.68 -21.88
C TYR A 1233 -29.15 27.19 -21.81
N ARG A 1234 -29.47 28.34 -22.40
CA ARG A 1234 -30.86 28.78 -22.62
C ARG A 1234 -31.54 27.93 -23.69
N GLU A 1235 -30.84 27.66 -24.79
CA GLU A 1235 -31.34 26.84 -25.89
C GLU A 1235 -31.39 25.35 -25.53
N ASN A 1236 -30.49 24.90 -24.64
CA ASN A 1236 -30.41 23.50 -24.20
C ASN A 1236 -30.35 23.35 -22.66
N PRO A 1237 -31.50 23.45 -21.98
CA PRO A 1237 -31.54 23.33 -20.52
C PRO A 1237 -31.10 21.97 -19.97
N GLU A 1238 -31.30 20.88 -20.73
CA GLU A 1238 -30.85 19.55 -20.33
C GLU A 1238 -29.31 19.45 -20.26
N ALA A 1239 -28.60 20.18 -21.14
CA ALA A 1239 -27.15 20.26 -21.07
C ALA A 1239 -26.67 20.96 -19.80
N ALA A 1240 -27.42 21.96 -19.31
CA ALA A 1240 -27.14 22.61 -18.03
C ALA A 1240 -27.33 21.62 -16.87
N ASP A 1241 -28.41 20.84 -16.86
CA ASP A 1241 -28.67 19.82 -15.83
C ASP A 1241 -27.57 18.74 -15.81
N LYS A 1242 -27.13 18.27 -16.99
CA LYS A 1242 -26.04 17.30 -17.11
C LYS A 1242 -24.73 17.84 -16.54
N LEU A 1243 -24.38 19.10 -16.81
CA LEU A 1243 -23.17 19.72 -16.27
C LEU A 1243 -23.27 19.93 -14.75
N LEU A 1244 -24.42 20.41 -14.28
CA LEU A 1244 -24.62 20.77 -12.88
C LEU A 1244 -24.77 19.58 -11.94
N THR A 1245 -24.99 18.38 -12.50
CA THR A 1245 -25.02 17.10 -11.76
C THR A 1245 -23.66 16.38 -11.75
N VAL A 1246 -22.61 16.95 -12.36
CA VAL A 1246 -21.26 16.37 -12.30
C VAL A 1246 -20.66 16.57 -10.91
N GLY A 1247 -20.31 15.46 -10.27
CA GLY A 1247 -19.69 15.44 -8.93
C GLY A 1247 -20.52 14.66 -7.93
N GLU A 1248 -20.16 14.75 -6.66
CA GLU A 1248 -20.97 14.32 -5.51
C GLU A 1248 -21.45 15.53 -4.70
N SER A 1249 -20.74 16.66 -4.75
CA SER A 1249 -21.13 17.83 -3.98
C SER A 1249 -22.48 18.37 -4.46
N PRO A 1250 -23.39 18.72 -3.54
CA PRO A 1250 -24.70 19.25 -3.93
C PRO A 1250 -24.55 20.58 -4.66
N ARG A 1251 -25.50 20.89 -5.54
CA ARG A 1251 -25.66 22.22 -6.12
C ARG A 1251 -26.50 23.07 -5.17
N ASP A 1252 -26.17 24.35 -5.07
CA ASP A 1252 -27.09 25.35 -4.50
C ASP A 1252 -28.28 25.57 -5.46
N GLU A 1253 -29.46 25.13 -5.02
CA GLU A 1253 -30.68 25.18 -5.84
C GLU A 1253 -31.22 26.61 -6.02
N ASP A 1254 -30.82 27.55 -5.16
CA ASP A 1254 -31.25 28.95 -5.21
C ASP A 1254 -30.58 29.71 -6.37
N LEU A 1255 -29.45 29.22 -6.88
CA LEU A 1255 -28.77 29.82 -8.03
C LEU A 1255 -29.52 29.55 -9.34
N PRO A 1256 -29.71 30.52 -10.24
CA PRO A 1256 -30.35 30.26 -11.53
C PRO A 1256 -29.57 29.22 -12.34
N ARG A 1257 -30.23 28.11 -12.71
CA ARG A 1257 -29.62 26.96 -13.37
C ARG A 1257 -28.74 27.33 -14.57
N VAL A 1258 -29.30 28.08 -15.53
CA VAL A 1258 -28.62 28.45 -16.77
C VAL A 1258 -27.37 29.29 -16.48
N GLU A 1259 -27.51 30.23 -15.55
CA GLU A 1259 -26.42 31.12 -15.17
C GLU A 1259 -25.30 30.35 -14.47
N HIS A 1260 -25.64 29.43 -13.57
CA HIS A 1260 -24.65 28.58 -12.91
C HIS A 1260 -23.89 27.70 -13.92
N ALA A 1261 -24.57 27.10 -14.90
CA ALA A 1261 -23.92 26.32 -15.95
C ALA A 1261 -23.02 27.19 -16.84
N ALA A 1262 -23.45 28.40 -17.19
CA ALA A 1262 -22.64 29.31 -17.99
C ALA A 1262 -21.39 29.79 -17.26
N TRP A 1263 -21.51 30.15 -15.97
CA TRP A 1263 -20.36 30.49 -15.15
C TRP A 1263 -19.46 29.30 -14.85
N THR A 1264 -19.98 28.07 -14.86
CA THR A 1264 -19.15 26.85 -14.81
C THR A 1264 -18.23 26.76 -16.02
N SER A 1265 -18.69 27.18 -17.20
CA SER A 1265 -17.86 27.24 -18.42
C SER A 1265 -16.82 28.37 -18.40
N VAL A 1266 -17.07 29.44 -17.64
CA VAL A 1266 -16.11 30.54 -17.42
C VAL A 1266 -15.06 30.17 -16.36
N ALA A 1267 -15.46 29.39 -15.37
CA ALA A 1267 -14.63 28.95 -14.26
C ALA A 1267 -13.66 27.81 -14.64
N ASN A 1268 -14.07 26.96 -15.58
CA ASN A 1268 -13.25 25.91 -16.19
C ASN A 1268 -12.27 26.51 -17.22
#